data_AF-A0A954PTA5-F1
#
_entry.id   AF-A0A954PTA5-F1
#
_cell.length_a   1.000
_cell.length_b   1.000
_cell.length_c   1.000
_cell.angle_alpha   90.00
_cell.angle_beta   90.00
_cell.angle_gamma   90.00
#
_symmetry.space_group_name_H-M   'P 1'
#
loop_
_entity.id
_entity.type
_entity.pdbx_description
1 polymer ?
#
loop_
_entity_poly.entity_id
_entity_poly.type
_entity_poly.pdbx_seq_one_letter_code
_entity_poly.pdbx_strand_id
1 'polypeptide(L)'
;MSVNGTNDDGTSDFYSVEVNNAGDRGIFDVDFGSKAQEAELVLYDPNGNFVASHRDTSDGGEDPGSAKRSRDPYLDVLFPTSGIFVVEVRRTNGHPLKYRLNVSIENHSIAPGQATNDYSSGDLDIRKTITIVGAGPDTIIDAKQIDRVFDVHPGAWLDLNNLTVTGGFAAQGGGIQVRPGGTAYVRRVQLEENFANEGGGIGNEGSISVYDSAIEQNTAFGKGGAVFDSASGFTSVYRTLIDSNRTDNQFASAIRSEGWMYVFDSTITGHNQSAGVTMVEVGNFMSLRGTTISENGDNQLVEIEPGALIEVINSTIAHNTSIDAFKSFGEMRIGDSLIVGNNGSDITLAGGTLFSWGHNLLSSVSASVQSMLDPSDRIQSNAIAFLAPLADNGGPTMTLLPLDGSLAIDGGRVSGGRISEVEPNNSRLNAQSLEESPWLGQIDNTPNVPFSSSRPHVTVQGRGDGTFDYYRFTNSYDNNVFLFDIDVDRSNGNYFDSQLFVFDQFGSLIAENDDSPVADEGSTATLDSYLEVTLAAGDYVVAVGQYSSQASNGELVGAPPRAGIEYTLHVVAELHDSVWGFGGDQRGFIRPQDGDGDGVSVSDIGAIEKTNGSIEGILYLDLDQDRVRDPNEPGIEGRTVYLDRNQNGEYDLGETFVTTSGDDPSTADFIETGRYRFDGITPGTVSVSQVLTNQFVATETGFGGLERSSLREDGSESSFGSFGPSLSGDGRFVVYAQFRNAEGSEVQYLLKDRQRDVIQLLPVPEGETGVGDGTQISGDGSTLIIGEAPSISDDGNLVTYVTRPIAPAVGVADIYLYNRSKKSLTKVSVPINGTEANGDSSEPQISADGNYITFTSDASDLVSSDFNGASDVFRYEVATGALELVSVSNPAVLGGILADVEPNNTISLAQQTDNVQWSLASDGDITDSTSIPHLTVQGTGDGTFDYYAFTVSGANVRGIFDIDYGYTGVFPGSFDTELFLYDQTGTLLDLNDDAVAGDAGSDSSLDSFIDYLFTSPGTYVVAVGRFDSFPSQGGVSGNAPDYGDTYVLHLSVEGHSLSQINPASYHPSISGDGSVITFASLSSNLIENDTNGLEDVFYVALTEQEQQANFVFNHFEREPNDGLSHSQNIDVGRWSLGPSFDITESDVLPHLSVEGSGDGTFDYYSFTVANPNSRGIFDIDYGVDLLGNRYLDTELFLYDSFGSVLAQNDDSNPWVVENGSTSGLESYLEYTFTDPGTYTIAVGRFNSTGQFGGVSGNPPQPGDFYVLQVSIEGHSYSTS
;
A
#
# COMPACT_ATOMS: atom_id res chain seq x y z
N MET A 1 13.27 1.43 -42.89
CA MET A 1 14.39 1.34 -41.92
C MET A 1 15.09 2.69 -41.88
N SER A 2 15.55 3.14 -40.71
CA SER A 2 16.33 4.38 -40.57
C SER A 2 17.60 4.09 -39.80
N VAL A 3 18.74 4.57 -40.28
CA VAL A 3 20.05 4.38 -39.65
C VAL A 3 20.70 5.74 -39.42
N ASN A 4 21.08 6.01 -38.17
CA ASN A 4 21.86 7.20 -37.85
C ASN A 4 23.33 6.93 -38.17
N GLY A 5 23.96 7.83 -38.92
CA GLY A 5 25.38 7.79 -39.27
C GLY A 5 26.12 9.02 -38.79
N THR A 6 27.37 8.81 -38.37
CA THR A 6 28.30 9.90 -38.03
C THR A 6 29.59 9.66 -38.80
N ASN A 7 29.88 10.58 -39.70
CA ASN A 7 31.11 10.53 -40.46
C ASN A 7 32.09 11.51 -39.78
N ASP A 8 32.81 11.01 -38.77
CA ASP A 8 33.71 11.82 -37.94
C ASP A 8 35.20 11.65 -38.32
N ASP A 9 35.54 10.63 -39.12
CA ASP A 9 36.93 10.21 -39.40
C ASP A 9 37.51 10.66 -40.77
N GLY A 10 36.71 11.33 -41.58
CA GLY A 10 37.05 11.81 -42.93
C GLY A 10 36.73 10.84 -44.08
N THR A 11 36.11 9.69 -43.84
CA THR A 11 35.87 8.65 -44.88
C THR A 11 34.43 8.63 -45.42
N SER A 12 34.06 7.67 -46.28
CA SER A 12 32.66 7.43 -46.71
C SER A 12 32.06 6.33 -45.83
N ASP A 13 30.78 6.46 -45.51
CA ASP A 13 30.04 5.38 -44.84
C ASP A 13 29.40 4.46 -45.86
N PHE A 14 29.49 3.16 -45.65
CA PHE A 14 28.95 2.13 -46.54
C PHE A 14 27.92 1.27 -45.80
N TYR A 15 26.77 1.10 -46.43
CA TYR A 15 25.67 0.26 -45.94
C TYR A 15 25.35 -0.80 -46.97
N SER A 16 25.08 -2.03 -46.54
CA SER A 16 24.61 -3.10 -47.41
C SER A 16 23.11 -3.27 -47.30
N VAL A 17 22.45 -3.48 -48.42
CA VAL A 17 21.01 -3.70 -48.51
C VAL A 17 20.75 -4.94 -49.36
N GLU A 18 20.12 -5.96 -48.79
CA GLU A 18 19.71 -7.14 -49.53
C GLU A 18 18.41 -6.86 -50.29
N VAL A 19 18.33 -7.28 -51.55
CA VAL A 19 17.14 -7.16 -52.38
C VAL A 19 16.74 -8.54 -52.85
N ASN A 20 15.56 -8.99 -52.45
CA ASN A 20 15.12 -10.38 -52.68
C ASN A 20 14.67 -10.63 -54.12
N ASN A 21 14.03 -9.65 -54.78
CA ASN A 21 13.55 -9.82 -56.16
C ASN A 21 14.08 -8.73 -57.10
N ALA A 22 14.43 -9.14 -58.32
CA ALA A 22 14.70 -8.21 -59.40
C ALA A 22 13.40 -7.49 -59.81
N GLY A 23 13.44 -6.16 -59.88
CA GLY A 23 12.32 -5.30 -60.24
C GLY A 23 11.64 -4.60 -59.05
N ASP A 24 12.02 -4.93 -57.80
CA ASP A 24 11.54 -4.20 -56.62
C ASP A 24 12.03 -2.75 -56.66
N ARG A 25 11.21 -1.82 -56.16
CA ARG A 25 11.56 -0.40 -56.06
C ARG A 25 12.19 -0.09 -54.72
N GLY A 26 13.32 0.60 -54.72
CA GLY A 26 14.01 1.09 -53.53
C GLY A 26 14.04 2.61 -53.49
N ILE A 27 13.70 3.18 -52.33
CA ILE A 27 13.80 4.59 -52.01
C ILE A 27 14.85 4.76 -50.91
N PHE A 28 15.80 5.66 -51.14
CA PHE A 28 16.86 6.01 -50.21
C PHE A 28 16.90 7.53 -50.04
N ASP A 29 16.88 7.98 -48.79
CA ASP A 29 16.80 9.40 -48.45
C ASP A 29 17.74 9.71 -47.28
N VAL A 30 18.50 10.79 -47.37
CA VAL A 30 19.49 11.17 -46.35
C VAL A 30 19.10 12.48 -45.69
N ASP A 31 18.56 12.40 -44.47
CA ASP A 31 18.13 13.55 -43.69
C ASP A 31 19.27 14.10 -42.82
N PHE A 32 19.58 15.39 -42.95
CA PHE A 32 20.63 16.10 -42.18
C PHE A 32 20.08 16.93 -41.02
N GLY A 33 18.77 16.90 -40.76
CA GLY A 33 18.11 17.79 -39.81
C GLY A 33 18.18 19.27 -40.23
N SER A 34 18.30 20.19 -39.28
CA SER A 34 18.21 21.65 -39.53
C SER A 34 19.45 22.31 -40.17
N LYS A 35 20.48 21.53 -40.54
CA LYS A 35 21.74 22.07 -41.10
C LYS A 35 21.93 21.62 -42.54
N ALA A 36 22.02 22.58 -43.47
CA ALA A 36 22.37 22.31 -44.86
C ALA A 36 23.80 21.74 -44.95
N GLN A 37 23.93 20.48 -45.36
CA GLN A 37 25.21 19.81 -45.57
C GLN A 37 25.18 19.14 -46.94
N GLU A 38 26.25 19.31 -47.72
CA GLU A 38 26.33 18.69 -49.05
C GLU A 38 26.87 17.26 -48.92
N ALA A 39 26.10 16.31 -49.43
CA ALA A 39 26.48 14.91 -49.55
C ALA A 39 26.01 14.33 -50.89
N GLU A 40 26.61 13.20 -51.26
CA GLU A 40 26.22 12.42 -52.43
C GLU A 40 25.88 11.00 -51.99
N LEU A 41 24.69 10.54 -52.36
CA LEU A 41 24.28 9.16 -52.17
C LEU A 41 24.63 8.36 -53.44
N VAL A 42 25.35 7.25 -53.29
CA VAL A 42 25.73 6.37 -54.41
C VAL A 42 25.31 4.94 -54.14
N LEU A 43 24.75 4.26 -55.13
CA LEU A 43 24.31 2.87 -55.05
C LEU A 43 25.15 1.99 -55.99
N TYR A 44 25.58 0.84 -55.48
CA TYR A 44 26.37 -0.17 -56.17
C TYR A 44 25.66 -1.52 -56.23
N ASP A 45 25.81 -2.24 -57.34
CA ASP A 45 25.28 -3.59 -57.53
C ASP A 45 26.11 -4.65 -56.76
N PRO A 46 25.64 -5.91 -56.66
CA PRO A 46 26.38 -6.98 -55.96
C PRO A 46 27.77 -7.31 -56.53
N ASN A 47 28.08 -6.86 -57.73
CA ASN A 47 29.40 -7.02 -58.36
C ASN A 47 30.29 -5.77 -58.17
N GLY A 48 29.81 -4.77 -57.42
CA GLY A 48 30.49 -3.51 -57.17
C GLY A 48 30.40 -2.50 -58.33
N ASN A 49 29.51 -2.70 -59.30
CA ASN A 49 29.30 -1.72 -60.37
C ASN A 49 28.37 -0.60 -59.92
N PHE A 50 28.63 0.62 -60.39
CA PHE A 50 27.75 1.76 -60.15
C PHE A 50 26.35 1.54 -60.74
N VAL A 51 25.32 1.79 -59.93
CA VAL A 51 23.91 1.72 -60.34
C VAL A 51 23.34 3.12 -60.55
N ALA A 52 23.36 3.94 -59.51
CA ALA A 52 22.84 5.30 -59.55
C ALA A 52 23.44 6.17 -58.44
N SER A 53 23.35 7.49 -58.58
CA SER A 53 23.72 8.42 -57.52
C SER A 53 22.88 9.68 -57.57
N HIS A 54 22.66 10.28 -56.40
CA HIS A 54 22.07 11.60 -56.29
C HIS A 54 22.98 12.49 -55.45
N ARG A 55 23.36 13.64 -56.01
CA ARG A 55 24.17 14.66 -55.34
C ARG A 55 23.33 15.93 -55.22
N ASP A 56 23.29 16.51 -54.03
CA ASP A 56 22.72 17.85 -53.89
C ASP A 56 23.67 18.87 -54.53
N THR A 57 23.17 19.63 -55.50
CA THR A 57 23.94 20.67 -56.21
C THR A 57 23.24 21.99 -55.97
N SER A 58 23.85 22.79 -55.10
CA SER A 58 23.35 24.07 -54.60
C SER A 58 23.58 25.21 -55.62
N ASP A 59 23.20 25.03 -56.89
CA ASP A 59 23.39 26.05 -57.93
C ASP A 59 22.25 26.18 -58.95
N GLY A 60 21.19 26.92 -58.53
CA GLY A 60 20.58 28.04 -59.29
C GLY A 60 19.75 27.78 -60.56
N GLY A 61 18.44 28.06 -60.48
CA GLY A 61 17.57 28.36 -61.65
C GLY A 61 16.16 28.80 -61.23
N GLU A 62 15.75 30.00 -61.65
CA GLU A 62 14.57 30.77 -61.24
C GLU A 62 13.20 30.10 -61.49
N ASP A 63 12.34 30.03 -60.45
CA ASP A 63 10.88 30.07 -60.59
C ASP A 63 10.23 30.62 -59.29
N PRO A 64 9.53 31.79 -59.31
CA PRO A 64 8.96 32.38 -58.11
C PRO A 64 7.58 31.79 -57.85
N GLY A 65 7.51 30.62 -57.20
CA GLY A 65 6.23 29.99 -56.88
C GLY A 65 6.23 28.85 -55.87
N SER A 66 7.38 28.30 -55.43
CA SER A 66 7.40 27.21 -54.46
C SER A 66 8.27 27.55 -53.24
N ALA A 67 7.70 27.32 -52.06
CA ALA A 67 8.38 27.48 -50.78
C ALA A 67 9.61 26.55 -50.72
N LYS A 68 10.75 27.13 -50.37
CA LYS A 68 12.04 26.47 -50.17
C LYS A 68 11.91 25.31 -49.17
N ARG A 69 12.18 24.08 -49.61
CA ARG A 69 12.58 22.97 -48.72
C ARG A 69 14.01 22.56 -49.09
N SER A 70 14.83 22.37 -48.06
CA SER A 70 16.17 21.77 -48.10
C SER A 70 16.16 20.55 -49.02
N ARG A 71 17.14 20.42 -49.94
CA ARG A 71 17.21 19.30 -50.89
C ARG A 71 18.20 18.26 -50.42
N ASP A 72 17.72 17.41 -49.53
CA ASP A 72 18.43 16.22 -49.09
C ASP A 72 18.66 15.24 -50.27
N PRO A 73 19.81 14.53 -50.35
CA PRO A 73 20.06 13.54 -51.39
C PRO A 73 19.04 12.40 -51.32
N TYR A 74 18.33 12.22 -52.44
CA TYR A 74 17.23 11.26 -52.57
C TYR A 74 17.41 10.38 -53.81
N LEU A 75 17.25 9.07 -53.66
CA LEU A 75 17.37 8.12 -54.75
C LEU A 75 16.14 7.20 -54.79
N ASP A 76 15.53 7.09 -55.96
CA ASP A 76 14.40 6.22 -56.24
C ASP A 76 14.75 5.35 -57.45
N VAL A 77 14.93 4.05 -57.19
CA VAL A 77 15.51 3.10 -58.14
C VAL A 77 14.67 1.84 -58.24
N LEU A 78 14.67 1.22 -59.43
CA LEU A 78 14.20 -0.15 -59.62
C LEU A 78 15.41 -1.07 -59.69
N PHE A 79 15.50 -2.06 -58.81
CA PHE A 79 16.65 -2.94 -58.75
C PHE A 79 16.67 -3.91 -59.94
N PRO A 80 17.75 -3.95 -60.75
CA PRO A 80 17.78 -4.78 -61.96
C PRO A 80 17.99 -6.27 -61.69
N THR A 81 18.48 -6.62 -60.49
CA THR A 81 18.80 -7.98 -60.05
C THR A 81 18.51 -8.12 -58.56
N SER A 82 18.27 -9.34 -58.08
CA SER A 82 18.32 -9.63 -56.63
C SER A 82 19.78 -9.76 -56.16
N GLY A 83 20.00 -9.58 -54.86
CA GLY A 83 21.31 -9.66 -54.22
C GLY A 83 21.60 -8.47 -53.31
N ILE A 84 22.83 -8.42 -52.78
CA ILE A 84 23.25 -7.37 -51.84
C ILE A 84 23.78 -6.16 -52.62
N PHE A 85 23.06 -5.04 -52.53
CA PHE A 85 23.49 -3.74 -53.03
C PHE A 85 24.24 -2.97 -51.93
N VAL A 86 25.16 -2.10 -52.31
CA VAL A 86 25.90 -1.26 -51.37
C VAL A 86 25.54 0.20 -51.59
N VAL A 87 25.07 0.86 -50.53
CA VAL A 87 24.79 2.28 -50.45
C VAL A 87 25.98 2.97 -49.82
N GLU A 88 26.59 3.90 -50.55
CA GLU A 88 27.67 4.75 -50.07
C GLU A 88 27.13 6.16 -49.83
N VAL A 89 27.30 6.68 -48.61
CA VAL A 89 27.05 8.09 -48.29
C VAL A 89 28.38 8.83 -48.36
N ARG A 90 28.57 9.58 -49.44
CA ARG A 90 29.79 10.33 -49.76
C ARG A 90 29.73 11.76 -49.27
N ARG A 91 30.85 12.21 -48.71
CA ARG A 91 31.10 13.62 -48.41
C ARG A 91 31.44 14.40 -49.68
N THR A 92 31.03 15.67 -49.76
CA THR A 92 31.51 16.58 -50.81
C THR A 92 32.36 17.75 -50.30
N ASN A 93 32.19 18.24 -49.06
CA ASN A 93 32.79 19.52 -48.60
C ASN A 93 33.59 19.53 -47.27
N GLY A 94 33.96 18.38 -46.68
CA GLY A 94 35.00 18.31 -45.63
C GLY A 94 34.60 18.69 -44.18
N HIS A 95 33.31 18.88 -43.88
CA HIS A 95 32.80 18.97 -42.50
C HIS A 95 32.35 17.60 -41.97
N PRO A 96 32.30 17.38 -40.63
CA PRO A 96 31.71 16.18 -40.05
C PRO A 96 30.22 16.10 -40.42
N LEU A 97 29.78 14.96 -40.95
CA LEU A 97 28.39 14.74 -41.34
C LEU A 97 27.68 13.94 -40.24
N LYS A 98 26.60 14.49 -39.68
CA LYS A 98 25.62 13.72 -38.93
C LYS A 98 24.37 13.63 -39.79
N TYR A 99 23.91 12.41 -40.04
CA TYR A 99 22.76 12.19 -40.92
C TYR A 99 21.96 10.99 -40.48
N ARG A 100 20.72 10.91 -40.97
CA ARG A 100 19.86 9.74 -40.89
C ARG A 100 19.59 9.24 -42.30
N LEU A 101 20.05 8.03 -42.62
CA LEU A 101 19.73 7.34 -43.87
C LEU A 101 18.41 6.59 -43.69
N ASN A 102 17.38 7.02 -44.42
CA ASN A 102 16.09 6.35 -44.53
C ASN A 102 16.09 5.45 -45.77
N VAL A 103 15.74 4.17 -45.59
CA VAL A 103 15.66 3.17 -46.66
C VAL A 103 14.30 2.51 -46.66
N SER A 104 13.66 2.48 -47.82
CA SER A 104 12.40 1.78 -48.09
C SER A 104 12.54 0.93 -49.34
N ILE A 105 12.10 -0.33 -49.30
CA ILE A 105 12.14 -1.24 -50.46
C ILE A 105 10.79 -1.94 -50.55
N GLU A 106 10.17 -1.88 -51.72
CA GLU A 106 8.94 -2.60 -52.01
C GLU A 106 9.16 -4.11 -51.89
N ASN A 107 8.21 -4.81 -51.26
CA ASN A 107 8.21 -6.27 -51.09
C ASN A 107 9.40 -6.87 -50.31
N HIS A 108 10.15 -6.04 -49.55
CA HIS A 108 11.22 -6.56 -48.70
C HIS A 108 10.64 -7.18 -47.42
N SER A 109 10.77 -8.50 -47.28
CA SER A 109 10.36 -9.21 -46.06
C SER A 109 11.14 -8.69 -44.86
N ILE A 110 10.44 -8.21 -43.83
CA ILE A 110 11.03 -7.88 -42.53
C ILE A 110 11.19 -9.21 -41.81
N ALA A 111 12.40 -9.77 -41.79
CA ALA A 111 12.73 -10.88 -40.90
C ALA A 111 13.25 -10.27 -39.58
N PRO A 112 12.53 -10.43 -38.44
CA PRO A 112 13.14 -10.21 -37.15
C PRO A 112 14.25 -11.25 -36.94
N GLY A 113 15.24 -10.90 -36.11
CA GLY A 113 16.45 -11.68 -35.88
C GLY A 113 16.19 -13.16 -35.57
N GLN A 114 17.12 -14.01 -35.97
CA GLN A 114 17.14 -15.46 -35.75
C GLN A 114 17.23 -15.78 -34.24
N ALA A 115 16.09 -15.76 -33.54
CA ALA A 115 15.87 -16.45 -32.27
C ALA A 115 14.35 -16.47 -31.94
N THR A 116 13.61 -17.36 -32.60
CA THR A 116 12.37 -18.07 -32.16
C THR A 116 11.58 -18.47 -33.42
N ASN A 117 11.95 -19.60 -33.99
CA ASN A 117 11.24 -20.24 -35.09
C ASN A 117 10.25 -21.28 -34.53
N ASP A 118 8.98 -20.91 -34.37
CA ASP A 118 7.89 -21.87 -34.51
C ASP A 118 6.94 -21.39 -35.63
N TYR A 119 7.36 -21.64 -36.86
CA TYR A 119 6.63 -21.29 -38.10
C TYR A 119 5.42 -22.21 -38.34
N SER A 120 4.45 -22.24 -37.43
CA SER A 120 3.12 -22.78 -37.77
C SER A 120 1.93 -21.93 -37.35
N SER A 121 2.16 -20.82 -36.64
CA SER A 121 1.14 -20.01 -35.95
C SER A 121 1.63 -18.55 -36.00
N GLY A 122 1.20 -17.70 -36.91
CA GLY A 122 1.66 -16.31 -37.07
C GLY A 122 1.25 -15.31 -35.98
N ASP A 123 1.24 -15.71 -34.70
CA ASP A 123 0.85 -14.89 -33.55
C ASP A 123 2.04 -14.20 -32.82
N LEU A 124 1.73 -13.22 -31.94
CA LEU A 124 2.76 -12.57 -31.13
C LEU A 124 2.98 -13.34 -29.82
N ASP A 125 4.01 -14.18 -29.81
CA ASP A 125 4.50 -14.93 -28.64
C ASP A 125 5.10 -14.00 -27.57
N ILE A 126 4.42 -13.87 -26.43
CA ILE A 126 4.91 -13.12 -25.27
C ILE A 126 5.60 -14.09 -24.31
N ARG A 127 6.93 -14.06 -24.29
CA ARG A 127 7.79 -14.93 -23.44
C ARG A 127 8.49 -14.20 -22.30
N LYS A 128 8.30 -12.89 -22.23
CA LYS A 128 8.80 -11.96 -21.19
C LYS A 128 7.79 -10.83 -21.05
N THR A 129 8.03 -9.89 -20.13
CA THR A 129 7.20 -8.71 -19.95
C THR A 129 7.18 -7.84 -21.21
N ILE A 130 5.99 -7.53 -21.69
CA ILE A 130 5.74 -6.53 -22.74
C ILE A 130 4.63 -5.59 -22.29
N THR A 131 4.82 -4.30 -22.55
CA THR A 131 3.81 -3.26 -22.32
C THR A 131 3.55 -2.55 -23.64
N ILE A 132 2.28 -2.44 -24.02
CA ILE A 132 1.85 -1.76 -25.25
C ILE A 132 0.80 -0.73 -24.88
N VAL A 133 1.12 0.55 -25.12
CA VAL A 133 0.23 1.68 -24.86
C VAL A 133 -0.11 2.34 -26.19
N GLY A 134 -1.38 2.31 -26.56
CA GLY A 134 -1.89 3.01 -27.72
C GLY A 134 -2.26 4.47 -27.44
N ALA A 135 -2.42 5.23 -28.50
CA ALA A 135 -2.88 6.62 -28.44
C ALA A 135 -4.41 6.73 -28.27
N GLY A 136 -5.13 5.61 -28.28
CA GLY A 136 -6.58 5.54 -28.30
C GLY A 136 -7.07 4.31 -29.06
N PRO A 137 -8.39 4.08 -29.14
CA PRO A 137 -8.98 2.94 -29.85
C PRO A 137 -8.64 2.91 -31.35
N ASP A 138 -8.28 4.05 -31.95
CA ASP A 138 -7.77 4.08 -33.34
C ASP A 138 -6.37 3.42 -33.49
N THR A 139 -5.70 3.11 -32.38
CA THR A 139 -4.47 2.30 -32.39
C THR A 139 -4.85 0.84 -32.51
N ILE A 140 -4.85 0.32 -33.73
CA ILE A 140 -5.34 -1.04 -34.00
C ILE A 140 -4.18 -2.01 -34.19
N ILE A 141 -4.22 -3.11 -33.45
CA ILE A 141 -3.40 -4.31 -33.66
C ILE A 141 -4.31 -5.36 -34.30
N ASP A 142 -4.08 -5.62 -35.59
CA ASP A 142 -4.95 -6.44 -36.43
C ASP A 142 -4.20 -7.64 -37.01
N ALA A 143 -4.63 -8.85 -36.64
CA ALA A 143 -4.07 -10.11 -37.17
C ALA A 143 -4.69 -10.56 -38.52
N LYS A 144 -5.61 -9.78 -39.09
CA LYS A 144 -6.22 -9.94 -40.43
C LYS A 144 -6.89 -11.31 -40.68
N GLN A 145 -7.36 -11.93 -39.60
CA GLN A 145 -7.87 -13.30 -39.51
C GLN A 145 -6.88 -14.35 -40.02
N ILE A 146 -5.57 -14.05 -39.90
CA ILE A 146 -4.51 -14.95 -40.31
C ILE A 146 -4.11 -15.86 -39.14
N ASP A 147 -4.03 -15.31 -37.94
CA ASP A 147 -3.68 -16.04 -36.72
C ASP A 147 -4.18 -15.34 -35.45
N ARG A 148 -3.87 -15.88 -34.28
CA ARG A 148 -4.05 -15.22 -32.97
C ARG A 148 -3.31 -13.88 -32.93
N VAL A 149 -3.81 -12.91 -32.14
CA VAL A 149 -3.08 -11.66 -31.93
C VAL A 149 -1.97 -11.82 -30.87
N PHE A 150 -2.30 -12.26 -29.66
CA PHE A 150 -1.34 -12.42 -28.55
C PHE A 150 -1.38 -13.81 -27.92
N ASP A 151 -0.21 -14.43 -27.71
CA ASP A 151 -0.04 -15.68 -26.95
C ASP A 151 0.92 -15.48 -25.76
N VAL A 152 0.40 -15.47 -24.54
CA VAL A 152 1.17 -15.22 -23.32
C VAL A 152 1.64 -16.52 -22.69
N HIS A 153 2.95 -16.73 -22.68
CA HIS A 153 3.60 -17.94 -22.18
C HIS A 153 3.85 -17.94 -20.66
N PRO A 154 4.16 -19.11 -20.06
CA PRO A 154 4.46 -19.22 -18.64
C PRO A 154 5.60 -18.28 -18.20
N GLY A 155 5.40 -17.54 -17.11
CA GLY A 155 6.34 -16.57 -16.57
C GLY A 155 6.41 -15.24 -17.33
N ALA A 156 5.58 -15.05 -18.36
CA ALA A 156 5.54 -13.85 -19.18
C ALA A 156 4.35 -12.95 -18.82
N TRP A 157 4.54 -11.64 -18.96
CA TRP A 157 3.56 -10.62 -18.59
C TRP A 157 3.19 -9.77 -19.81
N LEU A 158 1.89 -9.59 -20.05
CA LEU A 158 1.36 -8.73 -21.09
C LEU A 158 0.57 -7.59 -20.46
N ASP A 159 0.94 -6.33 -20.73
CA ASP A 159 0.16 -5.15 -20.33
C ASP A 159 -0.28 -4.37 -21.57
N LEU A 160 -1.59 -4.36 -21.83
CA LEU A 160 -2.22 -3.66 -22.95
C LEU A 160 -3.03 -2.48 -22.45
N ASN A 161 -2.83 -1.32 -23.06
CA ASN A 161 -3.50 -0.08 -22.66
C ASN A 161 -3.92 0.77 -23.86
N ASN A 162 -5.17 1.25 -23.86
CA ASN A 162 -5.65 2.32 -24.75
C ASN A 162 -5.50 2.02 -26.26
N LEU A 163 -5.95 0.86 -26.71
CA LEU A 163 -5.81 0.37 -28.09
C LEU A 163 -6.92 -0.62 -28.46
N THR A 164 -6.97 -1.02 -29.74
CA THR A 164 -7.88 -2.05 -30.25
C THR A 164 -7.12 -3.29 -30.70
N VAL A 165 -7.63 -4.47 -30.36
CA VAL A 165 -7.12 -5.80 -30.71
C VAL A 165 -8.18 -6.51 -31.54
N THR A 166 -7.87 -6.79 -32.81
CA THR A 166 -8.85 -7.30 -33.77
C THR A 166 -8.29 -8.30 -34.77
N GLY A 167 -9.20 -8.97 -35.48
CA GLY A 167 -8.87 -9.86 -36.58
C GLY A 167 -8.09 -11.10 -36.14
N GLY A 168 -8.18 -11.51 -34.88
CA GLY A 168 -7.60 -12.76 -34.41
C GLY A 168 -8.31 -13.99 -35.00
N PHE A 169 -7.57 -15.06 -35.31
CA PHE A 169 -8.13 -16.35 -35.72
C PHE A 169 -7.30 -17.52 -35.15
N ALA A 170 -7.84 -18.26 -34.18
CA ALA A 170 -7.05 -19.30 -33.50
C ALA A 170 -7.87 -20.51 -33.01
N ALA A 171 -7.20 -21.49 -32.40
CA ALA A 171 -7.89 -22.57 -31.69
C ALA A 171 -8.42 -22.10 -30.33
N GLN A 172 -7.60 -21.41 -29.54
CA GLN A 172 -7.96 -20.83 -28.25
C GLN A 172 -7.54 -19.36 -28.24
N GLY A 173 -8.36 -18.49 -27.67
CA GLY A 173 -8.05 -17.07 -27.48
C GLY A 173 -7.78 -16.36 -28.80
N GLY A 174 -8.82 -15.99 -29.56
CA GLY A 174 -8.64 -15.39 -30.89
C GLY A 174 -7.88 -14.08 -30.82
N GLY A 175 -8.28 -13.18 -29.92
CA GLY A 175 -7.55 -11.97 -29.61
C GLY A 175 -6.35 -12.28 -28.71
N ILE A 176 -6.63 -12.75 -27.49
CA ILE A 176 -5.61 -13.01 -26.46
C ILE A 176 -5.76 -14.44 -25.95
N GLN A 177 -4.66 -15.18 -25.94
CA GLN A 177 -4.52 -16.42 -25.18
C GLN A 177 -3.52 -16.23 -24.04
N VAL A 178 -3.92 -16.59 -22.83
CA VAL A 178 -3.01 -16.67 -21.67
C VAL A 178 -2.82 -18.14 -21.30
N ARG A 179 -1.58 -18.62 -21.37
CA ARG A 179 -1.23 -20.01 -21.04
C ARG A 179 -1.03 -20.19 -19.54
N PRO A 180 -0.98 -21.44 -19.03
CA PRO A 180 -0.73 -21.70 -17.61
C PRO A 180 0.54 -21.00 -17.11
N GLY A 181 0.41 -20.20 -16.05
CA GLY A 181 1.51 -19.41 -15.47
C GLY A 181 1.87 -18.13 -16.22
N GLY A 182 1.14 -17.76 -17.28
CA GLY A 182 1.22 -16.43 -17.90
C GLY A 182 0.28 -15.43 -17.23
N THR A 183 0.58 -14.14 -17.34
CA THR A 183 -0.21 -13.05 -16.75
C THR A 183 -0.51 -11.96 -17.76
N ALA A 184 -1.76 -11.46 -17.80
CA ALA A 184 -2.15 -10.34 -18.65
C ALA A 184 -2.98 -9.28 -17.93
N TYR A 185 -2.70 -8.01 -18.23
CA TYR A 185 -3.48 -6.83 -17.83
C TYR A 185 -3.98 -6.12 -19.09
N VAL A 186 -5.29 -5.90 -19.15
CA VAL A 186 -5.97 -5.30 -20.31
C VAL A 186 -6.79 -4.11 -19.81
N ARG A 187 -6.43 -2.89 -20.21
CA ARG A 187 -7.02 -1.66 -19.67
C ARG A 187 -7.40 -0.68 -20.76
N ARG A 188 -8.65 -0.25 -20.85
CA ARG A 188 -9.11 0.66 -21.93
C ARG A 188 -8.82 0.07 -23.31
N VAL A 189 -9.08 -1.23 -23.49
CA VAL A 189 -8.84 -1.95 -24.74
C VAL A 189 -10.16 -2.41 -25.35
N GLN A 190 -10.27 -2.30 -26.67
CA GLN A 190 -11.37 -2.91 -27.42
C GLN A 190 -10.89 -4.22 -28.04
N LEU A 191 -11.47 -5.34 -27.62
CA LEU A 191 -11.25 -6.66 -28.18
C LEU A 191 -12.42 -6.97 -29.11
N GLU A 192 -12.21 -6.81 -30.41
CA GLU A 192 -13.30 -6.88 -31.39
C GLU A 192 -13.03 -7.78 -32.59
N GLU A 193 -14.08 -8.41 -33.12
CA GLU A 193 -14.03 -9.23 -34.34
C GLU A 193 -12.95 -10.33 -34.34
N ASN A 194 -12.67 -10.92 -33.18
CA ASN A 194 -11.74 -12.05 -33.06
C ASN A 194 -12.47 -13.39 -33.11
N PHE A 195 -11.79 -14.42 -33.63
CA PHE A 195 -12.33 -15.73 -33.91
C PHE A 195 -11.51 -16.83 -33.24
N ALA A 196 -12.16 -17.75 -32.52
CA ALA A 196 -11.48 -18.92 -31.93
C ALA A 196 -12.35 -20.19 -31.96
N ASN A 197 -11.82 -21.36 -31.57
CA ASN A 197 -12.70 -22.45 -31.13
C ASN A 197 -13.16 -22.21 -29.69
N GLU A 198 -12.29 -21.71 -28.82
CA GLU A 198 -12.60 -21.40 -27.43
C GLU A 198 -12.09 -20.00 -27.10
N GLY A 199 -12.93 -19.11 -26.57
CA GLY A 199 -12.50 -17.76 -26.23
C GLY A 199 -12.29 -16.89 -27.45
N GLY A 200 -13.37 -16.47 -28.12
CA GLY A 200 -13.28 -15.68 -29.35
C GLY A 200 -12.44 -14.42 -29.15
N GLY A 201 -12.75 -13.64 -28.10
CA GLY A 201 -11.91 -12.54 -27.64
C GLY A 201 -10.73 -13.03 -26.81
N ILE A 202 -11.01 -13.69 -25.69
CA ILE A 202 -10.03 -14.11 -24.67
C ILE A 202 -10.17 -15.61 -24.38
N GLY A 203 -9.04 -16.33 -24.43
CA GLY A 203 -8.88 -17.67 -23.87
C GLY A 203 -7.88 -17.63 -22.71
N ASN A 204 -8.25 -18.11 -21.54
CA ASN A 204 -7.41 -18.06 -20.34
C ASN A 204 -7.20 -19.43 -19.71
N GLU A 205 -5.93 -19.76 -19.46
CA GLU A 205 -5.48 -20.89 -18.64
C GLU A 205 -4.50 -20.44 -17.53
N GLY A 206 -4.16 -19.14 -17.48
CA GLY A 206 -3.30 -18.49 -16.50
C GLY A 206 -4.07 -17.40 -15.74
N SER A 207 -3.51 -16.20 -15.60
CA SER A 207 -4.16 -15.08 -14.92
C SER A 207 -4.39 -13.89 -15.85
N ILE A 208 -5.62 -13.38 -15.92
CA ILE A 208 -5.92 -12.17 -16.68
C ILE A 208 -6.85 -11.23 -15.92
N SER A 209 -6.55 -9.94 -15.99
CA SER A 209 -7.40 -8.88 -15.44
C SER A 209 -7.75 -7.84 -16.52
N VAL A 210 -9.04 -7.59 -16.72
CA VAL A 210 -9.61 -6.71 -17.74
C VAL A 210 -10.35 -5.57 -17.05
N TYR A 211 -10.00 -4.32 -17.37
CA TYR A 211 -10.54 -3.11 -16.75
C TYR A 211 -10.95 -2.08 -17.80
N ASP A 212 -12.07 -1.39 -17.60
CA ASP A 212 -12.47 -0.21 -18.39
C ASP A 212 -12.45 -0.48 -19.91
N SER A 213 -12.82 -1.69 -20.32
CA SER A 213 -12.58 -2.22 -21.65
C SER A 213 -13.87 -2.65 -22.34
N ALA A 214 -13.78 -3.06 -23.60
CA ALA A 214 -14.89 -3.60 -24.36
C ALA A 214 -14.47 -4.93 -25.02
N ILE A 215 -15.30 -5.97 -24.90
CA ILE A 215 -15.11 -7.26 -25.57
C ILE A 215 -16.34 -7.47 -26.44
N GLU A 216 -16.22 -7.18 -27.74
CA GLU A 216 -17.37 -7.00 -28.61
C GLU A 216 -17.28 -7.82 -29.88
N GLN A 217 -18.41 -8.35 -30.34
CA GLN A 217 -18.53 -8.97 -31.68
C GLN A 217 -17.53 -10.12 -31.97
N ASN A 218 -16.96 -10.74 -30.93
CA ASN A 218 -16.07 -11.88 -31.08
C ASN A 218 -16.87 -13.16 -31.27
N THR A 219 -16.29 -14.15 -31.96
CA THR A 219 -16.95 -15.40 -32.30
C THR A 219 -16.13 -16.62 -31.89
N ALA A 220 -16.72 -17.55 -31.14
CA ALA A 220 -16.10 -18.85 -30.85
C ALA A 220 -16.85 -20.01 -31.52
N PHE A 221 -16.16 -20.91 -32.22
CA PHE A 221 -16.82 -22.09 -32.80
C PHE A 221 -17.35 -23.04 -31.72
N GLY A 222 -16.62 -23.20 -30.62
CA GLY A 222 -16.91 -24.10 -29.52
C GLY A 222 -17.59 -23.39 -28.36
N LYS A 223 -16.80 -22.69 -27.53
CA LYS A 223 -17.28 -22.11 -26.27
C LYS A 223 -16.73 -20.72 -25.97
N GLY A 224 -17.49 -19.88 -25.26
CA GLY A 224 -17.03 -18.58 -24.74
C GLY A 224 -16.72 -17.59 -25.86
N GLY A 225 -17.76 -17.03 -26.48
CA GLY A 225 -17.57 -16.09 -27.59
C GLY A 225 -16.74 -14.86 -27.20
N ALA A 226 -16.99 -14.29 -26.02
CA ALA A 226 -16.17 -13.22 -25.46
C ALA A 226 -14.97 -13.81 -24.70
N VAL A 227 -15.26 -14.62 -23.68
CA VAL A 227 -14.25 -15.15 -22.75
C VAL A 227 -14.47 -16.64 -22.53
N PHE A 228 -13.39 -17.41 -22.66
CA PHE A 228 -13.28 -18.77 -22.17
C PHE A 228 -12.20 -18.84 -21.10
N ASP A 229 -12.57 -19.25 -19.89
CA ASP A 229 -11.66 -19.46 -18.77
C ASP A 229 -11.61 -20.96 -18.43
N SER A 230 -10.41 -21.53 -18.41
CA SER A 230 -10.18 -22.96 -18.15
C SER A 230 -10.14 -23.26 -16.65
N ALA A 231 -10.08 -24.55 -16.27
CA ALA A 231 -10.07 -24.96 -14.87
C ALA A 231 -8.89 -24.45 -14.02
N SER A 232 -7.77 -24.08 -14.64
CA SER A 232 -6.63 -23.45 -13.96
C SER A 232 -6.61 -21.92 -14.08
N GLY A 233 -7.59 -21.36 -14.80
CA GLY A 233 -7.69 -19.94 -15.07
C GLY A 233 -8.17 -19.14 -13.86
N PHE A 234 -7.60 -17.94 -13.74
CA PHE A 234 -8.10 -16.87 -12.88
C PHE A 234 -8.40 -15.65 -13.74
N THR A 235 -9.67 -15.29 -13.85
CA THR A 235 -10.12 -14.17 -14.68
C THR A 235 -10.87 -13.14 -13.85
N SER A 236 -10.48 -11.87 -14.03
CA SER A 236 -11.07 -10.70 -13.40
C SER A 236 -11.53 -9.72 -14.47
N VAL A 237 -12.82 -9.38 -14.49
CA VAL A 237 -13.43 -8.44 -15.44
C VAL A 237 -14.15 -7.34 -14.66
N TYR A 238 -13.72 -6.10 -14.85
CA TYR A 238 -14.18 -4.94 -14.10
C TYR A 238 -14.54 -3.81 -15.05
N ARG A 239 -15.68 -3.15 -14.84
CA ARG A 239 -16.06 -1.95 -15.60
C ARG A 239 -15.96 -2.15 -17.12
N THR A 240 -16.45 -3.29 -17.60
CA THR A 240 -16.22 -3.74 -18.98
C THR A 240 -17.54 -4.02 -19.69
N LEU A 241 -17.64 -3.59 -20.95
CA LEU A 241 -18.76 -3.92 -21.82
C LEU A 241 -18.49 -5.24 -22.55
N ILE A 242 -19.37 -6.22 -22.40
CA ILE A 242 -19.36 -7.48 -23.15
C ILE A 242 -20.61 -7.46 -24.03
N ASP A 243 -20.42 -7.19 -25.32
CA ASP A 243 -21.54 -6.98 -26.24
C ASP A 243 -21.46 -7.87 -27.48
N SER A 244 -22.60 -8.45 -27.86
CA SER A 244 -22.83 -9.01 -29.20
C SER A 244 -21.85 -10.12 -29.63
N ASN A 245 -21.19 -10.77 -28.68
CA ASN A 245 -20.34 -11.94 -28.94
C ASN A 245 -21.16 -13.20 -29.20
N ARG A 246 -20.56 -14.18 -29.89
CA ARG A 246 -21.27 -15.30 -30.52
C ARG A 246 -20.55 -16.64 -30.34
N THR A 247 -21.32 -17.72 -30.30
CA THR A 247 -20.84 -19.09 -30.49
C THR A 247 -21.55 -19.86 -31.60
N ASP A 248 -20.86 -20.73 -32.34
CA ASP A 248 -21.51 -21.55 -33.39
C ASP A 248 -22.05 -22.89 -32.84
N ASN A 249 -21.45 -23.45 -31.79
CA ASN A 249 -21.85 -24.73 -31.18
C ASN A 249 -22.59 -24.60 -29.83
N GLN A 250 -23.15 -23.42 -29.53
CA GLN A 250 -24.15 -23.20 -28.46
C GLN A 250 -23.64 -23.19 -27.00
N PHE A 251 -22.32 -23.17 -26.75
CA PHE A 251 -21.77 -23.18 -25.40
C PHE A 251 -21.25 -21.79 -24.96
N ALA A 252 -22.15 -20.94 -24.45
CA ALA A 252 -21.86 -19.60 -23.93
C ALA A 252 -21.38 -18.57 -24.97
N SER A 253 -22.30 -17.76 -25.49
CA SER A 253 -22.01 -16.66 -26.42
C SER A 253 -21.15 -15.56 -25.79
N ALA A 254 -21.28 -15.32 -24.48
CA ALA A 254 -20.49 -14.37 -23.72
C ALA A 254 -19.34 -15.08 -22.97
N ILE A 255 -19.65 -15.70 -21.83
CA ILE A 255 -18.65 -16.20 -20.87
C ILE A 255 -18.85 -17.68 -20.62
N ARG A 256 -17.79 -18.47 -20.84
CA ARG A 256 -17.67 -19.85 -20.39
C ARG A 256 -16.57 -19.93 -19.34
N SER A 257 -16.92 -20.26 -18.10
CA SER A 257 -15.94 -20.37 -17.01
C SER A 257 -15.87 -21.79 -16.45
N GLU A 258 -14.65 -22.32 -16.42
CA GLU A 258 -14.27 -23.58 -15.81
C GLU A 258 -13.33 -23.36 -14.60
N GLY A 259 -12.83 -22.13 -14.39
CA GLY A 259 -11.89 -21.73 -13.33
C GLY A 259 -12.50 -20.79 -12.28
N TRP A 260 -11.76 -19.74 -11.90
CA TRP A 260 -12.20 -18.68 -10.99
C TRP A 260 -12.50 -17.41 -11.79
N MET A 261 -13.76 -16.96 -11.76
CA MET A 261 -14.23 -15.82 -12.54
C MET A 261 -14.89 -14.75 -11.67
N TYR A 262 -14.44 -13.50 -11.81
CA TYR A 262 -15.03 -12.33 -11.15
C TYR A 262 -15.47 -11.32 -12.22
N VAL A 263 -16.76 -10.95 -12.22
CA VAL A 263 -17.32 -9.98 -13.18
C VAL A 263 -18.05 -8.88 -12.42
N PHE A 264 -17.38 -7.74 -12.26
CA PHE A 264 -17.84 -6.64 -11.43
C PHE A 264 -18.12 -5.37 -12.24
N ASP A 265 -19.17 -4.64 -11.85
CA ASP A 265 -19.54 -3.32 -12.38
C ASP A 265 -19.56 -3.27 -13.92
N SER A 266 -20.00 -4.37 -14.55
CA SER A 266 -19.88 -4.61 -15.99
C SER A 266 -21.24 -4.77 -16.64
N THR A 267 -21.29 -4.68 -17.97
CA THR A 267 -22.54 -4.84 -18.74
C THR A 267 -22.41 -5.96 -19.76
N ILE A 268 -23.37 -6.89 -19.74
CA ILE A 268 -23.47 -8.02 -20.68
C ILE A 268 -24.76 -7.87 -21.49
N THR A 269 -24.64 -7.62 -22.80
CA THR A 269 -25.78 -7.27 -23.66
C THR A 269 -25.64 -7.76 -25.10
N GLY A 270 -26.74 -7.70 -25.86
CA GLY A 270 -26.74 -7.94 -27.31
C GLY A 270 -26.57 -9.41 -27.75
N HIS A 271 -26.48 -10.37 -26.83
CA HIS A 271 -26.27 -11.78 -27.15
C HIS A 271 -27.56 -12.47 -27.62
N ASN A 272 -27.68 -12.73 -28.93
CA ASN A 272 -28.96 -13.14 -29.55
C ASN A 272 -28.83 -14.35 -30.51
N GLN A 273 -28.44 -15.51 -29.99
CA GLN A 273 -28.33 -16.76 -30.72
C GLN A 273 -29.49 -17.71 -30.39
N SER A 274 -30.28 -18.09 -31.40
CA SER A 274 -31.54 -18.84 -31.22
C SER A 274 -31.44 -20.22 -30.55
N ALA A 275 -30.24 -20.73 -30.27
CA ALA A 275 -30.04 -22.03 -29.63
C ALA A 275 -28.88 -22.05 -28.60
N GLY A 276 -28.28 -20.90 -28.25
CA GLY A 276 -27.13 -20.81 -27.35
C GLY A 276 -27.50 -20.57 -25.87
N VAL A 277 -26.47 -20.58 -25.02
CA VAL A 277 -26.52 -20.01 -23.68
C VAL A 277 -25.70 -18.71 -23.68
N THR A 278 -26.04 -17.68 -22.90
CA THR A 278 -25.19 -16.48 -22.78
C THR A 278 -23.98 -16.74 -21.90
N MET A 279 -24.19 -17.30 -20.71
CA MET A 279 -23.13 -17.61 -19.75
C MET A 279 -23.26 -19.01 -19.19
N VAL A 280 -22.13 -19.71 -19.02
CA VAL A 280 -22.11 -21.07 -18.49
C VAL A 280 -20.96 -21.24 -17.48
N GLU A 281 -21.31 -21.56 -16.23
CA GLU A 281 -20.38 -21.85 -15.13
C GLU A 281 -20.35 -23.36 -14.84
N VAL A 282 -19.16 -23.95 -14.89
CA VAL A 282 -18.92 -25.40 -14.75
C VAL A 282 -17.75 -25.69 -13.83
N GLY A 283 -17.02 -24.64 -13.45
CA GLY A 283 -15.81 -24.68 -12.69
C GLY A 283 -16.04 -24.60 -11.20
N ASN A 284 -15.13 -23.87 -10.55
CA ASN A 284 -15.14 -23.72 -9.10
C ASN A 284 -16.10 -22.61 -8.67
N PHE A 285 -15.97 -21.42 -9.27
CA PHE A 285 -16.63 -20.24 -8.75
C PHE A 285 -16.73 -19.10 -9.77
N MET A 286 -17.95 -18.56 -9.92
CA MET A 286 -18.18 -17.29 -10.59
C MET A 286 -18.88 -16.31 -9.65
N SER A 287 -18.40 -15.06 -9.57
CA SER A 287 -19.07 -13.97 -8.83
C SER A 287 -19.48 -12.84 -9.77
N LEU A 288 -20.75 -12.47 -9.71
CA LEU A 288 -21.36 -11.34 -10.41
C LEU A 288 -21.75 -10.28 -9.38
N ARG A 289 -21.15 -9.08 -9.46
CA ARG A 289 -21.40 -7.99 -8.50
C ARG A 289 -21.53 -6.65 -9.20
N GLY A 290 -22.56 -5.85 -8.89
CA GLY A 290 -22.74 -4.55 -9.58
C GLY A 290 -23.02 -4.68 -11.08
N THR A 291 -23.29 -5.90 -11.58
CA THR A 291 -23.28 -6.20 -13.01
C THR A 291 -24.69 -6.10 -13.60
N THR A 292 -24.79 -5.51 -14.79
CA THR A 292 -26.04 -5.41 -15.56
C THR A 292 -26.05 -6.44 -16.69
N ILE A 293 -27.05 -7.33 -16.71
CA ILE A 293 -27.27 -8.30 -17.78
C ILE A 293 -28.63 -8.03 -18.41
N SER A 294 -28.62 -7.49 -19.63
CA SER A 294 -29.84 -7.01 -20.28
C SER A 294 -29.85 -7.22 -21.78
N GLU A 295 -31.04 -7.24 -22.38
CA GLU A 295 -31.26 -7.32 -23.83
C GLU A 295 -30.65 -8.56 -24.53
N ASN A 296 -30.43 -9.64 -23.77
CA ASN A 296 -29.95 -10.91 -24.31
C ASN A 296 -31.13 -11.82 -24.69
N GLY A 297 -30.98 -12.55 -25.79
CA GLY A 297 -32.00 -13.43 -26.37
C GLY A 297 -31.49 -14.80 -26.80
N ASP A 298 -30.34 -15.22 -26.27
CA ASP A 298 -29.97 -16.64 -26.30
C ASP A 298 -31.04 -17.51 -25.63
N ASN A 299 -31.06 -18.79 -25.96
CA ASN A 299 -32.08 -19.72 -25.48
C ASN A 299 -32.10 -19.84 -23.93
N GLN A 300 -30.92 -19.80 -23.30
CA GLN A 300 -30.75 -19.74 -21.84
C GLN A 300 -29.83 -18.56 -21.52
N LEU A 301 -30.09 -17.81 -20.45
CA LEU A 301 -29.22 -16.69 -20.10
C LEU A 301 -28.00 -17.20 -19.31
N VAL A 302 -28.22 -17.75 -18.11
CA VAL A 302 -27.16 -18.36 -17.29
C VAL A 302 -27.47 -19.84 -17.00
N GLU A 303 -26.50 -20.72 -17.24
CA GLU A 303 -26.54 -22.14 -16.88
C GLU A 303 -25.41 -22.47 -15.88
N ILE A 304 -25.76 -23.15 -14.79
CA ILE A 304 -24.82 -23.56 -13.72
C ILE A 304 -24.80 -25.10 -13.70
N GLU A 305 -23.69 -25.71 -14.06
CA GLU A 305 -23.58 -27.18 -14.14
C GLU A 305 -23.37 -27.84 -12.75
N PRO A 306 -23.49 -29.18 -12.63
CA PRO A 306 -23.28 -29.88 -11.36
C PRO A 306 -21.88 -29.63 -10.77
N GLY A 307 -21.83 -29.22 -9.50
CA GLY A 307 -20.58 -28.97 -8.77
C GLY A 307 -20.06 -27.54 -8.86
N ALA A 308 -20.62 -26.72 -9.76
CA ALA A 308 -20.30 -25.31 -9.89
C ALA A 308 -21.06 -24.44 -8.88
N LEU A 309 -20.46 -23.31 -8.52
CA LEU A 309 -21.05 -22.27 -7.67
C LEU A 309 -21.06 -20.93 -8.41
N ILE A 310 -22.23 -20.29 -8.46
CA ILE A 310 -22.33 -18.87 -8.83
C ILE A 310 -22.86 -18.04 -7.66
N GLU A 311 -22.28 -16.85 -7.49
CA GLU A 311 -22.71 -15.83 -6.56
C GLU A 311 -23.18 -14.60 -7.33
N VAL A 312 -24.37 -14.11 -7.01
CA VAL A 312 -24.97 -12.93 -7.64
C VAL A 312 -25.36 -11.93 -6.55
N ILE A 313 -24.67 -10.80 -6.51
CA ILE A 313 -24.88 -9.76 -5.50
C ILE A 313 -25.09 -8.42 -6.19
N ASN A 314 -26.01 -7.60 -5.70
CA ASN A 314 -26.18 -6.20 -6.16
C ASN A 314 -26.18 -6.06 -7.69
N SER A 315 -26.84 -6.99 -8.39
CA SER A 315 -26.78 -7.08 -9.85
C SER A 315 -28.17 -6.96 -10.45
N THR A 316 -28.25 -6.41 -11.67
CA THR A 316 -29.52 -6.21 -12.39
C THR A 316 -29.58 -7.10 -13.62
N ILE A 317 -30.51 -8.05 -13.61
CA ILE A 317 -30.75 -9.01 -14.69
C ILE A 317 -32.19 -8.82 -15.18
N ALA A 318 -32.35 -8.08 -16.27
CA ALA A 318 -33.67 -7.67 -16.77
C ALA A 318 -33.73 -7.56 -18.28
N HIS A 319 -34.94 -7.51 -18.83
CA HIS A 319 -35.18 -7.38 -20.28
C HIS A 319 -34.53 -8.48 -21.15
N ASN A 320 -34.25 -9.66 -20.57
CA ASN A 320 -33.73 -10.79 -21.34
C ASN A 320 -34.88 -11.65 -21.90
N THR A 321 -34.77 -12.06 -23.16
CA THR A 321 -35.79 -12.84 -23.87
C THR A 321 -35.60 -14.36 -23.80
N SER A 322 -34.56 -14.80 -23.09
CA SER A 322 -34.23 -16.21 -22.80
C SER A 322 -35.33 -16.98 -22.07
N ILE A 323 -35.28 -18.32 -22.16
CA ILE A 323 -36.27 -19.21 -21.53
C ILE A 323 -36.24 -19.13 -20.01
N ASP A 324 -35.06 -19.07 -19.39
CA ASP A 324 -34.90 -18.81 -17.97
C ASP A 324 -33.72 -17.83 -17.80
N ALA A 325 -33.78 -16.96 -16.79
CA ALA A 325 -32.63 -16.10 -16.47
C ALA A 325 -31.52 -16.94 -15.81
N PHE A 326 -31.86 -17.76 -14.81
CA PHE A 326 -30.94 -18.73 -14.22
C PHE A 326 -31.52 -20.14 -14.25
N LYS A 327 -30.73 -21.08 -14.77
CA LYS A 327 -31.02 -22.51 -14.71
C LYS A 327 -29.88 -23.23 -14.00
N SER A 328 -30.16 -23.74 -12.80
CA SER A 328 -29.11 -24.30 -11.92
C SER A 328 -29.22 -25.82 -11.73
N PHE A 329 -28.15 -26.52 -12.07
CA PHE A 329 -27.82 -27.89 -11.65
C PHE A 329 -26.80 -27.91 -10.50
N GLY A 330 -26.09 -26.80 -10.27
CA GLY A 330 -25.12 -26.58 -9.18
C GLY A 330 -25.67 -25.74 -8.03
N GLU A 331 -24.82 -24.96 -7.38
CA GLU A 331 -25.19 -24.05 -6.29
C GLU A 331 -25.31 -22.62 -6.79
N MET A 332 -26.41 -21.94 -6.42
CA MET A 332 -26.58 -20.51 -6.64
C MET A 332 -26.69 -19.78 -5.30
N ARG A 333 -25.94 -18.70 -5.14
CA ARG A 333 -26.05 -17.75 -4.02
C ARG A 333 -26.52 -16.42 -4.55
N ILE A 334 -27.51 -15.82 -3.91
CA ILE A 334 -28.10 -14.55 -4.36
C ILE A 334 -28.38 -13.60 -3.20
N GLY A 335 -28.10 -12.31 -3.37
CA GLY A 335 -28.47 -11.24 -2.44
C GLY A 335 -28.56 -9.89 -3.13
N ASP A 336 -29.40 -8.99 -2.61
CA ASP A 336 -29.47 -7.58 -3.05
C ASP A 336 -29.68 -7.37 -4.56
N SER A 337 -30.23 -8.36 -5.27
CA SER A 337 -30.22 -8.38 -6.73
C SER A 337 -31.62 -8.26 -7.33
N LEU A 338 -31.66 -7.66 -8.52
CA LEU A 338 -32.88 -7.44 -9.28
C LEU A 338 -32.92 -8.40 -10.47
N ILE A 339 -33.82 -9.39 -10.45
CA ILE A 339 -34.02 -10.32 -11.57
C ILE A 339 -35.48 -10.21 -12.02
N VAL A 340 -35.75 -9.34 -12.99
CA VAL A 340 -37.13 -8.96 -13.34
C VAL A 340 -37.35 -8.80 -14.82
N GLY A 341 -38.57 -9.10 -15.28
CA GLY A 341 -38.97 -8.82 -16.66
C GLY A 341 -38.24 -9.65 -17.70
N ASN A 342 -37.69 -10.78 -17.29
CA ASN A 342 -37.19 -11.81 -18.18
C ASN A 342 -38.39 -12.62 -18.73
N ASN A 343 -38.25 -13.17 -19.93
CA ASN A 343 -39.40 -13.77 -20.65
C ASN A 343 -39.89 -15.10 -20.02
N GLY A 344 -39.01 -15.90 -19.42
CA GLY A 344 -39.43 -17.04 -18.60
C GLY A 344 -39.03 -16.92 -17.13
N SER A 345 -38.75 -18.04 -16.45
CA SER A 345 -38.58 -17.99 -14.98
C SER A 345 -37.29 -17.27 -14.62
N ASP A 346 -37.31 -16.45 -13.57
CA ASP A 346 -36.08 -15.78 -13.12
C ASP A 346 -35.08 -16.80 -12.57
N ILE A 347 -35.58 -17.81 -11.83
CA ILE A 347 -34.75 -18.90 -11.31
C ILE A 347 -35.48 -20.25 -11.45
N THR A 348 -34.80 -21.19 -12.11
CA THR A 348 -35.22 -22.59 -12.26
C THR A 348 -34.13 -23.52 -11.70
N LEU A 349 -34.47 -24.30 -10.66
CA LEU A 349 -33.58 -25.34 -10.11
C LEU A 349 -33.84 -26.68 -10.81
N ALA A 350 -32.88 -27.13 -11.60
CA ALA A 350 -32.91 -28.37 -12.36
C ALA A 350 -32.13 -29.51 -11.64
N GLY A 351 -32.18 -29.54 -10.30
CA GLY A 351 -31.43 -30.48 -9.46
C GLY A 351 -30.36 -29.80 -8.58
N GLY A 352 -30.13 -28.50 -8.77
CA GLY A 352 -29.23 -27.67 -7.96
C GLY A 352 -29.84 -27.15 -6.65
N THR A 353 -29.04 -26.36 -5.93
CA THR A 353 -29.39 -25.68 -4.67
C THR A 353 -29.39 -24.16 -4.83
N LEU A 354 -30.16 -23.49 -3.97
CA LEU A 354 -30.23 -22.03 -3.89
C LEU A 354 -30.04 -21.61 -2.43
N PHE A 355 -29.18 -20.62 -2.21
CA PHE A 355 -29.06 -19.90 -0.96
C PHE A 355 -29.34 -18.42 -1.20
N SER A 356 -30.40 -17.90 -0.58
CA SER A 356 -30.70 -16.46 -0.63
C SER A 356 -30.20 -15.79 0.65
N TRP A 357 -29.46 -14.70 0.49
CA TRP A 357 -29.12 -13.75 1.56
C TRP A 357 -30.18 -12.68 1.78
N GLY A 358 -31.27 -12.72 1.01
CA GLY A 358 -32.37 -11.79 1.13
C GLY A 358 -32.27 -10.55 0.23
N HIS A 359 -33.32 -9.75 0.31
CA HIS A 359 -33.46 -8.45 -0.35
C HIS A 359 -33.40 -8.47 -1.88
N ASN A 360 -33.74 -9.60 -2.49
CA ASN A 360 -33.84 -9.70 -3.94
C ASN A 360 -35.24 -9.28 -4.41
N LEU A 361 -35.32 -8.62 -5.56
CA LEU A 361 -36.57 -8.35 -6.25
C LEU A 361 -36.66 -9.23 -7.50
N LEU A 362 -37.62 -10.16 -7.47
CA LEU A 362 -37.84 -11.16 -8.51
C LEU A 362 -39.21 -10.93 -9.17
N SER A 363 -39.37 -11.25 -10.45
CA SER A 363 -40.67 -11.15 -11.14
C SER A 363 -41.45 -12.46 -11.18
N SER A 364 -40.76 -13.61 -11.26
CA SER A 364 -41.35 -14.95 -11.28
C SER A 364 -40.33 -16.03 -10.90
N VAL A 365 -40.73 -16.97 -10.03
CA VAL A 365 -39.93 -18.15 -9.69
C VAL A 365 -40.79 -19.41 -9.62
N SER A 366 -40.16 -20.58 -9.75
CA SER A 366 -40.85 -21.86 -9.54
C SER A 366 -41.30 -22.05 -8.09
N ALA A 367 -42.34 -22.85 -7.86
CA ALA A 367 -42.87 -23.10 -6.51
C ALA A 367 -41.84 -23.73 -5.55
N SER A 368 -40.90 -24.52 -6.08
CA SER A 368 -39.79 -25.09 -5.31
C SER A 368 -38.77 -24.03 -4.89
N VAL A 369 -38.52 -23.03 -5.73
CA VAL A 369 -37.61 -21.91 -5.42
C VAL A 369 -38.25 -20.98 -4.39
N GLN A 370 -39.55 -20.74 -4.47
CA GLN A 370 -40.25 -19.82 -3.56
C GLN A 370 -40.10 -20.21 -2.08
N SER A 371 -39.98 -21.51 -1.76
CA SER A 371 -39.73 -21.99 -0.39
C SER A 371 -38.28 -21.87 0.09
N MET A 372 -37.35 -21.52 -0.79
CA MET A 372 -35.91 -21.41 -0.52
C MET A 372 -35.42 -19.96 -0.49
N LEU A 373 -36.30 -19.01 -0.83
CA LEU A 373 -36.04 -17.58 -0.71
C LEU A 373 -36.10 -17.14 0.75
N ASP A 374 -35.34 -16.10 1.07
CA ASP A 374 -35.37 -15.47 2.38
C ASP A 374 -36.68 -14.65 2.54
N PRO A 375 -37.25 -14.50 3.74
CA PRO A 375 -38.47 -13.71 3.95
C PRO A 375 -38.39 -12.24 3.50
N SER A 376 -37.19 -11.67 3.37
CA SER A 376 -36.98 -10.31 2.86
C SER A 376 -37.04 -10.20 1.33
N ASP A 377 -36.95 -11.32 0.61
CA ASP A 377 -37.09 -11.35 -0.84
C ASP A 377 -38.52 -10.99 -1.28
N ARG A 378 -38.64 -10.28 -2.40
CA ARG A 378 -39.92 -9.84 -2.94
C ARG A 378 -40.15 -10.42 -4.32
N ILE A 379 -41.35 -10.94 -4.55
CA ILE A 379 -41.81 -11.37 -5.88
C ILE A 379 -42.87 -10.39 -6.37
N GLN A 380 -42.57 -9.65 -7.43
CA GLN A 380 -43.46 -8.68 -8.04
C GLN A 380 -43.43 -8.79 -9.58
N SER A 381 -44.51 -9.35 -10.13
CA SER A 381 -44.62 -9.62 -11.57
C SER A 381 -44.62 -8.37 -12.47
N ASN A 382 -44.89 -7.18 -11.93
CA ASN A 382 -44.86 -5.91 -12.67
C ASN A 382 -43.64 -5.03 -12.35
N ALA A 383 -42.61 -5.55 -11.67
CA ALA A 383 -41.42 -4.79 -11.29
C ALA A 383 -40.70 -4.16 -12.50
N ILE A 384 -40.72 -4.83 -13.66
CA ILE A 384 -40.13 -4.34 -14.92
C ILE A 384 -40.71 -3.01 -15.41
N ALA A 385 -41.95 -2.67 -15.02
CA ALA A 385 -42.56 -1.39 -15.40
C ALA A 385 -41.91 -0.18 -14.72
N PHE A 386 -41.04 -0.44 -13.73
CA PHE A 386 -40.31 0.55 -12.95
C PHE A 386 -38.81 0.49 -13.23
N LEU A 387 -38.41 0.05 -14.44
CA LEU A 387 -37.04 0.17 -14.94
C LEU A 387 -37.04 0.95 -16.25
N ALA A 388 -36.04 1.83 -16.41
CA ALA A 388 -35.73 2.51 -17.66
C ALA A 388 -35.07 1.53 -18.65
N PRO A 389 -35.07 1.84 -19.97
CA PRO A 389 -34.28 1.10 -20.96
C PRO A 389 -32.78 1.09 -20.64
N LEU A 390 -32.05 0.13 -21.20
CA LEU A 390 -30.59 0.07 -21.07
C LEU A 390 -30.01 1.33 -21.72
N ALA A 391 -29.28 2.10 -20.93
CA ALA A 391 -28.69 3.35 -21.37
C ALA A 391 -27.40 3.61 -20.61
N ASP A 392 -26.59 4.50 -21.16
CA ASP A 392 -25.53 5.15 -20.39
C ASP A 392 -26.18 6.06 -19.34
N ASN A 393 -26.06 5.68 -18.07
CA ASN A 393 -26.58 6.42 -16.92
C ASN A 393 -25.43 6.95 -16.03
N GLY A 394 -24.31 7.37 -16.65
CA GLY A 394 -23.18 8.01 -15.95
C GLY A 394 -22.11 7.04 -15.41
N GLY A 395 -22.47 5.78 -15.20
CA GLY A 395 -21.54 4.72 -14.78
C GLY A 395 -20.54 4.29 -15.87
N PRO A 396 -19.52 3.47 -15.49
CA PRO A 396 -18.47 3.02 -16.40
C PRO A 396 -18.95 2.12 -17.55
N THR A 397 -20.16 1.55 -17.42
CA THR A 397 -20.85 0.78 -18.46
C THR A 397 -22.36 1.08 -18.41
N MET A 398 -23.10 0.71 -19.47
CA MET A 398 -24.55 0.97 -19.54
C MET A 398 -25.36 0.20 -18.48
N THR A 399 -26.33 0.85 -17.84
CA THR A 399 -27.15 0.25 -16.77
C THR A 399 -28.66 0.47 -17.00
N LEU A 400 -29.50 -0.09 -16.12
CA LEU A 400 -30.96 0.08 -16.13
C LEU A 400 -31.38 0.89 -14.91
N LEU A 401 -31.85 2.12 -15.10
CA LEU A 401 -32.25 3.00 -14.01
C LEU A 401 -33.59 2.56 -13.38
N PRO A 402 -33.67 2.31 -12.05
CA PRO A 402 -34.94 2.16 -11.35
C PRO A 402 -35.75 3.46 -11.39
N LEU A 403 -36.99 3.36 -11.84
CA LEU A 403 -37.93 4.49 -11.93
C LEU A 403 -38.74 4.64 -10.64
N ASP A 404 -39.31 5.83 -10.44
CA ASP A 404 -40.19 6.15 -9.32
C ASP A 404 -41.24 5.06 -9.04
N GLY A 405 -41.26 4.59 -7.78
CA GLY A 405 -42.17 3.54 -7.33
C GLY A 405 -41.65 2.11 -7.52
N SER A 406 -40.44 1.94 -8.03
CA SER A 406 -39.74 0.65 -7.99
C SER A 406 -39.52 0.20 -6.54
N LEU A 407 -39.80 -1.08 -6.24
CA LEU A 407 -39.46 -1.67 -4.94
C LEU A 407 -37.97 -1.99 -4.80
N ALA A 408 -37.20 -1.82 -5.87
CA ALA A 408 -35.74 -1.95 -5.84
C ALA A 408 -35.09 -0.72 -5.19
N ILE A 409 -35.73 0.46 -5.28
CA ILE A 409 -35.30 1.66 -4.57
C ILE A 409 -35.43 1.36 -3.08
N ASP A 410 -34.31 1.44 -2.36
CA ASP A 410 -34.16 1.15 -0.93
C ASP A 410 -34.55 -0.30 -0.52
N GLY A 411 -34.60 -1.23 -1.47
CA GLY A 411 -35.04 -2.61 -1.26
C GLY A 411 -33.96 -3.56 -0.75
N GLY A 412 -32.69 -3.21 -0.99
CA GLY A 412 -31.48 -3.99 -0.66
C GLY A 412 -31.18 -4.10 0.83
N ARG A 413 -30.34 -5.07 1.20
CA ARG A 413 -29.56 -5.08 2.44
C ARG A 413 -28.56 -3.94 2.35
N VAL A 414 -28.28 -3.29 3.48
CA VAL A 414 -27.08 -2.45 3.58
C VAL A 414 -25.89 -3.42 3.59
N SER A 415 -25.41 -3.79 2.40
CA SER A 415 -24.21 -4.59 2.21
C SER A 415 -23.01 -3.65 2.09
N GLY A 416 -22.41 -3.31 3.24
CA GLY A 416 -21.03 -2.84 3.22
C GLY A 416 -20.16 -3.94 2.63
N GLY A 417 -19.26 -3.58 1.71
CA GLY A 417 -17.99 -4.28 1.60
C GLY A 417 -17.11 -3.74 2.74
N ARG A 418 -16.91 -4.45 3.86
CA ARG A 418 -17.51 -5.71 4.34
C ARG A 418 -17.81 -5.50 5.83
N ILE A 419 -19.07 -5.48 6.23
CA ILE A 419 -19.47 -5.07 7.60
C ILE A 419 -18.91 -6.03 8.65
N SER A 420 -17.98 -5.53 9.46
CA SER A 420 -17.95 -5.80 10.88
C SER A 420 -18.12 -4.47 11.61
N GLU A 421 -19.35 -4.19 12.05
CA GLU A 421 -19.50 -3.49 13.31
C GLU A 421 -20.63 -4.17 14.11
N VAL A 422 -20.28 -4.52 15.33
CA VAL A 422 -21.16 -5.03 16.37
C VAL A 422 -21.65 -3.80 17.14
N GLU A 423 -22.95 -3.54 17.06
CA GLU A 423 -23.65 -2.42 17.71
C GLU A 423 -23.61 -2.47 19.25
N PRO A 424 -23.80 -1.32 19.94
CA PRO A 424 -25.16 -0.96 20.35
C PRO A 424 -25.47 0.54 20.26
N ASN A 425 -26.38 0.96 19.36
CA ASN A 425 -27.65 1.65 19.66
C ASN A 425 -28.15 2.56 18.50
N ASN A 426 -28.85 1.94 17.53
CA ASN A 426 -30.16 2.39 17.02
C ASN A 426 -30.21 3.71 16.21
N SER A 427 -30.01 3.65 14.88
CA SER A 427 -31.08 3.68 13.84
C SER A 427 -30.68 4.27 12.45
N ARG A 428 -30.46 3.36 11.49
CA ARG A 428 -30.89 3.33 10.06
C ARG A 428 -30.70 4.56 9.13
N LEU A 429 -30.01 4.34 7.98
CA LEU A 429 -30.31 4.88 6.63
C LEU A 429 -29.73 3.95 5.53
N ASN A 430 -30.38 3.85 4.35
CA ASN A 430 -30.17 2.81 3.32
C ASN A 430 -29.81 3.38 1.90
N ALA A 431 -29.01 2.60 1.15
CA ALA A 431 -29.06 2.20 -0.28
C ALA A 431 -29.45 3.17 -1.44
N GLN A 432 -28.46 3.84 -2.05
CA GLN A 432 -28.42 4.13 -3.49
C GLN A 432 -26.98 3.96 -4.03
N SER A 433 -26.87 3.58 -5.30
CA SER A 433 -25.66 3.73 -6.11
C SER A 433 -25.11 5.15 -5.96
N LEU A 434 -23.78 5.30 -5.93
CA LEU A 434 -23.11 6.60 -5.86
C LEU A 434 -23.24 7.45 -7.13
N GLU A 435 -24.22 7.18 -8.00
CA GLU A 435 -24.69 8.11 -9.02
C GLU A 435 -26.23 8.11 -9.14
N GLU A 436 -26.77 9.34 -9.11
CA GLU A 436 -28.14 9.82 -9.35
C GLU A 436 -29.21 9.68 -8.25
N SER A 437 -29.30 10.71 -7.40
CA SER A 437 -30.52 11.07 -6.65
C SER A 437 -31.24 12.26 -7.32
N PRO A 438 -32.47 12.11 -7.85
CA PRO A 438 -33.31 13.23 -8.25
C PRO A 438 -34.52 13.38 -7.33
N TRP A 439 -34.50 14.33 -6.39
CA TRP A 439 -35.73 14.84 -5.77
C TRP A 439 -36.08 16.20 -6.35
N LEU A 440 -37.22 16.25 -7.04
CA LEU A 440 -38.07 17.44 -7.14
C LEU A 440 -39.50 17.04 -6.77
N GLY A 441 -39.89 17.34 -5.54
CA GLY A 441 -41.23 17.15 -5.03
C GLY A 441 -41.70 18.37 -4.23
N GLN A 442 -42.33 19.30 -4.94
CA GLN A 442 -43.21 20.36 -4.43
C GLN A 442 -42.56 21.65 -3.90
N ILE A 443 -42.29 22.55 -4.85
CA ILE A 443 -42.30 24.01 -4.65
C ILE A 443 -43.68 24.41 -4.11
N ASP A 444 -43.75 24.80 -2.83
CA ASP A 444 -44.67 25.87 -2.44
C ASP A 444 -43.95 27.20 -2.69
N ASN A 445 -44.67 28.13 -3.32
CA ASN A 445 -44.08 29.22 -4.08
C ASN A 445 -43.42 30.29 -3.19
N THR A 446 -42.08 30.32 -3.13
CA THR A 446 -41.29 31.56 -3.09
C THR A 446 -39.95 31.37 -3.87
N PRO A 447 -39.51 32.37 -4.66
CA PRO A 447 -38.46 32.23 -5.69
C PRO A 447 -37.04 32.56 -5.19
N ASN A 448 -36.02 32.04 -5.91
CA ASN A 448 -34.55 32.05 -5.70
C ASN A 448 -34.10 30.79 -4.93
N VAL A 449 -33.29 29.87 -5.47
CA VAL A 449 -31.87 30.04 -5.87
C VAL A 449 -31.47 29.05 -7.00
N PRO A 450 -30.52 29.39 -7.91
CA PRO A 450 -30.06 28.53 -9.01
C PRO A 450 -28.70 27.86 -8.73
N PHE A 451 -28.64 26.53 -8.60
CA PHE A 451 -27.38 25.79 -8.76
C PHE A 451 -27.43 24.87 -9.98
N SER A 452 -26.39 24.93 -10.81
CA SER A 452 -26.22 24.12 -12.00
C SER A 452 -25.73 22.70 -11.65
N SER A 453 -26.41 21.71 -12.19
CA SER A 453 -26.30 20.27 -11.97
C SER A 453 -25.02 19.61 -12.53
N SER A 454 -23.84 19.91 -12.00
CA SER A 454 -22.56 19.42 -12.56
C SER A 454 -21.48 19.01 -11.54
N ARG A 455 -21.82 18.76 -10.27
CA ARG A 455 -20.85 18.32 -9.24
C ARG A 455 -21.43 17.15 -8.43
N PRO A 456 -20.63 16.13 -8.07
CA PRO A 456 -21.08 15.06 -7.18
C PRO A 456 -21.52 15.66 -5.84
N HIS A 457 -22.77 15.41 -5.46
CA HIS A 457 -23.45 16.04 -4.33
C HIS A 457 -24.22 14.96 -3.54
N VAL A 458 -23.89 14.83 -2.25
CA VAL A 458 -24.53 13.93 -1.28
C VAL A 458 -25.36 14.78 -0.33
N THR A 459 -26.56 14.30 0.03
CA THR A 459 -27.42 14.98 1.00
C THR A 459 -27.78 14.00 2.12
N VAL A 460 -27.57 14.41 3.38
CA VAL A 460 -27.76 13.59 4.57
C VAL A 460 -28.78 14.27 5.48
N GLN A 461 -29.90 13.61 5.75
CA GLN A 461 -30.87 14.12 6.73
C GLN A 461 -30.48 13.65 8.13
N GLY A 462 -30.21 14.60 9.01
CA GLY A 462 -29.87 14.37 10.41
C GLY A 462 -31.00 14.79 11.34
N ARG A 463 -31.05 14.15 12.52
CA ARG A 463 -31.96 14.54 13.59
C ARG A 463 -31.23 14.50 14.92
N GLY A 464 -30.98 15.66 15.49
CA GLY A 464 -30.25 15.78 16.74
C GLY A 464 -30.89 14.95 17.85
N ASP A 465 -30.08 14.29 18.67
CA ASP A 465 -30.50 13.51 19.82
C ASP A 465 -29.94 14.05 21.15
N GLY A 466 -29.18 15.15 21.09
CA GLY A 466 -28.45 15.72 22.23
C GLY A 466 -26.97 15.34 22.29
N THR A 467 -26.47 14.59 21.31
CA THR A 467 -25.04 14.34 21.03
C THR A 467 -24.64 14.89 19.66
N PHE A 468 -23.33 14.97 19.36
CA PHE A 468 -22.87 15.41 18.05
C PHE A 468 -23.14 14.32 17.03
N ASP A 469 -23.69 14.70 15.88
CA ASP A 469 -23.90 13.78 14.78
C ASP A 469 -22.65 13.78 13.90
N TYR A 470 -22.02 12.61 13.76
CA TYR A 470 -20.78 12.42 12.99
C TYR A 470 -21.04 11.62 11.72
N TYR A 471 -20.43 12.03 10.62
CA TYR A 471 -20.55 11.40 9.30
C TYR A 471 -19.16 11.15 8.73
N ARG A 472 -18.79 9.88 8.53
CA ARG A 472 -17.49 9.49 7.97
C ARG A 472 -17.55 9.44 6.44
N PHE A 473 -16.48 9.86 5.78
CA PHE A 473 -16.30 9.72 4.34
C PHE A 473 -14.83 9.48 3.98
N THR A 474 -14.59 8.75 2.90
CA THR A 474 -13.25 8.49 2.35
C THR A 474 -13.05 9.34 1.11
N ASN A 475 -11.96 10.09 1.06
CA ASN A 475 -11.50 10.75 -0.15
C ASN A 475 -10.48 9.86 -0.86
N SER A 476 -10.77 9.45 -2.10
CA SER A 476 -9.91 8.53 -2.86
C SER A 476 -8.82 9.23 -3.69
N TYR A 477 -8.78 10.57 -3.71
CA TYR A 477 -7.85 11.36 -4.53
C TYR A 477 -7.27 12.54 -3.75
N ASP A 478 -5.99 12.85 -3.97
CA ASP A 478 -5.35 14.02 -3.35
C ASP A 478 -5.88 15.34 -3.92
N ASN A 479 -6.01 16.36 -3.06
CA ASN A 479 -6.41 17.73 -3.38
C ASN A 479 -7.86 17.91 -3.90
N ASN A 480 -8.81 17.11 -3.39
CA ASN A 480 -10.23 17.32 -3.67
C ASN A 480 -10.81 18.40 -2.76
N VAL A 481 -11.58 19.33 -3.33
CA VAL A 481 -12.29 20.36 -2.56
C VAL A 481 -13.67 19.86 -2.20
N PHE A 482 -14.02 19.88 -0.92
CA PHE A 482 -15.34 19.53 -0.40
C PHE A 482 -16.06 20.77 0.09
N LEU A 483 -17.33 20.92 -0.30
CA LEU A 483 -18.24 21.97 0.15
C LEU A 483 -19.31 21.30 1.01
N PHE A 484 -19.40 21.67 2.28
CA PHE A 484 -20.41 21.23 3.23
C PHE A 484 -21.39 22.38 3.47
N ASP A 485 -22.69 22.14 3.40
CA ASP A 485 -23.74 23.14 3.67
C ASP A 485 -24.84 22.52 4.51
N ILE A 486 -25.48 23.26 5.42
CA ILE A 486 -26.52 22.69 6.28
C ILE A 486 -27.82 23.51 6.27
N ASP A 487 -28.91 22.86 5.88
CA ASP A 487 -30.26 23.42 5.88
C ASP A 487 -31.07 22.91 7.08
N VAL A 488 -31.37 23.78 8.04
CA VAL A 488 -32.17 23.43 9.23
C VAL A 488 -33.68 23.49 8.92
N ASP A 489 -34.45 22.44 9.24
CA ASP A 489 -35.91 22.47 9.05
C ASP A 489 -36.59 23.36 10.11
N ARG A 490 -37.18 24.45 9.64
CA ARG A 490 -37.83 25.49 10.46
C ARG A 490 -39.32 25.25 10.70
N SER A 491 -39.87 24.14 10.21
CA SER A 491 -41.31 23.85 10.20
C SER A 491 -41.97 23.86 11.60
N ASN A 492 -41.20 23.69 12.69
CA ASN A 492 -41.70 23.61 14.07
C ASN A 492 -41.36 24.82 14.98
N GLY A 493 -40.75 25.89 14.46
CA GLY A 493 -40.47 27.12 15.23
C GLY A 493 -39.34 27.00 16.27
N ASN A 494 -38.54 25.93 16.21
CA ASN A 494 -37.27 25.81 16.93
C ASN A 494 -36.14 26.23 15.99
N TYR A 495 -35.36 27.22 16.41
CA TYR A 495 -34.19 27.72 15.69
C TYR A 495 -32.95 27.16 16.41
N PHE A 496 -32.05 26.51 15.67
CA PHE A 496 -30.67 26.32 16.13
C PHE A 496 -29.74 26.93 15.09
N ASP A 497 -28.70 27.55 15.61
CA ASP A 497 -27.61 28.15 14.86
C ASP A 497 -26.63 27.01 14.62
N SER A 498 -26.45 26.56 13.39
CA SER A 498 -25.68 25.35 13.11
C SER A 498 -24.18 25.61 13.20
N GLN A 499 -23.38 24.56 13.21
CA GLN A 499 -21.93 24.63 13.02
C GLN A 499 -21.42 23.33 12.41
N LEU A 500 -20.48 23.42 11.47
CA LEU A 500 -19.86 22.28 10.82
C LEU A 500 -18.41 22.15 11.24
N PHE A 501 -17.97 20.90 11.44
CA PHE A 501 -16.60 20.54 11.77
C PHE A 501 -16.15 19.41 10.83
N VAL A 502 -14.94 19.46 10.30
CA VAL A 502 -14.34 18.39 9.51
C VAL A 502 -13.07 17.95 10.23
N PHE A 503 -12.94 16.65 10.47
CA PHE A 503 -11.83 16.01 11.13
C PHE A 503 -11.15 15.04 10.19
N ASP A 504 -9.85 14.80 10.38
CA ASP A 504 -9.15 13.69 9.74
C ASP A 504 -9.50 12.34 10.41
N GLN A 505 -8.96 11.25 9.86
CA GLN A 505 -9.09 9.89 10.39
C GLN A 505 -8.58 9.73 11.83
N PHE A 506 -7.80 10.68 12.34
CA PHE A 506 -7.25 10.71 13.70
C PHE A 506 -8.08 11.61 14.64
N GLY A 507 -9.16 12.22 14.15
CA GLY A 507 -10.03 13.11 14.92
C GLY A 507 -9.51 14.53 15.08
N SER A 508 -8.45 14.92 14.36
CA SER A 508 -7.93 16.29 14.37
C SER A 508 -8.82 17.20 13.54
N LEU A 509 -9.24 18.34 14.09
CA LEU A 509 -10.07 19.30 13.36
C LEU A 509 -9.26 19.93 12.21
N ILE A 510 -9.69 19.66 10.98
CA ILE A 510 -9.13 20.21 9.75
C ILE A 510 -9.75 21.55 9.44
N ALA A 511 -11.07 21.66 9.59
CA ALA A 511 -11.80 22.88 9.27
C ALA A 511 -13.11 22.97 10.05
N GLU A 512 -13.52 24.18 10.42
CA GLU A 512 -14.82 24.44 11.03
C GLU A 512 -15.44 25.70 10.45
N ASN A 513 -16.77 25.76 10.40
CA ASN A 513 -17.46 27.02 10.14
C ASN A 513 -18.84 27.04 10.82
N ASP A 514 -19.18 28.17 11.42
CA ASP A 514 -20.44 28.42 12.13
C ASP A 514 -21.45 29.19 11.27
N ASP A 515 -21.01 30.19 10.51
CA ASP A 515 -21.91 31.06 9.72
C ASP A 515 -21.58 31.07 8.22
N SER A 516 -22.61 30.97 7.36
CA SER A 516 -22.40 31.14 5.92
C SER A 516 -21.79 32.52 5.57
N PRO A 517 -20.69 32.57 4.77
CA PRO A 517 -20.05 33.83 4.36
C PRO A 517 -20.85 34.59 3.30
N VAL A 518 -21.90 33.99 2.72
CA VAL A 518 -22.68 34.55 1.61
C VAL A 518 -24.18 34.47 1.93
N ALA A 519 -24.86 35.61 1.95
CA ALA A 519 -26.32 35.63 1.91
C ALA A 519 -26.75 35.44 0.44
N ASP A 520 -27.30 34.25 0.11
CA ASP A 520 -27.54 33.66 -1.23
C ASP A 520 -26.23 33.20 -1.92
N GLU A 521 -26.02 31.93 -2.29
CA GLU A 521 -26.93 30.98 -2.94
C GLU A 521 -27.00 29.64 -2.18
N GLY A 522 -28.20 29.18 -1.80
CA GLY A 522 -28.49 27.82 -1.30
C GLY A 522 -29.18 27.85 0.06
N SER A 523 -28.51 28.43 1.03
CA SER A 523 -29.03 28.61 2.38
C SER A 523 -30.13 29.69 2.42
N THR A 524 -31.24 29.36 3.08
CA THR A 524 -32.36 30.31 3.25
C THR A 524 -32.17 31.25 4.44
N ALA A 525 -31.03 31.24 5.14
CA ALA A 525 -30.82 32.10 6.32
C ALA A 525 -29.41 32.23 6.90
N THR A 526 -29.20 33.36 7.59
CA THR A 526 -27.98 33.77 8.29
C THR A 526 -27.63 32.97 9.56
N LEU A 527 -28.10 31.74 9.71
CA LEU A 527 -27.88 30.86 10.89
C LEU A 527 -27.54 29.42 10.45
N ASP A 528 -27.31 29.25 9.16
CA ASP A 528 -27.00 27.99 8.50
C ASP A 528 -25.50 28.04 8.15
N SER A 529 -24.78 26.94 8.36
CA SER A 529 -23.32 26.87 8.25
C SER A 529 -22.86 26.32 6.91
N TYR A 530 -21.80 26.90 6.35
CA TYR A 530 -21.24 26.49 5.06
C TYR A 530 -19.71 26.34 5.15
N LEU A 531 -19.14 25.19 4.85
CA LEU A 531 -17.71 24.92 5.02
C LEU A 531 -17.09 24.37 3.73
N GLU A 532 -16.14 25.11 3.15
CA GLU A 532 -15.31 24.65 2.04
C GLU A 532 -13.94 24.20 2.58
N VAL A 533 -13.50 22.99 2.25
CA VAL A 533 -12.24 22.41 2.72
C VAL A 533 -11.59 21.55 1.65
N THR A 534 -10.27 21.70 1.44
CA THR A 534 -9.49 20.86 0.52
C THR A 534 -8.84 19.72 1.29
N LEU A 535 -9.01 18.48 0.84
CA LEU A 535 -8.58 17.28 1.55
C LEU A 535 -7.69 16.41 0.67
N ALA A 536 -6.66 15.80 1.27
CA ALA A 536 -5.83 14.77 0.63
C ALA A 536 -6.58 13.44 0.54
N ALA A 537 -6.05 12.44 -0.17
CA ALA A 537 -6.60 11.09 -0.14
C ALA A 537 -6.49 10.52 1.30
N GLY A 538 -7.59 9.99 1.83
CA GLY A 538 -7.66 9.52 3.20
C GLY A 538 -9.08 9.52 3.76
N ASP A 539 -9.23 9.06 5.00
CA ASP A 539 -10.51 9.03 5.69
C ASP A 539 -10.74 10.29 6.53
N TYR A 540 -11.97 10.77 6.55
CA TYR A 540 -12.38 12.02 7.20
C TYR A 540 -13.73 11.87 7.89
N VAL A 541 -14.00 12.75 8.85
CA VAL A 541 -15.27 12.80 9.59
C VAL A 541 -15.82 14.21 9.56
N VAL A 542 -17.04 14.43 9.11
CA VAL A 542 -17.75 15.71 9.29
C VAL A 542 -18.73 15.60 10.46
N ALA A 543 -18.76 16.58 11.35
CA ALA A 543 -19.70 16.65 12.46
C ALA A 543 -20.60 17.87 12.34
N VAL A 544 -21.84 17.70 12.78
CA VAL A 544 -22.85 18.75 12.87
C VAL A 544 -23.10 19.14 14.32
N GLY A 545 -22.97 20.43 14.61
CA GLY A 545 -23.18 21.03 15.91
C GLY A 545 -24.13 22.22 15.89
N GLN A 546 -24.32 22.80 17.07
CA GLN A 546 -25.05 24.03 17.34
C GLN A 546 -24.07 25.09 17.87
N TYR A 547 -24.03 26.27 17.26
CA TYR A 547 -23.29 27.42 17.75
C TYR A 547 -23.74 27.83 19.17
N SER A 548 -22.77 28.09 20.05
CA SER A 548 -23.01 28.50 21.44
C SER A 548 -22.27 29.80 21.77
N SER A 549 -23.02 30.87 22.03
CA SER A 549 -22.47 32.19 22.40
C SER A 549 -21.85 32.28 23.82
N GLN A 550 -21.68 31.17 24.55
CA GLN A 550 -21.03 31.16 25.86
C GLN A 550 -19.59 30.65 25.78
N ALA A 551 -18.71 31.44 25.16
CA ALA A 551 -17.28 31.28 25.30
C ALA A 551 -16.80 31.97 26.58
N SER A 552 -16.20 31.19 27.47
CA SER A 552 -15.13 31.70 28.33
C SER A 552 -13.99 30.70 28.32
N ASN A 553 -13.00 30.98 27.47
CA ASN A 553 -11.61 30.51 27.51
C ASN A 553 -11.21 29.30 26.66
N GLY A 554 -11.57 29.29 25.36
CA GLY A 554 -10.70 28.69 24.34
C GLY A 554 -10.78 27.18 24.12
N GLU A 555 -11.90 26.53 24.42
CA GLU A 555 -12.25 25.20 23.89
C GLU A 555 -13.15 25.30 22.66
N LEU A 556 -13.13 24.25 21.82
CA LEU A 556 -13.93 24.05 20.62
C LEU A 556 -15.37 24.53 20.82
N VAL A 557 -15.76 25.53 20.04
CA VAL A 557 -17.03 26.23 20.21
C VAL A 557 -18.08 25.41 19.49
N GLY A 558 -18.94 24.68 20.21
CA GLY A 558 -20.11 23.99 19.63
C GLY A 558 -20.84 23.15 20.69
N ALA A 559 -22.17 23.21 20.73
CA ALA A 559 -23.02 22.30 21.50
C ALA A 559 -23.62 21.25 20.55
N PRO A 560 -23.92 20.02 21.00
CA PRO A 560 -24.58 19.04 20.14
C PRO A 560 -25.97 19.50 19.70
N PRO A 561 -26.46 19.09 18.50
CA PRO A 561 -27.82 19.40 18.06
C PRO A 561 -28.85 18.91 19.08
N ARG A 562 -29.79 19.79 19.48
CA ARG A 562 -30.79 19.44 20.50
C ARG A 562 -31.69 18.30 20.02
N ALA A 563 -31.98 17.40 20.96
CA ALA A 563 -32.91 16.29 20.76
C ALA A 563 -34.22 16.69 20.04
N GLY A 564 -34.43 16.14 18.85
CA GLY A 564 -35.65 16.27 18.05
C GLY A 564 -35.63 17.32 16.95
N ILE A 565 -34.53 18.05 16.76
CA ILE A 565 -34.35 19.01 15.65
C ILE A 565 -33.91 18.26 14.38
N GLU A 566 -34.54 18.56 13.24
CA GLU A 566 -34.20 17.96 11.94
C GLU A 566 -33.41 18.97 11.10
N TYR A 567 -32.38 18.48 10.40
CA TYR A 567 -31.55 19.28 9.49
C TYR A 567 -31.12 18.42 8.29
N THR A 568 -30.62 19.09 7.26
CA THR A 568 -30.15 18.46 6.03
C THR A 568 -28.72 18.93 5.76
N LEU A 569 -27.74 18.02 5.80
CA LEU A 569 -26.34 18.28 5.44
C LEU A 569 -26.13 17.96 3.95
N HIS A 570 -25.64 18.94 3.20
CA HIS A 570 -25.26 18.86 1.81
C HIS A 570 -23.73 18.76 1.72
N VAL A 571 -23.20 17.82 0.92
CA VAL A 571 -21.77 17.60 0.71
C VAL A 571 -21.49 17.56 -0.78
N VAL A 572 -20.65 18.45 -1.30
CA VAL A 572 -20.28 18.52 -2.72
C VAL A 572 -18.77 18.33 -2.87
N ALA A 573 -18.32 17.47 -3.76
CA ALA A 573 -16.89 17.33 -4.08
C ALA A 573 -16.56 17.96 -5.44
N GLU A 574 -15.53 18.80 -5.51
CA GLU A 574 -14.93 19.30 -6.75
C GLU A 574 -13.60 18.56 -7.00
N LEU A 575 -13.56 17.80 -8.10
CA LEU A 575 -12.33 17.19 -8.59
C LEU A 575 -11.45 18.28 -9.21
N HIS A 576 -10.27 18.51 -8.63
CA HIS A 576 -9.35 19.53 -9.14
C HIS A 576 -8.51 19.00 -10.31
N ASP A 577 -9.18 18.65 -11.41
CA ASP A 577 -8.54 18.49 -12.71
C ASP A 577 -9.11 19.53 -13.68
N SER A 578 -8.75 20.80 -13.47
CA SER A 578 -8.38 21.74 -14.54
C SER A 578 -8.33 23.21 -14.09
N VAL A 579 -7.29 23.87 -14.59
CA VAL A 579 -7.16 25.31 -14.79
C VAL A 579 -8.48 25.94 -15.28
N TRP A 580 -8.96 26.95 -14.55
CA TRP A 580 -10.19 27.69 -14.76
C TRP A 580 -10.47 28.17 -16.21
N GLY A 581 -11.69 27.91 -16.71
CA GLY A 581 -12.49 28.93 -17.42
C GLY A 581 -13.06 28.66 -18.83
N PHE A 582 -14.31 28.17 -18.86
CA PHE A 582 -15.39 28.33 -19.88
C PHE A 582 -15.49 27.43 -21.13
N GLY A 583 -16.53 26.57 -21.15
CA GLY A 583 -17.32 26.30 -22.37
C GLY A 583 -17.88 24.89 -22.65
N GLY A 584 -17.75 23.90 -21.76
CA GLY A 584 -18.25 22.53 -21.98
C GLY A 584 -19.73 22.33 -21.60
N ASP A 585 -20.39 21.30 -22.15
CA ASP A 585 -21.67 20.83 -21.60
C ASP A 585 -21.45 19.94 -20.36
N GLN A 586 -22.55 19.40 -19.79
CA GLN A 586 -22.61 18.78 -18.47
C GLN A 586 -21.73 17.53 -18.25
N ARG A 587 -20.85 17.16 -19.19
CA ARG A 587 -19.99 15.97 -19.13
C ARG A 587 -18.49 16.24 -19.35
N GLY A 588 -18.03 17.50 -19.39
CA GLY A 588 -16.59 17.80 -19.47
C GLY A 588 -15.86 17.40 -20.76
N PHE A 589 -16.54 16.87 -21.79
CA PHE A 589 -15.95 16.55 -23.11
C PHE A 589 -16.34 17.56 -24.21
N ILE A 590 -15.46 17.71 -25.22
CA ILE A 590 -15.73 18.48 -26.45
C ILE A 590 -16.63 17.65 -27.39
N ARG A 591 -17.77 18.20 -27.84
CA ARG A 591 -18.63 17.56 -28.87
C ARG A 591 -17.91 17.42 -30.23
N PRO A 592 -18.18 16.39 -31.05
CA PRO A 592 -17.62 16.27 -32.40
C PRO A 592 -18.04 17.44 -33.30
N GLN A 593 -17.08 17.98 -34.05
CA GLN A 593 -17.27 18.94 -35.14
C GLN A 593 -17.03 18.20 -36.46
N ASP A 594 -18.01 18.15 -37.36
CA ASP A 594 -17.86 17.48 -38.66
C ASP A 594 -16.95 18.24 -39.64
N GLY A 595 -16.67 19.53 -39.36
CA GLY A 595 -15.43 20.20 -39.73
C GLY A 595 -15.14 20.38 -41.22
N ASP A 596 -16.05 20.03 -42.13
CA ASP A 596 -15.80 20.07 -43.58
C ASP A 596 -16.35 21.34 -44.27
N GLY A 597 -17.20 22.11 -43.58
CA GLY A 597 -17.72 23.38 -44.06
C GLY A 597 -18.58 23.29 -45.33
N ASP A 598 -19.21 22.13 -45.57
CA ASP A 598 -19.95 21.86 -46.81
C ASP A 598 -21.44 22.29 -46.77
N GLY A 599 -21.97 22.51 -45.55
CA GLY A 599 -23.33 22.99 -45.30
C GLY A 599 -24.44 21.93 -45.40
N VAL A 600 -24.17 20.62 -45.27
CA VAL A 600 -25.19 19.55 -45.33
C VAL A 600 -25.07 18.54 -44.17
N SER A 601 -26.03 18.53 -43.23
CA SER A 601 -26.05 17.53 -42.14
C SER A 601 -26.69 16.19 -42.55
N VAL A 602 -26.05 15.06 -42.22
CA VAL A 602 -26.70 13.74 -42.17
C VAL A 602 -26.73 13.26 -40.71
N SER A 603 -27.87 13.52 -40.07
CA SER A 603 -28.38 12.99 -38.78
C SER A 603 -27.40 12.61 -37.66
N ASP A 604 -27.15 13.56 -36.76
CA ASP A 604 -27.35 13.34 -35.31
C ASP A 604 -27.75 14.64 -34.60
N ILE A 605 -28.49 14.57 -33.49
CA ILE A 605 -29.04 15.74 -32.79
C ILE A 605 -27.92 16.40 -31.93
N GLY A 606 -27.39 17.55 -32.36
CA GLY A 606 -26.60 18.44 -31.47
C GLY A 606 -25.47 19.33 -32.05
N ALA A 607 -25.23 19.41 -33.36
CA ALA A 607 -24.09 20.18 -33.92
C ALA A 607 -24.31 21.71 -34.04
N ILE A 608 -23.26 22.52 -33.83
CA ILE A 608 -23.21 24.00 -34.04
C ILE A 608 -21.88 24.39 -34.74
N GLU A 609 -21.94 25.29 -35.74
CA GLU A 609 -20.76 25.85 -36.45
C GLU A 609 -20.15 27.08 -35.74
N LYS A 610 -18.81 27.19 -35.62
CA LYS A 610 -18.16 28.49 -35.35
C LYS A 610 -16.72 28.63 -35.84
N THR A 611 -16.35 29.88 -36.15
CA THR A 611 -15.14 30.32 -36.85
C THR A 611 -14.25 31.19 -35.94
N ASN A 612 -12.97 30.80 -35.76
CA ASN A 612 -11.83 31.44 -35.02
C ASN A 612 -11.79 31.35 -33.48
N GLY A 613 -10.58 31.15 -32.90
CA GLY A 613 -10.32 31.01 -31.45
C GLY A 613 -9.59 32.19 -30.77
N SER A 614 -9.45 32.13 -29.43
CA SER A 614 -8.77 33.12 -28.57
C SER A 614 -7.92 32.43 -27.48
N ILE A 615 -6.92 33.11 -26.91
CA ILE A 615 -6.07 32.64 -25.79
C ILE A 615 -6.08 33.69 -24.68
N GLU A 616 -6.31 33.33 -23.42
CA GLU A 616 -6.28 34.25 -22.27
C GLU A 616 -5.63 33.63 -21.02
N GLY A 617 -5.23 34.45 -20.05
CA GLY A 617 -4.58 34.00 -18.80
C GLY A 617 -4.32 35.13 -17.79
N ILE A 618 -3.72 34.80 -16.64
CA ILE A 618 -3.37 35.75 -15.56
C ILE A 618 -1.93 35.54 -15.13
N LEU A 619 -1.17 36.62 -14.96
CA LEU A 619 0.15 36.61 -14.34
C LEU A 619 0.04 37.06 -12.87
N TYR A 620 0.62 36.33 -11.92
CA TYR A 620 0.53 36.57 -10.48
C TYR A 620 1.88 36.35 -9.76
N LEU A 621 1.97 36.74 -8.48
CA LEU A 621 3.12 36.47 -7.62
C LEU A 621 2.90 35.22 -6.79
N ASP A 622 3.68 34.19 -7.09
CA ASP A 622 3.78 32.95 -6.32
C ASP A 622 4.62 33.19 -5.05
N LEU A 623 3.96 33.46 -3.93
CA LEU A 623 4.56 33.92 -2.67
C LEU A 623 5.05 32.75 -1.82
N ASP A 624 4.42 31.58 -1.91
CA ASP A 624 4.77 30.39 -1.14
C ASP A 624 5.45 29.28 -1.97
N GLN A 625 5.58 29.49 -3.29
CA GLN A 625 6.26 28.61 -4.24
C GLN A 625 5.53 27.30 -4.51
N ASP A 626 4.23 27.24 -4.21
CA ASP A 626 3.41 26.04 -4.38
C ASP A 626 2.88 25.87 -5.83
N ARG A 627 3.02 26.92 -6.66
CA ARG A 627 2.64 27.00 -8.09
C ARG A 627 1.12 27.08 -8.33
N VAL A 628 0.33 27.31 -7.29
CA VAL A 628 -1.11 27.54 -7.35
C VAL A 628 -1.36 29.00 -7.01
N ARG A 629 -2.29 29.65 -7.73
CA ARG A 629 -2.62 31.03 -7.38
C ARG A 629 -3.49 31.06 -6.13
N ASP A 630 -2.86 31.36 -5.00
CA ASP A 630 -3.53 31.51 -3.72
C ASP A 630 -4.36 32.82 -3.63
N PRO A 631 -5.39 32.89 -2.76
CA PRO A 631 -6.19 34.11 -2.60
C PRO A 631 -5.37 35.34 -2.18
N ASN A 632 -4.23 35.13 -1.51
CA ASN A 632 -3.33 36.18 -1.03
C ASN A 632 -2.31 36.63 -2.11
N GLU A 633 -2.32 36.00 -3.29
CA GLU A 633 -1.33 36.22 -4.35
C GLU A 633 -1.80 37.24 -5.40
N PRO A 634 -1.19 38.45 -5.42
CA PRO A 634 -1.63 39.52 -6.28
C PRO A 634 -1.23 39.28 -7.74
N GLY A 635 -2.14 39.64 -8.65
CA GLY A 635 -1.84 39.71 -10.08
C GLY A 635 -0.80 40.78 -10.42
N ILE A 636 -0.06 40.59 -11.52
CA ILE A 636 1.00 41.50 -11.96
C ILE A 636 0.53 42.32 -13.16
N GLU A 637 0.16 43.57 -12.93
CA GLU A 637 -0.22 44.53 -13.98
C GLU A 637 0.99 44.95 -14.85
N GLY A 638 0.71 45.30 -16.12
CA GLY A 638 1.65 46.03 -16.97
C GLY A 638 2.75 45.17 -17.61
N ARG A 639 2.59 43.84 -17.60
CA ARG A 639 3.58 42.89 -18.11
C ARG A 639 3.30 42.49 -19.55
N THR A 640 4.36 42.45 -20.36
CA THR A 640 4.27 42.03 -21.75
C THR A 640 4.23 40.52 -21.84
N VAL A 641 3.13 40.00 -22.39
CA VAL A 641 2.93 38.61 -22.76
C VAL A 641 2.83 38.54 -24.28
N TYR A 642 3.52 37.60 -24.92
CA TYR A 642 3.61 37.49 -26.38
C TYR A 642 3.46 36.05 -26.85
N LEU A 643 3.07 35.88 -28.12
CA LEU A 643 3.04 34.58 -28.78
C LEU A 643 4.43 34.27 -29.35
N ASP A 644 5.17 33.42 -28.67
CA ASP A 644 6.48 32.92 -29.08
C ASP A 644 6.31 31.92 -30.23
N ARG A 645 6.42 32.41 -31.47
CA ARG A 645 6.16 31.60 -32.66
C ARG A 645 7.37 30.76 -33.08
N ASN A 646 8.55 31.09 -32.58
CA ASN A 646 9.80 30.43 -32.97
C ASN A 646 10.45 29.64 -31.81
N GLN A 647 9.80 29.62 -30.64
CA GLN A 647 10.18 28.88 -29.43
C GLN A 647 11.57 29.24 -28.91
N ASN A 648 11.98 30.49 -29.07
CA ASN A 648 13.31 30.94 -28.63
C ASN A 648 13.31 31.58 -27.23
N GLY A 649 12.14 31.79 -26.62
CA GLY A 649 12.01 32.43 -25.32
C GLY A 649 12.39 33.91 -25.29
N GLU A 650 12.56 34.56 -26.45
CA GLU A 650 12.81 36.00 -26.59
C GLU A 650 11.70 36.67 -27.39
N TYR A 651 11.30 37.88 -27.00
CA TYR A 651 10.28 38.63 -27.75
C TYR A 651 10.86 39.21 -29.04
N ASP A 652 10.40 38.72 -30.20
CA ASP A 652 10.88 39.13 -31.51
C ASP A 652 9.99 40.17 -32.23
N LEU A 653 10.62 40.98 -33.08
CA LEU A 653 9.97 42.00 -33.90
C LEU A 653 9.04 41.36 -34.95
N GLY A 654 7.75 41.23 -34.61
CA GLY A 654 6.72 40.61 -35.47
C GLY A 654 5.77 39.67 -34.72
N GLU A 655 6.06 39.37 -33.46
CA GLU A 655 5.20 38.54 -32.61
C GLU A 655 4.05 39.36 -32.01
N THR A 656 2.87 38.74 -31.98
CA THR A 656 1.69 39.34 -31.36
C THR A 656 1.89 39.38 -29.86
N PHE A 657 1.70 40.55 -29.25
CA PHE A 657 1.83 40.73 -27.81
C PHE A 657 0.62 41.49 -27.24
N VAL A 658 0.39 41.29 -25.95
CA VAL A 658 -0.54 42.05 -25.13
C VAL A 658 0.12 42.42 -23.80
N THR A 659 -0.47 43.36 -23.09
CA THR A 659 0.01 43.78 -21.76
C THR A 659 -1.04 43.40 -20.73
N THR A 660 -0.61 42.86 -19.59
CA THR A 660 -1.53 42.48 -18.53
C THR A 660 -2.29 43.70 -17.98
N SER A 661 -3.59 43.53 -17.76
CA SER A 661 -4.50 44.58 -17.30
C SER A 661 -4.20 44.99 -15.85
N GLY A 662 -4.50 46.25 -15.55
CA GLY A 662 -4.67 46.74 -14.18
C GLY A 662 -6.11 46.58 -13.73
N ASP A 663 -6.33 46.76 -12.43
CA ASP A 663 -7.66 46.76 -11.84
C ASP A 663 -8.54 47.86 -12.44
N ASP A 664 -9.72 47.50 -12.96
CA ASP A 664 -10.69 48.48 -13.44
C ASP A 664 -11.59 48.91 -12.26
N PRO A 665 -11.50 50.16 -11.81
CA PRO A 665 -12.28 50.63 -10.66
C PRO A 665 -13.80 50.69 -10.92
N SER A 666 -14.26 50.44 -12.14
CA SER A 666 -15.68 50.35 -12.49
C SER A 666 -16.29 48.96 -12.26
N THR A 667 -15.46 47.95 -12.02
CA THR A 667 -15.82 46.55 -11.76
C THR A 667 -15.26 46.14 -10.39
N ALA A 668 -15.63 46.90 -9.34
CA ALA A 668 -15.04 46.79 -8.00
C ALA A 668 -15.11 45.40 -7.34
N ASP A 669 -15.97 44.51 -7.81
CA ASP A 669 -16.12 43.13 -7.32
C ASP A 669 -15.27 42.11 -8.12
N PHE A 670 -14.52 42.56 -9.13
CA PHE A 670 -13.71 41.72 -10.00
C PHE A 670 -12.30 42.28 -10.16
N ILE A 671 -11.29 41.54 -9.68
CA ILE A 671 -9.90 41.97 -9.77
C ILE A 671 -9.32 41.55 -11.13
N GLU A 672 -9.16 42.48 -12.07
CA GLU A 672 -8.57 42.19 -13.40
C GLU A 672 -7.04 42.25 -13.42
N THR A 673 -6.43 42.68 -12.32
CA THR A 673 -4.99 42.85 -12.20
C THR A 673 -4.27 41.57 -12.64
N GLY A 674 -3.41 41.66 -13.66
CA GLY A 674 -2.64 40.53 -14.20
C GLY A 674 -3.24 39.80 -15.40
N ARG A 675 -4.48 40.07 -15.82
CA ARG A 675 -5.15 39.38 -16.94
C ARG A 675 -4.60 39.76 -18.32
N TYR A 676 -4.47 38.81 -19.25
CA TYR A 676 -4.13 39.03 -20.67
C TYR A 676 -5.00 38.21 -21.62
N ARG A 677 -5.20 38.67 -22.87
CA ARG A 677 -6.01 37.98 -23.89
C ARG A 677 -5.58 38.28 -25.33
N PHE A 678 -5.49 37.26 -26.18
CA PHE A 678 -5.27 37.29 -27.62
C PHE A 678 -6.52 36.79 -28.37
N ASP A 679 -7.03 37.56 -29.33
CA ASP A 679 -8.19 37.18 -30.15
C ASP A 679 -7.79 36.89 -31.61
N GLY A 680 -8.62 36.09 -32.31
CA GLY A 680 -8.46 35.82 -33.74
C GLY A 680 -7.32 34.87 -34.09
N ILE A 681 -7.02 33.94 -33.18
CA ILE A 681 -5.98 32.93 -33.35
C ILE A 681 -6.51 31.81 -34.27
N THR A 682 -5.74 31.49 -35.30
CA THR A 682 -6.01 30.35 -36.19
C THR A 682 -5.76 29.05 -35.43
N PRO A 683 -6.62 28.02 -35.52
CA PRO A 683 -6.40 26.74 -34.84
C PRO A 683 -5.01 26.15 -35.15
N GLY A 684 -4.25 25.83 -34.10
CA GLY A 684 -2.88 25.32 -34.15
C GLY A 684 -2.15 25.51 -32.82
N THR A 685 -0.95 24.93 -32.68
CA THR A 685 -0.10 25.10 -31.49
C THR A 685 0.60 26.46 -31.54
N VAL A 686 0.48 27.24 -30.47
CA VAL A 686 1.16 28.54 -30.29
C VAL A 686 1.71 28.59 -28.87
N SER A 687 2.99 28.92 -28.72
CA SER A 687 3.61 29.11 -27.41
C SER A 687 3.32 30.53 -26.92
N VAL A 688 3.00 30.67 -25.64
CA VAL A 688 2.80 31.97 -24.97
C VAL A 688 3.96 32.18 -24.00
N SER A 689 4.60 33.34 -24.05
CA SER A 689 5.74 33.68 -23.18
C SER A 689 5.63 35.09 -22.62
N GLN A 690 6.40 35.37 -21.57
CA GLN A 690 6.48 36.68 -20.93
C GLN A 690 7.87 37.27 -21.03
N VAL A 691 7.97 38.59 -21.01
CA VAL A 691 9.28 39.27 -20.90
C VAL A 691 9.69 39.32 -19.42
N LEU A 692 10.62 38.43 -19.04
CA LEU A 692 11.17 38.39 -17.67
C LEU A 692 12.00 39.65 -17.37
N THR A 693 11.90 40.15 -16.14
CA THR A 693 12.72 41.26 -15.63
C THR A 693 13.52 40.78 -14.42
N ASN A 694 14.68 41.38 -14.17
CA ASN A 694 15.66 40.99 -13.14
C ASN A 694 15.16 41.04 -11.68
N GLN A 695 13.86 41.28 -11.46
CA GLN A 695 13.22 41.38 -10.15
C GLN A 695 12.32 40.19 -9.80
N PHE A 696 12.13 39.23 -10.73
CA PHE A 696 11.27 38.06 -10.54
C PHE A 696 11.99 36.79 -11.00
N VAL A 697 11.74 35.68 -10.32
CA VAL A 697 12.22 34.33 -10.67
C VAL A 697 10.97 33.50 -10.98
N ALA A 698 10.96 32.80 -12.11
CA ALA A 698 9.84 31.93 -12.47
C ALA A 698 9.94 30.61 -11.69
N THR A 699 8.83 30.17 -11.09
CA THR A 699 8.65 28.81 -10.57
C THR A 699 8.49 27.86 -11.77
N GLU A 700 9.49 27.02 -12.06
CA GLU A 700 9.55 26.27 -13.33
C GLU A 700 8.55 25.10 -13.40
N THR A 701 7.87 24.97 -14.55
CA THR A 701 7.00 23.85 -14.96
C THR A 701 7.68 23.00 -16.04
N GLY A 702 7.86 21.69 -15.79
CA GLY A 702 8.13 20.69 -16.83
C GLY A 702 9.01 19.53 -16.39
N PHE A 703 8.82 18.35 -17.00
CA PHE A 703 9.84 17.30 -17.00
C PHE A 703 11.16 17.92 -17.47
N GLY A 704 12.08 18.15 -16.53
CA GLY A 704 13.44 18.55 -16.83
C GLY A 704 14.06 17.52 -17.74
N GLY A 705 14.77 17.97 -18.77
CA GLY A 705 15.53 17.07 -19.63
C GLY A 705 16.46 16.15 -18.82
N LEU A 706 16.93 15.07 -19.45
CA LEU A 706 17.88 14.14 -18.83
C LEU A 706 19.10 14.91 -18.30
N GLU A 707 19.25 14.96 -16.97
CA GLU A 707 20.33 15.63 -16.26
C GLU A 707 21.35 14.62 -15.73
N ARG A 708 22.65 14.93 -15.83
CA ARG A 708 23.72 14.10 -15.25
C ARG A 708 24.05 14.59 -13.84
N SER A 709 23.81 13.74 -12.84
CA SER A 709 24.17 14.02 -11.44
C SER A 709 25.62 13.65 -11.08
N SER A 710 26.26 12.77 -11.86
CA SER A 710 27.62 12.26 -11.63
C SER A 710 28.72 13.23 -12.08
N LEU A 711 28.90 14.31 -11.34
CA LEU A 711 29.94 15.32 -11.61
C LEU A 711 30.95 15.37 -10.44
N ARG A 712 32.11 15.98 -10.68
CA ARG A 712 33.08 16.34 -9.63
C ARG A 712 32.56 17.55 -8.84
N GLU A 713 33.17 17.85 -7.69
CA GLU A 713 32.86 19.07 -6.90
C GLU A 713 32.97 20.37 -7.72
N ASP A 714 33.77 20.39 -8.78
CA ASP A 714 33.94 21.53 -9.68
C ASP A 714 32.93 21.57 -10.85
N GLY A 715 31.95 20.66 -10.87
CA GLY A 715 30.93 20.53 -11.90
C GLY A 715 31.39 19.85 -13.20
N SER A 716 32.65 19.40 -13.29
CA SER A 716 33.15 18.68 -14.46
C SER A 716 32.85 17.17 -14.41
N GLU A 717 32.75 16.53 -15.58
CA GLU A 717 32.54 15.09 -15.68
C GLU A 717 33.72 14.32 -15.06
N SER A 718 33.40 13.32 -14.22
CA SER A 718 34.42 12.43 -13.68
C SER A 718 34.93 11.47 -14.76
N SER A 719 36.24 11.17 -14.71
CA SER A 719 36.87 10.13 -15.52
C SER A 719 36.63 8.71 -14.97
N PHE A 720 35.90 8.59 -13.86
CA PHE A 720 35.63 7.35 -13.14
C PHE A 720 34.13 7.10 -13.03
N GLY A 721 33.72 5.83 -13.04
CA GLY A 721 32.31 5.43 -12.94
C GLY A 721 31.65 5.88 -11.64
N SER A 722 30.34 6.09 -11.68
CA SER A 722 29.49 6.35 -10.51
C SER A 722 28.32 5.36 -10.51
N PHE A 723 27.85 4.95 -9.34
CA PHE A 723 26.84 3.90 -9.17
C PHE A 723 26.06 4.11 -7.86
N GLY A 724 25.02 3.29 -7.64
CA GLY A 724 24.20 3.31 -6.43
C GLY A 724 23.54 4.65 -6.13
N PRO A 725 22.78 5.26 -7.06
CA PRO A 725 22.07 6.50 -6.76
C PRO A 725 20.89 6.23 -5.80
N SER A 726 20.69 7.11 -4.82
CA SER A 726 19.50 7.18 -3.97
C SER A 726 18.98 8.61 -3.87
N LEU A 727 17.66 8.78 -3.72
CA LEU A 727 16.95 10.05 -3.90
C LEU A 727 16.09 10.34 -2.66
N SER A 728 16.09 11.60 -2.18
CA SER A 728 15.13 12.05 -1.15
C SER A 728 13.70 12.15 -1.71
N GLY A 729 12.67 11.94 -0.89
CA GLY A 729 11.26 12.00 -1.29
C GLY A 729 10.84 13.30 -2.01
N ASP A 730 11.43 14.44 -1.66
CA ASP A 730 11.21 15.73 -2.36
C ASP A 730 11.95 15.85 -3.71
N GLY A 731 12.72 14.84 -4.10
CA GLY A 731 13.53 14.78 -5.30
C GLY A 731 14.70 15.76 -5.33
N ARG A 732 15.02 16.42 -4.21
CA ARG A 732 16.03 17.49 -4.14
C ARG A 732 17.44 16.95 -4.02
N PHE A 733 17.65 15.92 -3.20
CA PHE A 733 18.97 15.40 -2.89
C PHE A 733 19.18 14.06 -3.59
N VAL A 734 20.29 13.94 -4.32
CA VAL A 734 20.73 12.67 -4.92
C VAL A 734 22.05 12.28 -4.28
N VAL A 735 22.10 11.14 -3.59
CA VAL A 735 23.34 10.55 -3.08
C VAL A 735 23.82 9.47 -4.03
N TYR A 736 25.14 9.35 -4.20
CA TYR A 736 25.72 8.32 -5.07
C TYR A 736 27.18 8.04 -4.72
N ALA A 737 27.64 6.85 -5.11
CA ALA A 737 29.02 6.44 -5.00
C ALA A 737 29.80 6.74 -6.29
N GLN A 738 31.08 7.08 -6.16
CA GLN A 738 31.99 7.32 -7.28
C GLN A 738 33.38 6.73 -7.01
N PHE A 739 33.96 6.04 -7.99
CA PHE A 739 35.31 5.49 -7.87
C PHE A 739 36.38 6.60 -7.80
N ARG A 740 37.37 6.43 -6.92
CA ARG A 740 38.54 7.30 -6.78
C ARG A 740 39.74 6.84 -7.60
N ASN A 741 39.80 5.57 -7.95
CA ASN A 741 40.90 4.97 -8.69
C ASN A 741 40.40 4.12 -9.87
N ALA A 742 41.29 3.87 -10.84
CA ALA A 742 40.95 3.05 -12.02
C ALA A 742 40.77 1.56 -11.70
N GLU A 743 41.23 1.13 -10.52
CA GLU A 743 41.13 -0.25 -10.03
C GLU A 743 39.77 -0.54 -9.38
N GLY A 744 38.96 0.48 -9.10
CA GLY A 744 37.62 0.34 -8.52
C GLY A 744 37.58 0.01 -7.03
N SER A 745 38.73 -0.02 -6.35
CA SER A 745 38.87 -0.46 -4.95
C SER A 745 38.63 0.63 -3.91
N GLU A 746 38.62 1.90 -4.32
CA GLU A 746 38.37 3.05 -3.43
C GLU A 746 37.20 3.88 -3.96
N VAL A 747 36.23 4.15 -3.09
CA VAL A 747 35.01 4.88 -3.41
C VAL A 747 34.87 6.14 -2.54
N GLN A 748 34.25 7.16 -3.10
CA GLN A 748 33.76 8.32 -2.37
C GLN A 748 32.25 8.48 -2.54
N TYR A 749 31.59 8.97 -1.50
CA TYR A 749 30.16 9.25 -1.51
C TYR A 749 29.91 10.74 -1.72
N LEU A 750 29.05 11.07 -2.68
CA LEU A 750 28.69 12.44 -3.02
C LEU A 750 27.18 12.65 -2.87
N LEU A 751 26.80 13.88 -2.57
CA LEU A 751 25.41 14.34 -2.50
C LEU A 751 25.24 15.57 -3.40
N LYS A 752 24.33 15.50 -4.38
CA LYS A 752 23.93 16.63 -5.22
C LYS A 752 22.65 17.27 -4.67
N ASP A 753 22.71 18.56 -4.33
CA ASP A 753 21.54 19.39 -4.04
C ASP A 753 21.08 20.02 -5.35
N ARG A 754 19.98 19.50 -5.90
CA ARG A 754 19.44 19.92 -7.21
C ARG A 754 18.89 21.34 -7.19
N GLN A 755 18.42 21.84 -6.04
CA GLN A 755 17.89 23.19 -5.94
C GLN A 755 19.00 24.24 -5.97
N ARG A 756 20.17 23.92 -5.39
CA ARG A 756 21.33 24.84 -5.33
C ARG A 756 22.37 24.58 -6.42
N ASP A 757 22.22 23.48 -7.16
CA ASP A 757 23.18 22.91 -8.10
C ASP A 757 24.60 22.83 -7.52
N VAL A 758 24.69 22.29 -6.29
CA VAL A 758 25.97 22.05 -5.59
C VAL A 758 26.16 20.59 -5.28
N ILE A 759 27.41 20.15 -5.34
CA ILE A 759 27.83 18.78 -5.01
C ILE A 759 28.68 18.83 -3.74
N GLN A 760 28.33 17.98 -2.77
CA GLN A 760 29.00 17.83 -1.49
C GLN A 760 29.65 16.44 -1.40
N LEU A 761 30.93 16.39 -1.06
CA LEU A 761 31.57 15.16 -0.60
C LEU A 761 31.11 14.83 0.83
N LEU A 762 30.60 13.61 1.03
CA LEU A 762 30.22 13.12 2.35
C LEU A 762 31.47 12.71 3.15
N PRO A 763 31.50 12.97 4.47
CA PRO A 763 32.66 12.65 5.30
C PRO A 763 32.84 11.13 5.42
N VAL A 764 34.07 10.69 5.65
CA VAL A 764 34.38 9.31 6.06
C VAL A 764 35.33 9.38 7.26
N PRO A 765 35.42 8.33 8.09
CA PRO A 765 36.36 8.30 9.21
C PRO A 765 37.82 8.48 8.75
N GLU A 766 38.66 9.06 9.62
CA GLU A 766 40.06 9.30 9.29
C GLU A 766 40.80 7.97 9.08
N GLY A 767 41.38 7.78 7.89
CA GLY A 767 42.06 6.54 7.53
C GLY A 767 41.16 5.47 6.90
N GLU A 768 39.89 5.79 6.65
CA GLU A 768 38.94 4.92 5.94
C GLU A 768 38.57 5.49 4.56
N THR A 769 38.02 4.61 3.71
CA THR A 769 37.50 4.92 2.38
C THR A 769 36.19 4.18 2.14
N GLY A 770 35.36 4.65 1.22
CA GLY A 770 34.19 3.88 0.78
C GLY A 770 34.60 2.57 0.12
N VAL A 771 33.75 1.55 0.26
CA VAL A 771 33.99 0.20 -0.25
C VAL A 771 33.57 0.11 -1.72
N GLY A 772 34.52 -0.18 -2.61
CA GLY A 772 34.24 -0.59 -3.98
C GLY A 772 34.72 -2.03 -4.16
N ASP A 773 33.83 -2.94 -4.55
CA ASP A 773 34.22 -4.34 -4.70
C ASP A 773 34.92 -4.57 -6.05
N GLY A 774 36.11 -5.15 -5.97
CA GLY A 774 36.98 -5.40 -7.11
C GLY A 774 36.71 -6.77 -7.71
N THR A 775 35.99 -6.81 -8.84
CA THR A 775 35.87 -7.94 -9.81
C THR A 775 35.32 -9.28 -9.28
N GLN A 776 34.03 -9.54 -9.56
CA GLN A 776 33.49 -10.90 -9.75
C GLN A 776 33.20 -11.12 -11.24
N ILE A 777 33.76 -12.20 -11.82
CA ILE A 777 33.49 -12.63 -13.20
C ILE A 777 32.28 -13.57 -13.13
N SER A 778 31.14 -13.19 -13.71
CA SER A 778 30.00 -14.09 -13.86
C SER A 778 30.36 -15.27 -14.76
N GLY A 779 29.69 -16.41 -14.56
CA GLY A 779 29.93 -17.66 -15.30
C GLY A 779 29.77 -17.58 -16.83
N ASP A 780 29.32 -16.43 -17.38
CA ASP A 780 29.21 -16.14 -18.81
C ASP A 780 30.33 -15.21 -19.35
N GLY A 781 31.22 -14.72 -18.49
CA GLY A 781 32.34 -13.86 -18.87
C GLY A 781 32.02 -12.37 -18.99
N SER A 782 30.85 -11.90 -18.55
CA SER A 782 30.58 -10.47 -18.38
C SER A 782 31.08 -9.96 -17.02
N THR A 783 31.44 -8.66 -16.94
CA THR A 783 31.99 -8.03 -15.73
C THR A 783 30.87 -7.24 -15.07
N LEU A 784 30.31 -7.74 -13.96
CA LEU A 784 29.34 -7.01 -13.14
C LEU A 784 30.11 -6.30 -12.03
N ILE A 785 30.09 -4.97 -12.03
CA ILE A 785 30.64 -4.14 -10.95
C ILE A 785 29.46 -3.81 -10.02
N ILE A 786 29.36 -4.48 -8.88
CA ILE A 786 28.43 -4.13 -7.80
C ILE A 786 29.28 -3.43 -6.74
N GLY A 787 28.97 -2.18 -6.42
CA GLY A 787 29.58 -1.48 -5.29
C GLY A 787 28.50 -1.09 -4.30
N GLU A 788 28.88 -0.93 -3.04
CA GLU A 788 27.96 -0.62 -1.94
C GLU A 788 27.22 0.71 -2.17
N ALA A 789 25.89 0.64 -2.30
CA ALA A 789 25.06 1.80 -2.59
C ALA A 789 24.77 2.60 -1.31
N PRO A 790 24.96 3.93 -1.31
CA PRO A 790 24.45 4.78 -0.23
C PRO A 790 22.92 4.90 -0.28
N SER A 791 22.29 5.15 0.87
CA SER A 791 20.85 5.41 0.97
C SER A 791 20.57 6.73 1.74
N ILE A 792 19.45 7.40 1.45
CA ILE A 792 19.09 8.71 2.03
C ILE A 792 17.61 8.73 2.45
N SER A 793 17.30 9.35 3.59
CA SER A 793 15.92 9.55 4.10
C SER A 793 15.13 10.56 3.26
N ASP A 794 13.79 10.56 3.39
CA ASP A 794 12.92 11.39 2.54
C ASP A 794 13.06 12.89 2.82
N ASP A 795 13.30 13.27 4.07
CA ASP A 795 13.66 14.63 4.46
C ASP A 795 15.06 15.07 3.98
N GLY A 796 15.82 14.11 3.42
CA GLY A 796 17.17 14.28 2.93
C GLY A 796 18.21 14.52 4.02
N ASN A 797 17.90 14.33 5.31
CA ASN A 797 18.77 14.70 6.43
C ASN A 797 19.75 13.59 6.83
N LEU A 798 19.36 12.33 6.67
CA LEU A 798 20.13 11.16 7.08
C LEU A 798 20.63 10.40 5.85
N VAL A 799 21.92 10.05 5.85
CA VAL A 799 22.54 9.28 4.75
C VAL A 799 23.32 8.11 5.32
N THR A 800 23.07 6.90 4.81
CA THR A 800 23.80 5.68 5.19
C THR A 800 24.75 5.25 4.08
N TYR A 801 25.94 4.74 4.45
CA TYR A 801 26.94 4.24 3.51
C TYR A 801 27.99 3.36 4.22
N VAL A 802 28.75 2.59 3.43
CA VAL A 802 29.74 1.63 3.91
C VAL A 802 31.16 2.19 3.82
N THR A 803 31.97 2.06 4.86
CA THR A 803 33.40 2.40 4.80
C THR A 803 34.28 1.27 5.32
N ARG A 804 35.56 1.29 4.94
CA ARG A 804 36.57 0.33 5.39
C ARG A 804 37.92 1.02 5.56
N PRO A 805 38.79 0.53 6.48
CA PRO A 805 40.16 1.01 6.61
C PRO A 805 41.00 0.90 5.33
N ILE A 806 41.83 1.92 5.09
CA ILE A 806 42.78 1.95 3.97
C ILE A 806 43.97 1.03 4.28
N ALA A 807 44.35 0.17 3.31
CA ALA A 807 45.46 -0.77 3.43
C ALA A 807 46.76 -0.13 3.98
N PRO A 808 47.54 -0.81 4.84
CA PRO A 808 47.72 -2.27 4.91
C PRO A 808 46.87 -3.00 5.98
N ALA A 809 46.03 -2.30 6.72
CA ALA A 809 45.05 -2.94 7.60
C ALA A 809 43.84 -3.34 6.74
N VAL A 810 43.71 -4.63 6.41
CA VAL A 810 42.42 -5.16 5.94
C VAL A 810 41.56 -5.26 7.20
N GLY A 811 40.92 -4.14 7.55
CA GLY A 811 39.92 -4.09 8.62
C GLY A 811 38.54 -4.41 8.07
N VAL A 812 37.60 -4.55 8.98
CA VAL A 812 36.20 -4.87 8.73
C VAL A 812 35.49 -3.68 8.06
N ALA A 813 34.59 -3.95 7.11
CA ALA A 813 33.70 -2.95 6.53
C ALA A 813 32.54 -2.64 7.49
N ASP A 814 32.25 -1.37 7.69
CA ASP A 814 31.28 -0.88 8.67
C ASP A 814 30.22 0.00 8.01
N ILE A 815 29.00 -0.03 8.56
CA ILE A 815 27.90 0.88 8.18
C ILE A 815 28.01 2.18 8.97
N TYR A 816 27.92 3.29 8.26
CA TYR A 816 27.91 4.62 8.85
C TYR A 816 26.65 5.40 8.50
N LEU A 817 26.11 6.10 9.50
CA LEU A 817 25.02 7.07 9.39
C LEU A 817 25.57 8.49 9.50
N TYR A 818 25.38 9.29 8.46
CA TYR A 818 25.69 10.71 8.46
C TYR A 818 24.43 11.55 8.62
N ASN A 819 24.36 12.29 9.72
CA ASN A 819 23.33 13.30 9.93
C ASN A 819 23.82 14.65 9.39
N ARG A 820 23.17 15.14 8.34
CA ARG A 820 23.57 16.36 7.63
C ARG A 820 23.33 17.63 8.43
N SER A 821 22.21 17.73 9.13
CA SER A 821 21.87 18.90 9.96
C SER A 821 22.81 19.04 11.16
N LYS A 822 23.16 17.93 11.81
CA LYS A 822 24.08 17.89 12.96
C LYS A 822 25.56 17.82 12.55
N LYS A 823 25.84 17.49 11.28
CA LYS A 823 27.19 17.18 10.77
C LYS A 823 27.90 16.13 11.61
N SER A 824 27.16 15.11 12.03
CA SER A 824 27.64 14.02 12.87
C SER A 824 27.68 12.72 12.08
N LEU A 825 28.71 11.92 12.35
CA LEU A 825 28.91 10.60 11.75
C LEU A 825 28.85 9.55 12.86
N THR A 826 27.97 8.56 12.72
CA THR A 826 27.74 7.49 13.68
C THR A 826 28.02 6.14 13.02
N LYS A 827 28.79 5.27 13.67
CA LYS A 827 28.96 3.87 13.25
C LYS A 827 27.77 3.06 13.74
N VAL A 828 27.10 2.34 12.83
CA VAL A 828 25.86 1.59 13.08
C VAL A 828 26.13 0.10 13.33
N SER A 829 27.10 -0.48 12.65
CA SER A 829 27.54 -1.87 12.79
C SER A 829 28.42 -2.09 14.04
N VAL A 830 27.89 -1.76 15.23
CA VAL A 830 28.59 -1.93 16.51
C VAL A 830 27.82 -2.89 17.42
N PRO A 831 28.46 -3.96 17.93
CA PRO A 831 27.90 -4.81 18.97
C PRO A 831 27.39 -4.01 20.19
N ILE A 832 26.35 -4.51 20.87
CA ILE A 832 25.76 -3.85 22.05
C ILE A 832 26.76 -3.58 23.19
N ASN A 833 27.83 -4.37 23.27
CA ASN A 833 28.91 -4.21 24.26
C ASN A 833 29.98 -3.17 23.86
N GLY A 834 29.85 -2.55 22.69
CA GLY A 834 30.73 -1.52 22.15
C GLY A 834 32.08 -2.01 21.62
N THR A 835 32.28 -3.31 21.37
CA THR A 835 33.50 -3.84 20.75
C THR A 835 33.52 -3.62 19.23
N GLU A 836 34.63 -3.91 18.56
CA GLU A 836 34.63 -3.97 17.09
C GLU A 836 33.95 -5.26 16.63
N ALA A 837 33.11 -5.17 15.60
CA ALA A 837 32.49 -6.32 14.97
C ALA A 837 33.55 -7.22 14.31
N ASN A 838 33.30 -8.54 14.29
CA ASN A 838 34.27 -9.52 13.81
C ASN A 838 34.14 -9.90 12.32
N GLY A 839 33.21 -9.30 11.58
CA GLY A 839 32.91 -9.58 10.16
C GLY A 839 32.34 -8.37 9.41
N ASP A 840 32.43 -8.38 8.07
CA ASP A 840 32.06 -7.24 7.21
C ASP A 840 30.55 -6.96 7.23
N SER A 841 30.16 -5.69 7.24
CA SER A 841 28.79 -5.24 7.04
C SER A 841 28.62 -4.49 5.71
N SER A 842 27.50 -4.72 5.02
CA SER A 842 27.21 -4.24 3.67
C SER A 842 25.72 -3.90 3.45
N GLU A 843 25.41 -3.34 2.28
CA GLU A 843 24.06 -3.11 1.75
C GLU A 843 23.10 -2.30 2.65
N PRO A 844 23.51 -1.12 3.16
CA PRO A 844 22.66 -0.36 4.06
C PRO A 844 21.46 0.29 3.34
N GLN A 845 20.27 0.14 3.90
CA GLN A 845 19.05 0.88 3.52
C GLN A 845 18.54 1.68 4.72
N ILE A 846 17.94 2.85 4.47
CA ILE A 846 17.31 3.68 5.50
C ILE A 846 15.83 3.86 5.16
N SER A 847 14.95 3.80 6.17
CA SER A 847 13.52 4.09 6.01
C SER A 847 13.28 5.55 5.63
N ALA A 848 12.15 5.83 4.98
CA ALA A 848 11.79 7.18 4.52
C ALA A 848 11.70 8.16 5.70
N ASP A 849 11.11 7.73 6.81
CA ASP A 849 11.02 8.48 8.07
C ASP A 849 12.36 8.65 8.80
N GLY A 850 13.41 7.93 8.38
CA GLY A 850 14.75 7.97 8.97
C GLY A 850 14.88 7.30 10.34
N ASN A 851 13.87 6.53 10.79
CA ASN A 851 13.87 5.87 12.09
C ASN A 851 14.64 4.54 12.12
N TYR A 852 14.76 3.86 10.98
CA TYR A 852 15.33 2.52 10.90
C TYR A 852 16.36 2.39 9.78
N ILE A 853 17.38 1.57 10.04
CA ILE A 853 18.43 1.22 9.07
C ILE A 853 18.49 -0.30 9.00
N THR A 854 18.43 -0.87 7.80
CA THR A 854 18.69 -2.30 7.59
C THR A 854 20.00 -2.51 6.86
N PHE A 855 20.69 -3.60 7.16
CA PHE A 855 21.96 -3.95 6.53
C PHE A 855 22.25 -5.44 6.67
N THR A 856 23.16 -5.96 5.84
CA THR A 856 23.67 -7.33 5.95
C THR A 856 25.00 -7.32 6.70
N SER A 857 25.27 -8.36 7.50
CA SER A 857 26.57 -8.51 8.17
C SER A 857 27.02 -9.96 8.27
N ASP A 858 28.32 -10.18 8.06
CA ASP A 858 29.04 -11.45 8.32
C ASP A 858 29.47 -11.59 9.80
N ALA A 859 29.24 -10.56 10.62
CA ALA A 859 29.73 -10.51 11.98
C ALA A 859 28.85 -11.30 12.95
N SER A 860 29.41 -12.37 13.52
CA SER A 860 28.73 -13.26 14.48
C SER A 860 28.63 -12.69 15.90
N ASP A 861 28.99 -11.41 16.10
CA ASP A 861 29.08 -10.78 17.41
C ASP A 861 28.34 -9.45 17.52
N LEU A 862 27.55 -9.08 16.52
CA LEU A 862 26.70 -7.88 16.55
C LEU A 862 25.58 -7.99 17.60
N VAL A 863 24.97 -9.16 17.71
CA VAL A 863 23.94 -9.48 18.73
C VAL A 863 24.25 -10.83 19.35
N SER A 864 23.82 -11.04 20.60
CA SER A 864 24.08 -12.30 21.31
C SER A 864 23.27 -13.49 20.78
N SER A 865 22.24 -13.24 19.97
CA SER A 865 21.37 -14.24 19.35
C SER A 865 21.89 -14.74 17.99
N ASP A 866 23.08 -14.33 17.57
CA ASP A 866 23.74 -14.78 16.34
C ASP A 866 24.74 -15.92 16.63
N PHE A 867 24.33 -17.14 16.31
CA PHE A 867 24.97 -18.44 16.54
C PHE A 867 25.34 -19.21 15.26
N ASN A 868 24.81 -18.85 14.07
CA ASN A 868 24.99 -19.64 12.84
C ASN A 868 26.33 -19.39 12.14
N GLY A 869 27.00 -18.25 12.41
CA GLY A 869 28.24 -17.84 11.76
C GLY A 869 28.12 -17.63 10.24
N ALA A 870 26.93 -17.25 9.77
CA ALA A 870 26.61 -16.93 8.38
C ALA A 870 26.23 -15.45 8.25
N SER A 871 26.13 -14.93 7.02
CA SER A 871 25.68 -13.55 6.80
C SER A 871 24.20 -13.42 7.14
N ASP A 872 23.84 -12.37 7.87
CA ASP A 872 22.49 -12.16 8.37
C ASP A 872 22.01 -10.72 8.15
N VAL A 873 20.69 -10.53 8.19
CA VAL A 873 20.04 -9.22 8.01
C VAL A 873 19.71 -8.63 9.38
N PHE A 874 20.18 -7.40 9.59
CA PHE A 874 20.00 -6.66 10.83
C PHE A 874 19.14 -5.41 10.62
N ARG A 875 18.43 -4.99 11.67
CA ARG A 875 17.73 -3.71 11.77
C ARG A 875 18.29 -2.91 12.94
N TYR A 876 18.56 -1.63 12.69
CA TYR A 876 19.05 -0.66 13.65
C TYR A 876 18.06 0.48 13.82
N GLU A 877 17.65 0.74 15.06
CA GLU A 877 16.78 1.86 15.41
C GLU A 877 17.61 3.12 15.70
N VAL A 878 17.39 4.17 14.92
CA VAL A 878 18.18 5.41 14.96
C VAL A 878 18.03 6.16 16.28
N ALA A 879 16.85 6.10 16.90
CA ALA A 879 16.55 6.83 18.13
C ALA A 879 17.23 6.23 19.38
N THR A 880 17.23 4.91 19.50
CA THR A 880 17.69 4.18 20.68
C THR A 880 19.10 3.60 20.52
N GLY A 881 19.52 3.37 19.26
CA GLY A 881 20.71 2.58 18.94
C GLY A 881 20.52 1.08 19.12
N ALA A 882 19.28 0.60 19.26
CA ALA A 882 18.98 -0.83 19.33
C ALA A 882 19.33 -1.51 18.00
N LEU A 883 19.94 -2.69 18.10
CA LEU A 883 20.34 -3.52 16.97
C LEU A 883 19.71 -4.91 17.15
N GLU A 884 18.98 -5.37 16.14
CA GLU A 884 18.26 -6.64 16.17
C GLU A 884 18.51 -7.47 14.90
N LEU A 885 18.41 -8.79 15.05
CA LEU A 885 18.51 -9.77 13.96
C LEU A 885 17.12 -9.99 13.36
N VAL A 886 16.96 -9.74 12.07
CA VAL A 886 15.68 -9.82 11.33
C VAL A 886 15.53 -11.16 10.62
N SER A 887 16.64 -11.77 10.19
CA SER A 887 16.66 -13.08 9.55
C SER A 887 16.51 -14.21 10.59
N VAL A 888 15.32 -14.30 11.19
CA VAL A 888 14.91 -15.37 12.13
C VAL A 888 13.69 -16.14 11.59
N SER A 889 13.50 -17.39 12.03
CA SER A 889 12.33 -18.20 11.64
C SER A 889 11.04 -17.70 12.31
N ASN A 890 9.91 -17.75 11.61
CA ASN A 890 8.61 -17.31 12.13
C ASN A 890 8.22 -18.11 13.41
N PRO A 891 7.93 -17.44 14.55
CA PRO A 891 7.57 -18.08 15.83
C PRO A 891 6.34 -19.00 15.78
N ALA A 892 5.42 -18.79 14.82
CA ALA A 892 4.11 -19.42 14.78
C ALA A 892 4.05 -20.79 14.09
N VAL A 893 5.16 -21.29 13.52
CA VAL A 893 5.07 -22.31 12.46
C VAL A 893 5.62 -23.70 12.84
N LEU A 894 6.40 -23.85 13.91
CA LEU A 894 6.92 -25.18 14.31
C LEU A 894 6.92 -25.32 15.84
N GLY A 895 6.19 -26.30 16.38
CA GLY A 895 6.37 -26.75 17.77
C GLY A 895 7.77 -27.34 17.90
N GLY A 896 8.59 -26.77 18.79
CA GLY A 896 9.98 -27.17 18.96
C GLY A 896 10.10 -28.59 19.49
N ILE A 897 10.22 -29.62 18.64
CA ILE A 897 10.39 -31.01 19.09
C ILE A 897 11.86 -31.42 18.93
N LEU A 898 12.53 -31.65 20.05
CA LEU A 898 13.88 -32.22 20.14
C LEU A 898 13.81 -33.73 20.42
N ALA A 899 14.52 -34.53 19.64
CA ALA A 899 14.79 -35.91 20.01
C ALA A 899 15.99 -35.98 20.96
N ASP A 900 15.87 -36.84 21.97
CA ASP A 900 16.96 -37.16 22.89
C ASP A 900 18.16 -37.82 22.17
N VAL A 901 19.37 -37.39 22.53
CA VAL A 901 20.63 -37.80 21.92
C VAL A 901 21.62 -38.25 22.99
N GLU A 902 21.87 -39.55 23.00
CA GLU A 902 22.82 -40.20 23.90
C GLU A 902 24.27 -40.18 23.37
N PRO A 903 25.30 -40.06 24.24
CA PRO A 903 25.23 -40.04 25.71
C PRO A 903 25.04 -38.64 26.30
N ASN A 904 23.97 -38.40 27.06
CA ASN A 904 23.77 -37.17 27.84
C ASN A 904 23.78 -37.41 29.37
N ASN A 905 24.45 -38.48 29.81
CA ASN A 905 24.29 -39.14 31.12
C ASN A 905 24.87 -38.38 32.34
N THR A 906 25.42 -37.18 32.15
CA THR A 906 26.05 -36.35 33.20
C THR A 906 25.90 -34.86 32.87
N ILE A 907 25.94 -33.97 33.87
CA ILE A 907 25.94 -32.51 33.67
C ILE A 907 26.98 -32.04 32.63
N SER A 908 28.19 -32.63 32.61
CA SER A 908 29.24 -32.27 31.64
C SER A 908 28.99 -32.77 30.21
N LEU A 909 28.04 -33.69 30.03
CA LEU A 909 27.62 -34.25 28.76
C LEU A 909 26.19 -33.82 28.40
N ALA A 910 25.61 -32.88 29.16
CA ALA A 910 24.23 -32.47 28.95
C ALA A 910 24.00 -32.04 27.50
N GLN A 911 22.91 -32.54 26.91
CA GLN A 911 22.50 -32.19 25.57
C GLN A 911 22.13 -30.70 25.53
N GLN A 912 22.77 -29.94 24.65
CA GLN A 912 22.51 -28.52 24.49
C GLN A 912 21.17 -28.32 23.76
N THR A 913 20.29 -27.53 24.36
CA THR A 913 18.97 -27.22 23.81
C THR A 913 18.89 -25.84 23.18
N ASP A 914 19.87 -24.95 23.43
CA ASP A 914 19.90 -23.58 22.88
C ASP A 914 19.97 -23.55 21.34
N ASN A 915 20.57 -24.56 20.71
CA ASN A 915 20.72 -24.65 19.25
C ASN A 915 19.54 -25.34 18.55
N VAL A 916 18.43 -25.49 19.25
CA VAL A 916 17.21 -26.18 18.77
C VAL A 916 16.10 -25.14 18.61
N GLN A 917 15.10 -25.43 17.78
CA GLN A 917 13.97 -24.54 17.55
C GLN A 917 13.13 -24.42 18.84
N TRP A 918 13.18 -23.26 19.50
CA TRP A 918 12.22 -22.88 20.56
C TRP A 918 11.04 -22.15 19.90
N SER A 919 9.83 -22.36 20.41
CA SER A 919 8.58 -21.92 19.78
C SER A 919 7.74 -21.04 20.70
N LEU A 920 6.87 -20.20 20.11
CA LEU A 920 5.74 -19.55 20.79
C LEU A 920 4.38 -20.04 20.25
N ALA A 921 4.40 -21.11 19.44
CA ALA A 921 3.17 -21.74 18.99
C ALA A 921 2.37 -22.23 20.21
N SER A 922 1.04 -22.13 20.18
CA SER A 922 0.22 -22.67 21.27
C SER A 922 0.53 -24.15 21.46
N ASP A 923 1.15 -24.47 22.59
CA ASP A 923 1.30 -25.83 23.09
C ASP A 923 0.24 -26.01 24.18
N GLY A 924 -0.62 -27.02 24.00
CA GLY A 924 -1.75 -27.29 24.89
C GLY A 924 -1.33 -27.80 26.26
N ASP A 925 -0.07 -28.22 26.36
CA ASP A 925 0.49 -28.85 27.55
C ASP A 925 1.37 -27.87 28.36
N ILE A 926 1.59 -26.62 27.90
CA ILE A 926 2.38 -25.61 28.61
C ILE A 926 1.53 -24.36 28.87
N THR A 927 1.38 -23.91 30.13
CA THR A 927 0.80 -22.58 30.38
C THR A 927 1.72 -21.47 29.91
N ASP A 928 1.12 -20.41 29.37
CA ASP A 928 1.83 -19.25 28.85
C ASP A 928 2.71 -19.57 27.62
N SER A 929 2.44 -20.69 26.90
CA SER A 929 3.19 -21.12 25.70
C SER A 929 3.20 -20.13 24.53
N THR A 930 2.24 -19.21 24.52
CA THR A 930 2.15 -18.10 23.56
C THR A 930 2.93 -16.85 23.98
N SER A 931 3.57 -16.90 25.15
CA SER A 931 4.19 -15.75 25.84
C SER A 931 5.58 -16.07 26.40
N ILE A 932 5.89 -17.34 26.66
CA ILE A 932 7.21 -17.82 27.06
C ILE A 932 7.69 -18.81 25.99
N PRO A 933 8.87 -18.57 25.36
CA PRO A 933 9.45 -19.51 24.41
C PRO A 933 9.65 -20.89 25.04
N HIS A 934 9.25 -21.95 24.32
CA HIS A 934 9.29 -23.31 24.82
C HIS A 934 9.87 -24.34 23.83
N LEU A 935 10.32 -25.47 24.36
CA LEU A 935 10.88 -26.61 23.64
C LEU A 935 10.36 -27.91 24.26
N THR A 936 9.81 -28.80 23.43
CA THR A 936 9.42 -30.16 23.79
C THR A 936 10.56 -31.14 23.48
N VAL A 937 10.93 -31.98 24.44
CA VAL A 937 11.96 -33.02 24.30
C VAL A 937 11.32 -34.39 24.41
N GLN A 938 11.52 -35.23 23.39
CA GLN A 938 11.12 -36.64 23.39
C GLN A 938 12.28 -37.51 23.87
N GLY A 939 12.24 -37.88 25.15
CA GLY A 939 13.28 -38.62 25.86
C GLY A 939 13.11 -40.13 25.87
N THR A 940 14.23 -40.86 25.94
CA THR A 940 14.23 -42.32 26.10
C THR A 940 15.21 -42.77 27.19
N GLY A 941 14.74 -43.49 28.19
CA GLY A 941 15.59 -44.01 29.25
C GLY A 941 16.55 -45.08 28.76
N ASP A 942 17.83 -44.95 29.13
CA ASP A 942 18.88 -45.94 28.86
C ASP A 942 19.38 -46.67 30.13
N GLY A 943 18.80 -46.36 31.30
CA GLY A 943 19.26 -46.79 32.62
C GLY A 943 20.21 -45.80 33.31
N THR A 944 20.38 -44.60 32.76
CA THR A 944 21.08 -43.46 33.36
C THR A 944 20.20 -42.19 33.34
N PHE A 945 20.65 -41.12 33.98
CA PHE A 945 19.92 -39.84 34.00
C PHE A 945 20.21 -39.07 32.73
N ASP A 946 19.19 -38.47 32.14
CA ASP A 946 19.34 -37.65 30.94
C ASP A 946 19.41 -36.17 31.35
N TYR A 947 20.40 -35.45 30.85
CA TYR A 947 20.65 -34.05 31.20
C TYR A 947 20.52 -33.14 29.98
N TYR A 948 19.79 -32.03 30.13
CA TYR A 948 19.56 -31.03 29.09
C TYR A 948 20.02 -29.66 29.59
N ALA A 949 20.81 -28.95 28.79
CA ALA A 949 21.41 -27.68 29.16
C ALA A 949 20.88 -26.54 28.30
N PHE A 950 20.53 -25.43 28.96
CA PHE A 950 19.96 -24.22 28.35
C PHE A 950 20.57 -22.94 28.95
N THR A 951 20.45 -21.83 28.23
CA THR A 951 21.01 -20.53 28.64
C THR A 951 19.94 -19.53 29.08
N VAL A 952 20.20 -18.83 30.18
CA VAL A 952 19.40 -17.71 30.68
C VAL A 952 20.15 -16.40 30.42
N SER A 953 19.54 -15.51 29.64
CA SER A 953 20.16 -14.28 29.10
C SER A 953 20.19 -13.11 30.10
N GLY A 954 19.26 -13.08 31.07
CA GLY A 954 19.09 -11.99 32.03
C GLY A 954 19.08 -12.43 33.50
N ALA A 955 18.89 -11.47 34.41
CA ALA A 955 18.54 -11.74 35.80
C ALA A 955 17.04 -11.55 36.01
N ASN A 956 16.46 -12.29 36.95
CA ASN A 956 15.02 -12.38 37.21
C ASN A 956 14.22 -12.94 36.03
N VAL A 957 14.79 -13.91 35.32
CA VAL A 957 14.13 -14.62 34.22
C VAL A 957 13.36 -15.80 34.78
N ARG A 958 12.07 -15.94 34.42
CA ARG A 958 11.26 -17.11 34.81
C ARG A 958 11.53 -18.29 33.88
N GLY A 959 11.60 -19.50 34.42
CA GLY A 959 11.60 -20.74 33.64
C GLY A 959 10.66 -21.78 34.23
N ILE A 960 9.99 -22.50 33.35
CA ILE A 960 8.98 -23.52 33.66
C ILE A 960 9.42 -24.83 32.99
N PHE A 961 9.42 -25.93 33.76
CA PHE A 961 9.82 -27.25 33.30
C PHE A 961 8.79 -28.27 33.74
N ASP A 962 8.27 -29.07 32.81
CA ASP A 962 7.23 -30.06 33.08
C ASP A 962 7.51 -31.41 32.38
N ILE A 963 6.77 -32.44 32.75
CA ILE A 963 6.77 -33.74 32.07
C ILE A 963 5.34 -34.26 31.97
N ASP A 964 4.81 -34.48 30.77
CA ASP A 964 3.39 -34.89 30.62
C ASP A 964 3.18 -36.40 30.40
N TYR A 965 4.24 -37.18 30.13
CA TYR A 965 4.04 -38.61 29.78
C TYR A 965 5.24 -39.54 30.00
N GLY A 966 5.44 -40.13 31.19
CA GLY A 966 6.45 -41.18 31.43
C GLY A 966 5.94 -42.62 31.24
N TYR A 967 6.37 -43.39 30.22
CA TYR A 967 5.87 -44.75 29.93
C TYR A 967 6.90 -45.88 30.14
N THR A 968 6.53 -46.94 30.87
CA THR A 968 7.44 -48.05 31.26
C THR A 968 7.51 -49.25 30.30
N GLY A 969 6.91 -49.17 29.11
CA GLY A 969 6.97 -50.24 28.10
C GLY A 969 6.16 -51.52 28.39
N VAL A 970 5.69 -51.77 29.63
CA VAL A 970 5.19 -53.11 30.04
C VAL A 970 3.71 -53.13 30.49
N PHE A 971 3.10 -52.01 30.87
CA PHE A 971 1.65 -51.86 31.16
C PHE A 971 1.17 -50.42 30.87
N PRO A 972 -0.12 -50.17 30.58
CA PRO A 972 -0.63 -48.81 30.46
C PRO A 972 -0.69 -48.15 31.85
N GLY A 973 0.22 -47.21 32.11
CA GLY A 973 0.30 -46.35 33.30
C GLY A 973 1.62 -45.57 33.33
N SER A 974 1.58 -44.32 33.80
CA SER A 974 2.74 -43.45 33.95
C SER A 974 3.70 -43.94 35.04
N PHE A 975 5.03 -43.83 34.87
CA PHE A 975 5.95 -43.92 36.01
C PHE A 975 6.09 -42.56 36.67
N ASP A 976 6.35 -42.59 37.97
CA ASP A 976 6.55 -41.43 38.83
C ASP A 976 7.85 -40.72 38.43
N THR A 977 7.73 -39.52 37.85
CA THR A 977 8.87 -38.75 37.32
C THR A 977 9.51 -37.92 38.44
N GLU A 978 10.75 -37.47 38.26
CA GLU A 978 11.41 -36.50 39.17
C GLU A 978 12.29 -35.57 38.33
N LEU A 979 12.10 -34.25 38.45
CA LEU A 979 12.92 -33.23 37.78
C LEU A 979 13.96 -32.65 38.73
N PHE A 980 15.16 -32.39 38.20
CA PHE A 980 16.26 -31.74 38.95
C PHE A 980 16.81 -30.56 38.16
N LEU A 981 16.89 -29.39 38.78
CA LEU A 981 17.46 -28.19 38.17
C LEU A 981 18.81 -27.84 38.82
N TYR A 982 19.85 -27.66 38.02
CA TYR A 982 21.23 -27.36 38.45
C TYR A 982 21.75 -26.05 37.86
N ASP A 983 22.67 -25.39 38.57
CA ASP A 983 23.47 -24.30 38.03
C ASP A 983 24.67 -24.79 37.20
N GLN A 984 25.36 -23.87 36.52
CA GLN A 984 26.59 -24.13 35.73
C GLN A 984 27.74 -24.82 36.51
N THR A 985 27.71 -24.81 37.84
CA THR A 985 28.72 -25.46 38.69
C THR A 985 28.32 -26.87 39.13
N GLY A 986 27.10 -27.29 38.77
CA GLY A 986 26.48 -28.54 39.17
C GLY A 986 25.86 -28.49 40.57
N THR A 987 25.57 -27.30 41.10
CA THR A 987 24.84 -27.14 42.36
C THR A 987 23.34 -27.26 42.08
N LEU A 988 22.65 -28.13 42.82
CA LEU A 988 21.20 -28.29 42.72
C LEU A 988 20.49 -27.02 43.23
N LEU A 989 19.64 -26.45 42.38
CA LEU A 989 18.85 -25.25 42.63
C LEU A 989 17.44 -25.58 43.09
N ASP A 990 16.80 -26.54 42.42
CA ASP A 990 15.46 -27.03 42.75
C ASP A 990 15.27 -28.49 42.34
N LEU A 991 14.28 -29.16 42.94
CA LEU A 991 13.85 -30.50 42.56
C LEU A 991 12.36 -30.66 42.87
N ASN A 992 11.63 -31.36 42.01
CA ASN A 992 10.24 -31.71 42.27
C ASN A 992 9.91 -33.10 41.71
N ASP A 993 9.18 -33.89 42.49
CA ASP A 993 8.71 -35.25 42.15
C ASP A 993 7.23 -35.28 41.75
N ASP A 994 6.39 -34.40 42.28
CA ASP A 994 4.95 -34.40 42.01
C ASP A 994 4.32 -33.00 41.81
N ALA A 995 3.48 -32.85 40.80
CA ALA A 995 2.61 -31.70 40.58
C ALA A 995 1.25 -31.85 41.30
N VAL A 996 0.61 -30.74 41.67
CA VAL A 996 -0.76 -30.76 42.20
C VAL A 996 -1.72 -30.95 41.01
N ALA A 997 -2.66 -31.89 41.10
CA ALA A 997 -3.63 -32.12 40.02
C ALA A 997 -4.40 -30.83 39.68
N GLY A 998 -4.14 -30.28 38.49
CA GLY A 998 -4.69 -29.00 38.02
C GLY A 998 -3.69 -27.85 37.90
N ASP A 999 -2.40 -28.06 38.20
CA ASP A 999 -1.34 -27.20 37.68
C ASP A 999 -1.24 -27.40 36.16
N ALA A 1000 -0.87 -26.33 35.47
CA ALA A 1000 -0.74 -26.23 34.02
C ALA A 1000 -0.04 -27.44 33.37
N GLY A 1001 -0.67 -28.06 32.37
CA GLY A 1001 -0.03 -29.10 31.56
C GLY A 1001 -0.12 -30.52 32.08
N SER A 1002 -0.04 -30.70 33.40
CA SER A 1002 0.07 -32.03 34.01
C SER A 1002 -1.19 -32.90 33.81
N ASP A 1003 -1.04 -33.99 33.05
CA ASP A 1003 -2.06 -34.99 32.79
C ASP A 1003 -2.20 -36.03 33.92
N SER A 1004 -1.23 -36.09 34.85
CA SER A 1004 -1.16 -37.04 35.95
C SER A 1004 -0.54 -36.44 37.22
N SER A 1005 -1.07 -36.83 38.39
CA SER A 1005 -0.46 -36.50 39.69
C SER A 1005 0.86 -37.24 40.00
N LEU A 1006 1.56 -37.69 38.96
CA LEU A 1006 2.85 -38.39 38.97
C LEU A 1006 3.87 -37.67 38.04
N ASP A 1007 3.45 -36.54 37.49
CA ASP A 1007 4.20 -35.69 36.59
C ASP A 1007 4.89 -34.62 37.43
N SER A 1008 6.18 -34.42 37.23
CA SER A 1008 6.97 -33.42 37.92
C SER A 1008 6.86 -32.05 37.25
N PHE A 1009 6.90 -30.98 38.04
CA PHE A 1009 6.81 -29.60 37.57
C PHE A 1009 7.75 -28.69 38.37
N ILE A 1010 8.51 -27.81 37.70
CA ILE A 1010 9.36 -26.80 38.33
C ILE A 1010 9.04 -25.44 37.70
N ASP A 1011 8.73 -24.44 38.54
CA ASP A 1011 8.64 -23.02 38.17
C ASP A 1011 9.69 -22.26 38.99
N TYR A 1012 10.71 -21.76 38.30
CA TYR A 1012 11.91 -21.23 38.92
C TYR A 1012 12.27 -19.84 38.39
N LEU A 1013 12.66 -18.94 39.31
CA LEU A 1013 13.14 -17.59 38.97
C LEU A 1013 14.67 -17.53 39.01
N PHE A 1014 15.29 -17.39 37.85
CA PHE A 1014 16.74 -17.29 37.71
C PHE A 1014 17.23 -15.89 38.05
N THR A 1015 17.96 -15.75 39.16
CA THR A 1015 18.46 -14.45 39.66
C THR A 1015 19.79 -14.01 39.03
N SER A 1016 20.36 -14.78 38.11
CA SER A 1016 21.62 -14.46 37.45
C SER A 1016 21.68 -15.10 36.05
N PRO A 1017 22.28 -14.42 35.06
CA PRO A 1017 22.46 -15.00 33.73
C PRO A 1017 23.52 -16.13 33.77
N GLY A 1018 23.36 -17.12 32.90
CA GLY A 1018 24.27 -18.25 32.80
C GLY A 1018 23.64 -19.50 32.21
N THR A 1019 24.43 -20.57 32.10
CA THR A 1019 23.94 -21.89 31.65
C THR A 1019 23.42 -22.70 32.82
N TYR A 1020 22.23 -23.26 32.67
CA TYR A 1020 21.56 -24.11 33.65
C TYR A 1020 21.28 -25.48 33.05
N VAL A 1021 21.05 -26.48 33.90
CA VAL A 1021 20.85 -27.86 33.46
C VAL A 1021 19.65 -28.46 34.15
N VAL A 1022 18.71 -28.99 33.38
CA VAL A 1022 17.60 -29.81 33.88
C VAL A 1022 17.92 -31.29 33.64
N ALA A 1023 17.56 -32.15 34.60
CA ALA A 1023 17.73 -33.59 34.48
C ALA A 1023 16.43 -34.34 34.78
N VAL A 1024 16.22 -35.45 34.09
CA VAL A 1024 15.03 -36.30 34.23
C VAL A 1024 15.35 -37.58 34.99
N GLY A 1025 14.55 -37.87 36.02
CA GLY A 1025 14.64 -39.05 36.86
C GLY A 1025 13.29 -39.72 37.11
N ARG A 1026 13.33 -40.75 37.96
CA ARG A 1026 12.19 -41.54 38.42
C ARG A 1026 12.14 -41.53 39.94
N PHE A 1027 10.99 -41.19 40.51
CA PHE A 1027 10.78 -41.21 41.94
C PHE A 1027 10.67 -42.65 42.50
N ASP A 1028 11.21 -42.89 43.70
CA ASP A 1028 10.98 -44.14 44.45
C ASP A 1028 10.82 -43.87 45.96
N SER A 1029 9.76 -44.46 46.53
CA SER A 1029 9.23 -44.21 47.89
C SER A 1029 10.12 -44.57 49.09
N PHE A 1030 11.44 -44.80 48.90
CA PHE A 1030 12.36 -45.16 49.97
C PHE A 1030 13.66 -44.33 49.95
N PRO A 1031 13.82 -43.33 50.84
CA PRO A 1031 15.04 -42.53 50.88
C PRO A 1031 16.17 -43.34 51.52
N SER A 1032 17.30 -43.45 50.82
CA SER A 1032 18.57 -43.80 51.45
C SER A 1032 19.47 -42.57 51.49
N GLN A 1033 19.95 -42.23 52.69
CA GLN A 1033 20.63 -40.97 52.95
C GLN A 1033 21.95 -40.83 52.18
N GLY A 1034 22.05 -39.76 51.38
CA GLY A 1034 23.30 -39.10 51.00
C GLY A 1034 23.64 -39.15 49.52
N GLY A 1035 22.98 -38.31 48.72
CA GLY A 1035 23.36 -37.94 47.35
C GLY A 1035 22.35 -38.41 46.30
N VAL A 1036 21.61 -37.44 45.74
CA VAL A 1036 20.54 -37.53 44.71
C VAL A 1036 19.44 -38.56 45.06
N SER A 1037 18.28 -38.10 45.53
CA SER A 1037 17.07 -38.95 45.49
C SER A 1037 16.68 -39.14 44.03
N GLY A 1038 16.09 -40.29 43.70
CA GLY A 1038 15.68 -40.62 42.32
C GLY A 1038 16.48 -41.78 41.71
N ASN A 1039 15.80 -42.60 40.91
CA ASN A 1039 16.40 -43.58 40.01
C ASN A 1039 16.47 -42.99 38.61
N ALA A 1040 17.44 -43.41 37.80
CA ALA A 1040 17.42 -43.15 36.36
C ALA A 1040 16.19 -43.79 35.70
N PRO A 1041 15.64 -43.22 34.61
CA PRO A 1041 14.68 -43.92 33.76
C PRO A 1041 15.23 -45.29 33.31
N ASP A 1042 14.40 -46.35 33.37
CA ASP A 1042 14.85 -47.71 33.00
C ASP A 1042 15.06 -47.80 31.48
N TYR A 1043 15.88 -48.78 31.03
CA TYR A 1043 16.10 -49.01 29.60
C TYR A 1043 14.78 -49.26 28.85
N GLY A 1044 14.45 -48.36 27.92
CA GLY A 1044 13.24 -48.42 27.11
C GLY A 1044 12.02 -47.69 27.68
N ASP A 1045 12.18 -46.99 28.81
CA ASP A 1045 11.21 -45.98 29.25
C ASP A 1045 11.21 -44.81 28.27
N THR A 1046 10.09 -44.12 28.11
CA THR A 1046 9.99 -42.91 27.27
C THR A 1046 9.34 -41.79 28.05
N TYR A 1047 9.78 -40.56 27.87
CA TYR A 1047 9.16 -39.38 28.48
C TYR A 1047 9.08 -38.20 27.51
N VAL A 1048 8.21 -37.24 27.81
CA VAL A 1048 8.14 -35.96 27.10
C VAL A 1048 8.42 -34.88 28.15
N LEU A 1049 9.47 -34.10 27.95
CA LEU A 1049 9.88 -33.00 28.83
C LEU A 1049 9.62 -31.69 28.10
N HIS A 1050 8.89 -30.75 28.68
CA HIS A 1050 8.81 -29.40 28.11
C HIS A 1050 9.67 -28.44 28.94
N LEU A 1051 10.41 -27.58 28.23
CA LEU A 1051 11.23 -26.52 28.80
C LEU A 1051 10.69 -25.19 28.30
N SER A 1052 10.45 -24.24 29.20
CA SER A 1052 10.03 -22.87 28.86
C SER A 1052 10.92 -21.88 29.60
N VAL A 1053 11.50 -20.91 28.91
CA VAL A 1053 12.39 -19.91 29.51
C VAL A 1053 12.07 -18.53 28.93
N GLU A 1054 11.73 -17.59 29.81
CA GLU A 1054 11.34 -16.24 29.42
C GLU A 1054 12.50 -15.50 28.74
N GLY A 1055 12.20 -14.81 27.63
CA GLY A 1055 13.20 -14.09 26.84
C GLY A 1055 14.27 -14.98 26.18
N HIS A 1056 14.06 -16.30 26.10
CA HIS A 1056 14.94 -17.21 25.38
C HIS A 1056 14.82 -16.98 23.86
N SER A 1057 15.95 -16.95 23.14
CA SER A 1057 15.96 -16.65 21.71
C SER A 1057 15.24 -17.72 20.90
N LEU A 1058 14.42 -17.28 19.93
CA LEU A 1058 13.90 -18.12 18.85
C LEU A 1058 15.05 -18.47 17.90
N SER A 1059 15.03 -19.67 17.32
CA SER A 1059 16.18 -20.20 16.59
C SER A 1059 16.53 -19.41 15.31
N GLN A 1060 17.82 -19.19 15.13
CA GLN A 1060 18.41 -18.62 13.92
C GLN A 1060 18.49 -19.62 12.77
N ILE A 1061 18.54 -19.05 11.56
CA ILE A 1061 18.53 -19.68 10.26
C ILE A 1061 19.86 -20.42 9.95
N ASN A 1062 19.82 -21.57 9.25
CA ASN A 1062 21.01 -22.40 9.00
C ASN A 1062 21.84 -22.04 7.73
N PRO A 1063 21.34 -21.20 6.80
CA PRO A 1063 22.22 -20.50 5.85
C PRO A 1063 22.00 -18.97 5.70
N ALA A 1064 22.86 -18.33 4.90
CA ALA A 1064 23.00 -16.87 4.83
C ALA A 1064 21.83 -16.11 4.16
N SER A 1065 21.61 -14.87 4.62
CA SER A 1065 20.59 -13.93 4.14
C SER A 1065 21.21 -12.61 3.67
N TYR A 1066 20.72 -12.07 2.55
CA TYR A 1066 21.29 -10.90 1.84
C TYR A 1066 20.20 -9.97 1.28
N HIS A 1067 20.61 -8.83 0.73
CA HIS A 1067 19.76 -7.92 -0.05
C HIS A 1067 18.54 -7.37 0.70
N PRO A 1068 18.72 -6.76 1.88
CA PRO A 1068 17.61 -6.19 2.62
C PRO A 1068 17.02 -4.96 1.90
N SER A 1069 15.70 -4.84 1.93
CA SER A 1069 14.97 -3.62 1.57
C SER A 1069 13.91 -3.34 2.63
N ILE A 1070 13.64 -2.07 2.91
CA ILE A 1070 12.77 -1.63 4.00
C ILE A 1070 11.66 -0.70 3.48
N SER A 1071 10.46 -0.80 4.06
CA SER A 1071 9.34 0.12 3.78
C SER A 1071 9.60 1.53 4.32
N GLY A 1072 8.82 2.52 3.85
CA GLY A 1072 9.02 3.92 4.22
C GLY A 1072 8.88 4.22 5.72
N ASP A 1073 7.98 3.50 6.39
CA ASP A 1073 7.71 3.52 7.84
C ASP A 1073 8.56 2.50 8.63
N GLY A 1074 9.35 1.67 7.93
CA GLY A 1074 10.14 0.60 8.53
C GLY A 1074 9.38 -0.58 9.12
N SER A 1075 8.08 -0.72 8.81
CA SER A 1075 7.23 -1.82 9.29
C SER A 1075 7.43 -3.14 8.53
N VAL A 1076 7.97 -3.11 7.31
CA VAL A 1076 8.20 -4.31 6.49
C VAL A 1076 9.63 -4.34 5.96
N ILE A 1077 10.28 -5.49 6.11
CA ILE A 1077 11.61 -5.76 5.56
C ILE A 1077 11.53 -6.94 4.60
N THR A 1078 12.09 -6.81 3.40
CA THR A 1078 12.29 -7.93 2.47
C THR A 1078 13.77 -8.29 2.40
N PHE A 1079 14.08 -9.57 2.20
CA PHE A 1079 15.45 -10.06 2.01
C PHE A 1079 15.46 -11.38 1.22
N ALA A 1080 16.61 -11.73 0.65
CA ALA A 1080 16.83 -13.03 0.01
C ALA A 1080 17.54 -13.98 0.98
N SER A 1081 17.22 -15.27 0.94
CA SER A 1081 17.85 -16.27 1.81
C SER A 1081 17.96 -17.64 1.13
N LEU A 1082 19.03 -18.36 1.44
CA LEU A 1082 19.29 -19.73 0.94
C LEU A 1082 18.61 -20.83 1.78
N SER A 1083 17.63 -20.44 2.60
CA SER A 1083 17.27 -21.18 3.81
C SER A 1083 16.02 -21.99 3.65
N SER A 1084 16.19 -23.31 3.46
CA SER A 1084 15.09 -24.28 3.29
C SER A 1084 14.24 -24.55 4.54
N ASN A 1085 14.15 -23.60 5.48
CA ASN A 1085 13.41 -23.72 6.73
C ASN A 1085 12.96 -22.36 7.30
N LEU A 1086 12.95 -21.28 6.51
CA LEU A 1086 12.37 -19.99 6.92
C LEU A 1086 10.85 -20.06 7.11
N ILE A 1087 10.18 -20.83 6.24
CA ILE A 1087 8.73 -21.10 6.26
C ILE A 1087 8.47 -22.56 5.86
N GLU A 1088 7.34 -23.15 6.26
CA GLU A 1088 6.99 -24.58 6.10
C GLU A 1088 7.09 -25.11 4.65
N ASN A 1089 6.94 -24.23 3.64
CA ASN A 1089 6.90 -24.62 2.23
C ASN A 1089 8.21 -24.36 1.47
N ASP A 1090 9.22 -23.76 2.09
CA ASP A 1090 10.54 -23.68 1.47
C ASP A 1090 11.31 -24.97 1.74
N THR A 1091 11.50 -25.77 0.70
CA THR A 1091 12.13 -27.09 0.78
C THR A 1091 13.22 -27.30 -0.27
N ASN A 1092 13.50 -26.27 -1.09
CA ASN A 1092 14.26 -26.43 -2.32
C ASN A 1092 15.78 -26.19 -2.14
N GLY A 1093 16.19 -25.50 -1.06
CA GLY A 1093 17.58 -25.14 -0.76
C GLY A 1093 18.22 -24.18 -1.78
N LEU A 1094 17.40 -23.42 -2.48
CA LEU A 1094 17.77 -22.35 -3.39
C LEU A 1094 17.58 -20.99 -2.70
N GLU A 1095 18.03 -19.94 -3.36
CA GLU A 1095 17.81 -18.57 -2.89
C GLU A 1095 16.37 -18.16 -3.21
N ASP A 1096 15.60 -17.91 -2.17
CA ASP A 1096 14.21 -17.45 -2.25
C ASP A 1096 14.09 -16.06 -1.59
N VAL A 1097 13.02 -15.31 -1.91
CA VAL A 1097 12.76 -13.97 -1.37
C VAL A 1097 11.71 -14.04 -0.28
N PHE A 1098 12.04 -13.48 0.87
CA PHE A 1098 11.23 -13.44 2.06
C PHE A 1098 10.87 -12.00 2.42
N TYR A 1099 9.77 -11.84 3.14
CA TYR A 1099 9.45 -10.60 3.81
C TYR A 1099 9.05 -10.88 5.24
N VAL A 1100 9.45 -9.97 6.12
CA VAL A 1100 9.03 -9.92 7.52
C VAL A 1100 8.19 -8.65 7.63
N ALA A 1101 6.89 -8.84 7.84
CA ALA A 1101 6.05 -7.77 8.37
C ALA A 1101 6.26 -7.78 9.87
N LEU A 1102 6.93 -6.75 10.39
CA LEU A 1102 7.08 -6.56 11.82
C LEU A 1102 5.70 -6.18 12.35
N THR A 1103 4.89 -7.18 12.65
CA THR A 1103 3.54 -6.99 13.17
C THR A 1103 3.62 -6.24 14.50
N GLU A 1104 2.56 -5.53 14.86
CA GLU A 1104 2.39 -5.05 16.23
C GLU A 1104 2.63 -6.17 17.26
N GLN A 1105 2.46 -7.45 16.91
CA GLN A 1105 2.74 -8.61 17.76
C GLN A 1105 4.23 -8.96 17.95
N GLU A 1106 5.08 -8.81 16.93
CA GLU A 1106 6.55 -8.96 17.08
C GLU A 1106 7.22 -7.68 17.58
N GLN A 1107 6.55 -6.53 17.43
CA GLN A 1107 6.82 -5.35 18.24
C GLN A 1107 6.22 -5.44 19.65
N GLN A 1108 5.28 -6.35 19.95
CA GLN A 1108 4.67 -6.53 21.29
C GLN A 1108 5.34 -7.61 22.14
N ALA A 1109 6.13 -8.53 21.56
CA ALA A 1109 6.88 -9.52 22.37
C ALA A 1109 7.97 -8.87 23.27
N ASN A 1110 8.22 -7.56 23.13
CA ASN A 1110 9.05 -6.75 24.02
C ASN A 1110 8.34 -5.49 24.58
N PHE A 1111 7.02 -5.38 24.45
CA PHE A 1111 6.28 -4.22 24.99
C PHE A 1111 5.21 -4.67 25.97
N VAL A 1112 5.65 -4.90 27.21
CA VAL A 1112 4.81 -4.49 28.33
C VAL A 1112 4.76 -2.95 28.26
N PHE A 1113 3.55 -2.37 28.23
CA PHE A 1113 3.30 -0.92 28.17
C PHE A 1113 3.74 -0.17 29.44
N ASN A 1114 4.90 -0.50 30.01
CA ASN A 1114 5.33 0.00 31.29
C ASN A 1114 6.64 0.80 31.17
N HIS A 1115 6.58 2.07 31.53
CA HIS A 1115 7.76 2.85 31.83
C HIS A 1115 8.34 2.37 33.16
N PHE A 1116 9.48 1.71 33.17
CA PHE A 1116 10.08 1.23 34.41
C PHE A 1116 10.51 2.38 35.31
N GLU A 1117 10.29 2.22 36.61
CA GLU A 1117 10.87 3.05 37.65
C GLU A 1117 12.39 3.15 37.53
N ARG A 1118 12.93 4.34 37.84
CA ARG A 1118 14.37 4.63 37.87
C ARG A 1118 14.76 5.31 39.17
N GLU A 1119 15.44 4.53 40.00
CA GLU A 1119 16.02 5.02 41.24
C GLU A 1119 17.30 5.86 41.02
N PRO A 1120 17.58 6.87 41.87
CA PRO A 1120 16.79 7.28 43.03
C PRO A 1120 15.64 8.23 42.66
N ASN A 1121 14.41 7.92 43.07
CA ASN A 1121 13.25 8.81 42.95
C ASN A 1121 12.65 9.22 44.31
N ASP A 1122 13.41 9.04 45.40
CA ASP A 1122 13.06 9.08 46.84
C ASP A 1122 12.48 10.41 47.39
N GLY A 1123 12.23 11.42 46.54
CA GLY A 1123 11.75 12.73 46.97
C GLY A 1123 11.38 13.67 45.84
N LEU A 1124 10.57 14.70 46.13
CA LEU A 1124 10.10 15.70 45.17
C LEU A 1124 11.21 16.35 44.29
N SER A 1125 12.45 16.46 44.78
CA SER A 1125 13.57 17.00 44.00
C SER A 1125 14.28 15.99 43.12
N HIS A 1126 13.99 14.70 43.30
CA HIS A 1126 14.52 13.57 42.56
C HIS A 1126 13.41 12.81 41.81
N SER A 1127 12.21 13.38 41.70
CA SER A 1127 11.08 12.72 41.03
C SER A 1127 11.44 12.33 39.60
N GLN A 1128 11.08 11.11 39.21
CA GLN A 1128 11.25 10.62 37.85
C GLN A 1128 10.30 11.36 36.92
N ASN A 1129 10.83 12.01 35.88
CA ASN A 1129 9.98 12.62 34.86
C ASN A 1129 9.39 11.53 33.96
N ILE A 1130 8.06 11.42 33.94
CA ILE A 1130 7.34 10.42 33.14
C ILE A 1130 6.80 10.98 31.82
N ASP A 1131 6.97 12.28 31.55
CA ASP A 1131 6.64 12.90 30.24
C ASP A 1131 7.48 12.30 29.09
N VAL A 1132 8.65 11.72 29.41
CA VAL A 1132 9.53 11.03 28.43
C VAL A 1132 9.12 9.56 28.19
N GLY A 1133 8.13 9.06 28.92
CA GLY A 1133 7.53 7.75 28.67
C GLY A 1133 6.75 7.73 27.36
N ARG A 1134 6.46 6.53 26.85
CA ARG A 1134 5.55 6.38 25.70
C ARG A 1134 4.12 6.46 26.21
N TRP A 1135 3.51 7.63 26.12
CA TRP A 1135 2.08 7.81 26.35
C TRP A 1135 1.31 7.26 25.14
N SER A 1136 0.24 6.51 25.40
CA SER A 1136 -0.59 5.86 24.39
C SER A 1136 -2.05 6.31 24.49
N LEU A 1137 -2.77 6.22 23.38
CA LEU A 1137 -4.21 6.41 23.29
C LEU A 1137 -4.78 5.21 22.55
N GLY A 1138 -5.66 4.44 23.17
CA GLY A 1138 -6.18 3.18 22.63
C GLY A 1138 -6.67 2.22 23.73
N PRO A 1139 -7.36 1.14 23.36
CA PRO A 1139 -8.02 0.26 24.32
C PRO A 1139 -7.00 -0.47 25.18
N SER A 1140 -6.91 -0.06 26.44
CA SER A 1140 -6.17 -0.78 27.48
C SER A 1140 -7.19 -1.48 28.39
N PHE A 1141 -6.97 -2.78 28.64
CA PHE A 1141 -7.84 -3.58 29.51
C PHE A 1141 -7.86 -3.09 30.96
N ASP A 1142 -6.83 -2.34 31.35
CA ASP A 1142 -6.60 -1.93 32.72
C ASP A 1142 -6.91 -0.44 32.94
N ILE A 1143 -6.88 0.40 31.90
CA ILE A 1143 -7.03 1.86 32.05
C ILE A 1143 -8.45 2.31 31.66
N THR A 1144 -9.20 2.83 32.62
CA THR A 1144 -10.55 3.37 32.40
C THR A 1144 -10.48 4.63 31.52
N GLU A 1145 -11.32 4.72 30.47
CA GLU A 1145 -11.30 5.82 29.49
C GLU A 1145 -9.98 5.91 28.66
N SER A 1146 -9.21 4.83 28.56
CA SER A 1146 -7.96 4.73 27.78
C SER A 1146 -8.09 5.03 26.29
N ASP A 1147 -9.30 4.89 25.75
CA ASP A 1147 -9.65 5.25 24.37
C ASP A 1147 -9.72 6.78 24.15
N VAL A 1148 -9.83 7.58 25.23
CA VAL A 1148 -10.09 9.03 25.16
C VAL A 1148 -9.16 9.88 26.02
N LEU A 1149 -8.43 9.28 26.96
CA LEU A 1149 -7.39 9.96 27.75
C LEU A 1149 -6.02 9.32 27.48
N PRO A 1150 -5.04 10.11 27.02
CA PRO A 1150 -3.66 9.65 26.90
C PRO A 1150 -3.16 9.13 28.24
N HIS A 1151 -2.56 7.94 28.22
CA HIS A 1151 -2.18 7.24 29.43
C HIS A 1151 -0.79 6.61 29.33
N LEU A 1152 -0.21 6.35 30.49
CA LEU A 1152 1.06 5.67 30.68
C LEU A 1152 0.97 4.80 31.93
N SER A 1153 1.55 3.61 31.87
CA SER A 1153 1.76 2.76 33.04
C SER A 1153 3.22 2.77 33.48
N VAL A 1154 3.45 2.71 34.79
CA VAL A 1154 4.76 2.75 35.42
C VAL A 1154 4.91 1.56 36.35
N GLU A 1155 5.85 0.67 36.05
CA GLU A 1155 6.21 -0.43 36.96
C GLU A 1155 7.18 0.07 38.02
N GLY A 1156 6.74 0.04 39.28
CA GLY A 1156 7.53 0.44 40.43
C GLY A 1156 7.75 -0.70 41.43
N SER A 1157 8.85 -0.60 42.16
CA SER A 1157 9.26 -1.54 43.19
C SER A 1157 9.70 -0.79 44.43
N GLY A 1158 9.22 -1.20 45.60
CA GLY A 1158 9.60 -0.51 46.83
C GLY A 1158 11.07 -0.74 47.18
N ASP A 1159 11.75 0.33 47.60
CA ASP A 1159 13.14 0.30 48.09
C ASP A 1159 13.27 0.70 49.59
N GLY A 1160 12.13 1.00 50.23
CA GLY A 1160 12.06 1.51 51.60
C GLY A 1160 11.98 3.04 51.68
N THR A 1161 11.90 3.74 50.55
CA THR A 1161 11.57 5.16 50.40
C THR A 1161 10.29 5.35 49.60
N PHE A 1162 9.84 6.60 49.41
CA PHE A 1162 8.63 6.89 48.65
C PHE A 1162 9.03 7.17 47.22
N ASP A 1163 8.21 6.73 46.27
CA ASP A 1163 8.55 6.81 44.87
C ASP A 1163 7.81 7.99 44.24
N TYR A 1164 8.53 8.95 43.67
CA TYR A 1164 7.96 10.19 43.14
C TYR A 1164 8.07 10.28 41.62
N TYR A 1165 6.96 10.58 40.95
CA TYR A 1165 6.87 10.72 39.49
C TYR A 1165 6.33 12.11 39.12
N SER A 1166 7.05 12.86 38.29
CA SER A 1166 6.64 14.19 37.83
C SER A 1166 6.15 14.16 36.40
N PHE A 1167 5.12 14.96 36.13
CA PHE A 1167 4.49 15.08 34.81
C PHE A 1167 4.02 16.51 34.55
N THR A 1168 3.77 16.85 33.28
CA THR A 1168 3.34 18.20 32.88
C THR A 1168 1.87 18.23 32.49
N VAL A 1169 1.14 19.20 33.03
CA VAL A 1169 -0.22 19.52 32.61
C VAL A 1169 -0.17 20.77 31.74
N ALA A 1170 -0.52 20.61 30.45
CA ALA A 1170 -0.40 21.67 29.46
C ALA A 1170 -1.52 22.71 29.54
N ASN A 1171 -2.74 22.29 29.88
CA ASN A 1171 -3.94 23.12 29.85
C ASN A 1171 -4.56 23.27 31.25
N PRO A 1172 -5.07 24.47 31.61
CA PRO A 1172 -5.87 24.63 32.82
C PRO A 1172 -7.19 23.87 32.68
N ASN A 1173 -7.66 23.32 33.80
CA ASN A 1173 -8.82 22.46 33.95
C ASN A 1173 -8.70 21.06 33.32
N SER A 1174 -7.51 20.64 32.87
CA SER A 1174 -7.28 19.23 32.48
C SER A 1174 -7.58 18.30 33.65
N ARG A 1175 -8.27 17.20 33.36
CA ARG A 1175 -8.48 16.08 34.27
C ARG A 1175 -7.27 15.14 34.27
N GLY A 1176 -6.84 14.70 35.45
CA GLY A 1176 -5.88 13.61 35.61
C GLY A 1176 -6.42 12.50 36.47
N ILE A 1177 -6.13 11.27 36.08
CA ILE A 1177 -6.51 10.03 36.76
C ILE A 1177 -5.22 9.28 37.09
N PHE A 1178 -5.11 8.79 38.32
CA PHE A 1178 -3.98 8.03 38.83
C PHE A 1178 -4.52 6.77 39.50
N ASP A 1179 -4.07 5.60 39.09
CA ASP A 1179 -4.56 4.31 39.62
C ASP A 1179 -3.42 3.34 39.91
N ILE A 1180 -3.67 2.34 40.75
CA ILE A 1180 -2.73 1.25 41.03
C ILE A 1180 -3.38 -0.09 40.66
N ASP A 1181 -2.88 -0.78 39.65
CA ASP A 1181 -3.61 -1.93 39.07
C ASP A 1181 -3.00 -3.31 39.38
N TYR A 1182 -1.91 -3.37 40.14
CA TYR A 1182 -1.29 -4.64 40.51
C TYR A 1182 -0.35 -4.55 41.72
N GLY A 1183 -0.90 -4.34 42.91
CA GLY A 1183 -0.11 -4.25 44.14
C GLY A 1183 0.25 -5.60 44.76
N VAL A 1184 1.53 -5.97 44.76
CA VAL A 1184 2.03 -7.23 45.36
C VAL A 1184 2.98 -6.92 46.51
N ASP A 1185 2.77 -7.57 47.66
CA ASP A 1185 3.70 -7.47 48.79
C ASP A 1185 4.93 -8.39 48.64
N LEU A 1186 5.93 -8.20 49.50
CA LEU A 1186 7.14 -9.03 49.61
C LEU A 1186 6.95 -10.54 49.66
N LEU A 1187 5.74 -11.02 49.96
CA LEU A 1187 5.39 -12.42 50.10
C LEU A 1187 4.61 -12.94 48.89
N GLY A 1188 4.48 -12.14 47.83
CA GLY A 1188 3.76 -12.50 46.60
C GLY A 1188 2.24 -12.39 46.73
N ASN A 1189 1.71 -11.80 47.81
CA ASN A 1189 0.26 -11.67 47.99
C ASN A 1189 -0.24 -10.36 47.38
N ARG A 1190 -1.38 -10.41 46.68
CA ARG A 1190 -2.08 -9.23 46.10
C ARG A 1190 -2.81 -8.36 47.16
N TYR A 1191 -2.12 -8.04 48.26
CA TYR A 1191 -2.67 -7.27 49.39
C TYR A 1191 -1.84 -6.01 49.71
N LEU A 1192 -1.16 -5.43 48.72
CA LEU A 1192 -0.42 -4.18 48.92
C LEU A 1192 -1.40 -3.00 49.04
N ASP A 1193 -1.66 -2.59 50.28
CA ASP A 1193 -2.49 -1.43 50.65
C ASP A 1193 -1.76 -0.13 50.31
N THR A 1194 -2.04 0.44 49.14
CA THR A 1194 -1.32 1.59 48.56
C THR A 1194 -1.91 2.93 49.01
N GLU A 1195 -1.18 4.02 48.80
CA GLU A 1195 -1.67 5.39 49.06
C GLU A 1195 -1.04 6.35 48.06
N LEU A 1196 -1.85 7.19 47.40
CA LEU A 1196 -1.39 8.16 46.39
C LEU A 1196 -1.38 9.60 46.92
N PHE A 1197 -0.32 10.35 46.61
CA PHE A 1197 -0.17 11.76 46.99
C PHE A 1197 0.15 12.65 45.78
N LEU A 1198 -0.73 13.59 45.45
CA LEU A 1198 -0.52 14.56 44.38
C LEU A 1198 -0.02 15.90 44.92
N TYR A 1199 1.06 16.44 44.35
CA TYR A 1199 1.72 17.67 44.76
C TYR A 1199 1.70 18.73 43.65
N ASP A 1200 1.63 20.00 44.04
CA ASP A 1200 1.91 21.13 43.16
C ASP A 1200 3.42 21.34 42.93
N SER A 1201 3.76 22.22 41.98
CA SER A 1201 5.15 22.62 41.70
C SER A 1201 5.91 23.25 42.88
N PHE A 1202 5.23 23.63 43.96
CA PHE A 1202 5.83 24.16 45.19
C PHE A 1202 5.99 23.09 46.28
N GLY A 1203 5.58 21.84 46.02
CA GLY A 1203 5.63 20.72 46.94
C GLY A 1203 4.49 20.68 47.97
N SER A 1204 3.40 21.42 47.74
CA SER A 1204 2.19 21.35 48.57
C SER A 1204 1.28 20.21 48.09
N VAL A 1205 0.75 19.41 49.01
CA VAL A 1205 -0.21 18.34 48.67
C VAL A 1205 -1.52 18.98 48.19
N LEU A 1206 -1.93 18.62 46.98
CA LEU A 1206 -3.18 19.04 46.34
C LEU A 1206 -4.31 18.05 46.61
N ALA A 1207 -4.00 16.76 46.54
CA ALA A 1207 -4.93 15.68 46.79
C ALA A 1207 -4.19 14.43 47.30
N GLN A 1208 -4.92 13.59 48.02
CA GLN A 1208 -4.44 12.30 48.51
C GLN A 1208 -5.63 11.35 48.56
N ASN A 1209 -5.41 10.07 48.25
CA ASN A 1209 -6.41 9.03 48.45
C ASN A 1209 -5.75 7.73 48.93
N ASP A 1210 -6.41 7.06 49.86
CA ASP A 1210 -5.91 5.89 50.62
C ASP A 1210 -6.91 4.72 50.66
N ASP A 1211 -7.89 4.74 49.73
CA ASP A 1211 -8.93 3.73 49.42
C ASP A 1211 -9.41 2.77 50.53
N SER A 1212 -9.44 3.22 51.78
CA SER A 1212 -9.65 2.42 53.01
C SER A 1212 -11.00 1.69 53.18
N ASN A 1213 -11.74 1.41 52.11
CA ASN A 1213 -12.95 0.60 52.09
C ASN A 1213 -12.80 -0.70 51.28
N PRO A 1214 -12.39 -1.82 51.91
CA PRO A 1214 -12.23 -3.14 51.27
C PRO A 1214 -13.53 -3.81 50.76
N TRP A 1215 -14.62 -3.06 50.64
CA TRP A 1215 -15.95 -3.56 50.27
C TRP A 1215 -16.61 -2.77 49.12
N VAL A 1216 -15.93 -1.78 48.55
CA VAL A 1216 -16.41 -1.01 47.41
C VAL A 1216 -15.28 -0.94 46.39
N VAL A 1217 -15.44 -1.64 45.28
CA VAL A 1217 -14.60 -1.46 44.08
C VAL A 1217 -15.19 -0.26 43.35
N GLU A 1218 -14.44 0.84 43.26
CA GLU A 1218 -14.80 1.96 42.37
C GLU A 1218 -14.43 1.60 40.92
N ASN A 1219 -14.98 2.31 39.93
CA ASN A 1219 -14.73 2.00 38.51
C ASN A 1219 -13.23 2.19 38.19
N GLY A 1220 -12.56 1.11 37.80
CA GLY A 1220 -11.16 1.10 37.35
C GLY A 1220 -10.29 0.13 38.15
N SER A 1221 -10.45 0.12 39.47
CA SER A 1221 -9.61 -0.69 40.36
C SER A 1221 -9.91 -2.20 40.30
N THR A 1222 -8.87 -3.04 40.33
CA THR A 1222 -9.00 -4.51 40.27
C THR A 1222 -9.17 -5.15 41.66
N SER A 1223 -8.83 -4.42 42.73
CA SER A 1223 -8.88 -4.84 44.13
C SER A 1223 -9.33 -3.72 45.06
N GLY A 1224 -10.11 -4.01 46.11
CA GLY A 1224 -10.53 -3.00 47.10
C GLY A 1224 -9.43 -2.52 48.08
N LEU A 1225 -8.15 -2.63 47.71
CA LEU A 1225 -6.96 -2.18 48.45
C LEU A 1225 -5.99 -1.39 47.54
N GLU A 1226 -6.42 -1.08 46.33
CA GLU A 1226 -5.69 -0.36 45.30
C GLU A 1226 -6.16 1.11 45.26
N SER A 1227 -5.21 2.03 45.42
CA SER A 1227 -5.52 3.46 45.50
C SER A 1227 -5.77 4.09 44.13
N TYR A 1228 -6.96 4.70 43.99
CA TYR A 1228 -7.38 5.50 42.83
C TYR A 1228 -7.45 6.99 43.19
N LEU A 1229 -7.00 7.90 42.33
CA LEU A 1229 -7.08 9.34 42.55
C LEU A 1229 -7.44 10.09 41.26
N GLU A 1230 -8.50 10.89 41.30
CA GLU A 1230 -8.88 11.78 40.22
C GLU A 1230 -8.74 13.24 40.66
N TYR A 1231 -8.15 14.09 39.81
CA TYR A 1231 -7.94 15.51 40.11
C TYR A 1231 -8.07 16.38 38.86
N THR A 1232 -8.73 17.54 39.01
CA THR A 1232 -8.80 18.57 37.95
C THR A 1232 -7.80 19.68 38.26
N PHE A 1233 -6.81 19.85 37.39
CA PHE A 1233 -5.72 20.81 37.57
C PHE A 1233 -6.16 22.22 37.19
N THR A 1234 -6.14 23.20 38.09
CA THR A 1234 -6.65 24.55 37.77
C THR A 1234 -5.68 25.41 36.96
N ASP A 1235 -4.39 25.10 37.01
CA ASP A 1235 -3.32 25.86 36.36
C ASP A 1235 -2.42 24.91 35.55
N PRO A 1236 -1.85 25.34 34.41
CA PRO A 1236 -0.85 24.56 33.71
C PRO A 1236 0.49 24.59 34.47
N GLY A 1237 1.22 23.48 34.44
CA GLY A 1237 2.50 23.37 35.14
C GLY A 1237 2.95 21.94 35.38
N THR A 1238 4.08 21.79 36.07
CA THR A 1238 4.59 20.48 36.48
C THR A 1238 4.01 20.09 37.83
N TYR A 1239 3.49 18.88 37.91
CA TYR A 1239 2.93 18.27 39.11
C TYR A 1239 3.71 16.99 39.43
N THR A 1240 3.52 16.46 40.64
CA THR A 1240 4.21 15.23 41.07
C THR A 1240 3.21 14.32 41.78
N ILE A 1241 3.14 13.06 41.37
CA ILE A 1241 2.41 12.00 42.07
C ILE A 1241 3.44 11.15 42.84
N ALA A 1242 3.12 10.75 44.06
CA ALA A 1242 3.96 9.85 44.83
C ALA A 1242 3.18 8.61 45.26
N VAL A 1243 3.85 7.46 45.24
CA VAL A 1243 3.30 6.17 45.64
C VAL A 1243 3.79 5.81 47.05
N GLY A 1244 2.84 5.47 47.92
CA GLY A 1244 3.05 5.10 49.30
C GLY A 1244 2.29 3.84 49.67
N ARG A 1245 2.40 3.45 50.95
CA ARG A 1245 1.68 2.35 51.58
C ARG A 1245 0.82 2.92 52.72
N PHE A 1246 -0.44 2.54 52.82
CA PHE A 1246 -1.36 3.12 53.80
C PHE A 1246 -0.87 2.95 55.26
N ASN A 1247 -1.06 3.99 56.08
CA ASN A 1247 -0.80 3.95 57.52
C ASN A 1247 -1.99 4.46 58.35
N SER A 1248 -2.68 3.53 59.02
CA SER A 1248 -3.82 3.78 59.93
C SER A 1248 -3.59 4.72 61.13
N THR A 1249 -2.41 5.36 61.28
CA THR A 1249 -2.05 6.19 62.46
C THR A 1249 -1.61 7.65 62.17
N GLY A 1250 -1.69 8.13 60.92
CA GLY A 1250 -1.19 9.46 60.51
C GLY A 1250 -2.03 10.69 60.94
N GLN A 1251 -1.36 11.77 61.38
CA GLN A 1251 -1.96 13.10 61.66
C GLN A 1251 -1.57 14.11 60.57
N PHE A 1252 -2.53 14.90 60.09
CA PHE A 1252 -2.37 15.91 59.02
C PHE A 1252 -1.15 16.84 59.19
N GLY A 1253 -0.25 16.79 58.21
CA GLY A 1253 0.86 17.73 58.00
C GLY A 1253 2.23 17.04 57.89
N GLY A 1254 2.48 16.39 56.76
CA GLY A 1254 3.67 15.58 56.45
C GLY A 1254 3.25 14.20 55.93
N VAL A 1255 3.99 13.64 54.95
CA VAL A 1255 3.67 12.35 54.27
C VAL A 1255 3.29 11.31 55.33
N SER A 1256 2.03 10.86 55.33
CA SER A 1256 1.53 9.93 56.34
C SER A 1256 1.08 8.60 55.74
N GLY A 1257 1.89 8.06 54.84
CA GLY A 1257 1.97 6.63 54.52
C GLY A 1257 3.28 6.03 55.06
N ASN A 1258 3.46 4.71 54.96
CA ASN A 1258 4.78 4.10 54.98
C ASN A 1258 5.32 4.03 53.54
N PRO A 1259 6.63 4.14 53.31
CA PRO A 1259 7.19 3.86 51.99
C PRO A 1259 6.93 2.40 51.58
N PRO A 1260 6.75 2.10 50.29
CA PRO A 1260 6.85 0.73 49.78
C PRO A 1260 8.16 0.07 50.28
N GLN A 1261 8.08 -1.18 50.72
CA GLN A 1261 9.22 -1.89 51.32
C GLN A 1261 10.06 -2.60 50.25
N PRO A 1262 11.38 -2.85 50.51
CA PRO A 1262 12.30 -3.56 49.60
C PRO A 1262 11.79 -4.88 49.01
N GLY A 1263 11.11 -4.84 47.85
CA GLY A 1263 10.49 -5.98 47.16
C GLY A 1263 8.96 -6.04 47.18
N ASP A 1264 8.27 -4.99 47.63
CA ASP A 1264 6.90 -4.71 47.19
C ASP A 1264 6.93 -4.32 45.70
N PHE A 1265 5.88 -4.61 44.94
CA PHE A 1265 5.75 -4.24 43.52
C PHE A 1265 4.39 -3.61 43.27
N TYR A 1266 4.34 -2.60 42.40
CA TYR A 1266 3.10 -1.96 41.99
C TYR A 1266 3.19 -1.48 40.54
N VAL A 1267 2.02 -1.32 39.91
CA VAL A 1267 1.89 -0.65 38.61
C VAL A 1267 1.10 0.63 38.81
N LEU A 1268 1.75 1.78 38.68
CA LEU A 1268 1.11 3.09 38.71
C LEU A 1268 0.64 3.46 37.31
N GLN A 1269 -0.65 3.67 37.16
CA GLN A 1269 -1.24 4.20 35.94
C GLN A 1269 -1.45 5.70 36.05
N VAL A 1270 -1.14 6.41 34.99
CA VAL A 1270 -1.28 7.86 34.90
C VAL A 1270 -1.97 8.23 33.60
N SER A 1271 -3.12 8.89 33.68
CA SER A 1271 -3.86 9.42 32.53
C SER A 1271 -4.06 10.92 32.68
N ILE A 1272 -3.74 11.70 31.65
CA ILE A 1272 -3.83 13.17 31.70
C ILE A 1272 -4.48 13.69 30.42
N GLU A 1273 -5.56 14.44 30.60
CA GLU A 1273 -6.30 15.07 29.50
C GLU A 1273 -5.46 16.10 28.76
N GLY A 1274 -5.31 15.88 27.44
CA GLY A 1274 -4.53 16.75 26.55
C GLY A 1274 -3.02 16.60 26.67
N HIS A 1275 -2.52 15.53 27.29
CA HIS A 1275 -1.09 15.21 27.29
C HIS A 1275 -0.63 14.71 25.91
N SER A 1276 0.61 15.00 25.51
CA SER A 1276 1.16 14.51 24.23
C SER A 1276 1.42 12.99 24.28
N TYR A 1277 1.13 12.29 23.19
CA TYR A 1277 1.29 10.84 23.02
C TYR A 1277 1.85 10.50 21.64
N SER A 1278 2.40 9.29 21.46
CA SER A 1278 2.84 8.81 20.13
C SER A 1278 1.73 7.99 19.48
N THR A 1279 1.31 8.35 18.28
CA THR A 1279 0.43 7.52 17.45
C THR A 1279 1.28 6.51 16.67
N SER A 1280 1.04 5.22 16.89
CA SER A 1280 1.61 4.09 16.14
C SER A 1280 1.12 4.07 14.70
#